data_AF-A0AA39LL87-F1
#
_entry.id   AF-A0AA39LL87-F1
#
_cell.length_a   1.000
_cell.length_b   1.000
_cell.length_c   1.000
_cell.angle_alpha   90.00
_cell.angle_beta   90.00
_cell.angle_gamma   90.00
#
_symmetry.space_group_name_H-M   'P 1'
#
loop_
_entity.id
_entity.type
_entity.pdbx_description
1 polymer ?
#
loop_
_entity_poly.entity_id
_entity_poly.type
_entity_poly.pdbx_seq_one_letter_code
_entity_poly.pdbx_strand_id
1 'polypeptide(L)'
;MPPEENGTRQGRALRRRVDQAFMQDLILLVNKFQDLCNQIGSSFDFDLPQIVVVGEQSVGKSSILENFVGKDFLPRGTGIVTRCPLILQLINEPNGVERAIFQHKPNEEFTDFSRVRTEIEAETNRSTGGNQGITEKSINLKIFSPHVLNLTLVDLPGVTRVATGNQRDDIESVVREMILSFIKKPNCLILACSQAVVDLSLSEALLLARRVDPHGERTIGVLTKLDLMDNGTDASDILKNKILPLKKGYIGVVNRSQQAINEHLDMATALKKEDEYFKGHPAYSSIAKRQGTRYLQRFLNQQLAEHIGKTLPTLLDSIGRQREELSRELETFAEVPKEETDVRRIITALINLVADRMNNDLGNNLARPEGCLPDEMLNGGARIKQIFSVDFARGIAEQTAVNEEMLRKQICYAIQNANGIRAGHFIDEKVFEDVVNKQLIRLKDPSCKVAEKVATTMSMVLGEALSVMKIYPQLMSYCSKEIQKFLLGCEKTAKERIELQFLYEITLIATEHAMIRPSGTHEEGSESRQVQGVHIKDGNKKWTATVEVSREALSWNADGQFLSDNEEDSDDDEEEQSQLKPATAVEAVPESAMLRVPLDHAVLHYIKADEDGGGNKLLLFPLSRGGDERKSAPNLVLTAESIEQLVDAFHQVGFYPSVQNSENGYDREYVEYIRADTATNNNVEVVREMARKYMEVQRKTIQTIVPKIVTFTVVDQASNFLKETLLCDLCAHGEKLLEESPEVVHQRTELREMVDTYDEILKVADDMGAMTLETPNKPALINAHDESDQVTYQDLYVKSLSVASFLKDTHFGHGDVAAVCMPNRWEFLPIFCGVALQGGALSGASYQFTEFELERQFKDCGCKIVFCSGDTLDKAEGTARKCPLIRMIIVIESKTNGSYGPGIVSFKTVMATKPDVMFHESDIDVDRDDVFLPYSSGTTGNPKGVMISHKNLSSGVTIYGKHMEEYYFKKIDPSLTWQSQNHLIFAPFYHVFGFVLLQTVMQAGGTAVVMSKFDLELYCKTIEKYTINFIAIVPPILVLLCKSPLVDKYDHSSVKAIFCGGAPSGRELCIDIMKRLPNLKDISQGYGMTEITLSCTLPVHGQQQEIGNVGKVVPNFELKIVDTNTRKPVSANERGEATAEVIDDEGWLRTGDIGYVDENGFLFIVDRLKELIKVKGLQVPPAELEDVLLSHPLIKDAAVIGVPHKKDGEQPMAFVVRADECLSEEEVKKYIADRLARYKRLTGGVQFLPQIPKSPSGKILRRFLRDEANVIRKVSKL
;
A
#
# COMPACT_ATOMS: atom_id res chain seq x y z
N MET A 1 -41.41 2.00 -6.43
CA MET A 1 -41.98 0.63 -6.39
C MET A 1 -40.81 -0.33 -6.50
N PRO A 2 -40.55 -1.21 -5.52
CA PRO A 2 -39.53 -2.24 -5.69
C PRO A 2 -40.07 -3.37 -6.58
N PRO A 3 -39.21 -4.04 -7.37
CA PRO A 3 -39.60 -5.08 -8.32
C PRO A 3 -40.02 -6.37 -7.60
N GLU A 4 -41.07 -7.01 -8.11
CA GLU A 4 -41.68 -8.22 -7.56
C GLU A 4 -40.78 -9.45 -7.69
N GLU A 5 -40.52 -10.11 -6.55
CA GLU A 5 -39.88 -11.42 -6.45
C GLU A 5 -40.79 -12.56 -6.96
N ASN A 6 -40.74 -12.86 -8.25
CA ASN A 6 -41.32 -14.10 -8.80
C ASN A 6 -40.26 -15.20 -8.93
N GLY A 7 -39.75 -15.69 -7.78
CA GLY A 7 -38.99 -16.93 -7.68
C GLY A 7 -39.89 -18.09 -7.28
N THR A 8 -39.95 -19.15 -8.08
CA THR A 8 -40.74 -20.36 -7.81
C THR A 8 -40.41 -20.96 -6.43
N ARG A 9 -41.41 -21.56 -5.76
CA ARG A 9 -41.29 -22.18 -4.41
C ARG A 9 -40.12 -23.18 -4.29
N GLN A 10 -39.74 -23.82 -5.39
CA GLN A 10 -38.59 -24.73 -5.47
C GLN A 10 -37.25 -23.98 -5.47
N GLY A 11 -37.13 -22.85 -6.17
CA GLY A 11 -35.92 -22.01 -6.15
C GLY A 11 -35.62 -21.43 -4.77
N ARG A 12 -36.66 -20.98 -4.04
CA ARG A 12 -36.51 -20.53 -2.63
C ARG A 12 -36.12 -21.66 -1.67
N ALA A 13 -36.55 -22.90 -1.94
CA ALA A 13 -36.19 -24.07 -1.12
C ALA A 13 -34.77 -24.58 -1.43
N LEU A 14 -34.33 -24.48 -2.68
CA LEU A 14 -32.96 -24.82 -3.10
C LEU A 14 -31.95 -23.82 -2.55
N ARG A 15 -32.23 -22.51 -2.66
CA ARG A 15 -31.40 -21.43 -2.10
C ARG A 15 -31.16 -21.60 -0.60
N ARG A 16 -32.22 -21.83 0.17
CA ARG A 16 -32.13 -22.11 1.63
C ARG A 16 -31.32 -23.35 1.99
N ARG A 17 -31.23 -24.34 1.11
CA ARG A 17 -30.49 -25.59 1.37
C ARG A 17 -29.02 -25.48 0.99
N VAL A 18 -28.72 -24.71 -0.06
CA VAL A 18 -27.35 -24.34 -0.45
C VAL A 18 -26.72 -23.48 0.63
N ASP A 19 -27.46 -22.47 1.12
CA ASP A 19 -27.00 -21.63 2.23
C ASP A 19 -26.65 -22.50 3.45
N GLN A 20 -27.46 -23.53 3.77
CA GLN A 20 -27.19 -24.42 4.92
C GLN A 20 -25.92 -25.28 4.79
N ALA A 21 -25.60 -25.78 3.60
CA ALA A 21 -24.40 -26.59 3.39
C ALA A 21 -23.13 -25.73 3.46
N PHE A 22 -23.13 -24.61 2.74
CA PHE A 22 -22.06 -23.62 2.77
C PHE A 22 -21.82 -23.06 4.19
N MET A 23 -22.89 -22.85 4.93
CA MET A 23 -22.84 -22.45 6.34
C MET A 23 -22.21 -23.50 7.27
N GLN A 24 -22.24 -24.81 6.92
CA GLN A 24 -21.59 -25.85 7.71
C GLN A 24 -20.08 -25.89 7.48
N ASP A 25 -19.63 -25.68 6.24
CA ASP A 25 -18.22 -25.63 5.87
C ASP A 25 -17.52 -24.43 6.52
N LEU A 26 -18.21 -23.29 6.60
CA LEU A 26 -17.72 -22.09 7.30
C LEU A 26 -17.48 -22.32 8.80
N ILE A 27 -18.30 -23.15 9.46
CA ILE A 27 -18.11 -23.46 10.88
C ILE A 27 -16.92 -24.40 11.07
N LEU A 28 -16.74 -25.38 10.17
CA LEU A 28 -15.58 -26.27 10.20
C LEU A 28 -14.27 -25.49 9.95
N LEU A 29 -14.31 -24.50 9.06
CA LEU A 29 -13.20 -23.59 8.80
C LEU A 29 -12.82 -22.80 10.06
N VAL A 30 -13.79 -22.17 10.74
CA VAL A 30 -13.54 -21.44 12.00
C VAL A 30 -13.01 -22.36 13.10
N ASN A 31 -13.44 -23.61 13.15
CA ASN A 31 -12.90 -24.58 14.11
C ASN A 31 -11.44 -24.92 13.81
N LYS A 32 -11.07 -25.10 12.54
CA LYS A 32 -9.67 -25.27 12.13
C LYS A 32 -8.84 -24.04 12.47
N PHE A 33 -9.37 -22.83 12.25
CA PHE A 33 -8.70 -21.60 12.68
C PHE A 33 -8.46 -21.54 14.18
N GLN A 34 -9.48 -21.85 14.98
CA GLN A 34 -9.35 -21.90 16.44
C GLN A 34 -8.28 -22.91 16.87
N ASP A 35 -8.22 -24.07 16.22
CA ASP A 35 -7.21 -25.09 16.51
C ASP A 35 -5.78 -24.62 16.20
N LEU A 36 -5.56 -24.01 15.03
CA LEU A 36 -4.27 -23.46 14.63
C LEU A 36 -3.83 -22.32 15.54
N CYS A 37 -4.73 -21.38 15.87
CA CYS A 37 -4.43 -20.30 16.82
C CYS A 37 -4.09 -20.81 18.22
N ASN A 38 -4.75 -21.88 18.67
CA ASN A 38 -4.53 -22.44 20.00
C ASN A 38 -3.26 -23.30 20.11
N GLN A 39 -2.66 -23.76 19.00
CA GLN A 39 -1.41 -24.53 19.01
C GLN A 39 -0.19 -23.68 19.36
N ILE A 40 -0.20 -22.39 19.03
CA ILE A 40 0.95 -21.48 19.22
C ILE A 40 0.89 -20.72 20.56
N GLY A 41 -0.24 -20.80 21.29
CA GLY A 41 -0.39 -20.26 22.64
C GLY A 41 -0.83 -18.79 22.73
N SER A 42 -0.81 -18.24 23.95
CA SER A 42 -1.45 -16.99 24.40
C SER A 42 -0.98 -15.66 23.78
N SER A 43 -0.20 -15.69 22.71
CA SER A 43 0.28 -14.52 21.95
C SER A 43 -0.65 -14.10 20.81
N PHE A 44 -1.74 -14.85 20.56
CA PHE A 44 -2.67 -14.62 19.46
C PHE A 44 -4.05 -14.17 19.98
N ASP A 45 -4.41 -12.90 19.73
CA ASP A 45 -5.74 -12.36 20.05
C ASP A 45 -6.55 -12.10 18.78
N PHE A 46 -6.94 -13.17 18.08
CA PHE A 46 -7.94 -13.05 17.01
C PHE A 46 -9.35 -13.00 17.60
N ASP A 47 -10.15 -12.04 17.12
CA ASP A 47 -11.56 -11.97 17.45
C ASP A 47 -12.37 -12.95 16.59
N LEU A 48 -12.22 -14.24 16.89
CA LEU A 48 -12.91 -15.32 16.18
C LEU A 48 -14.41 -15.31 16.51
N PRO A 49 -15.30 -15.51 15.51
CA PRO A 49 -16.73 -15.59 15.73
C PRO A 49 -17.10 -16.73 16.69
N GLN A 50 -17.77 -16.40 17.79
CA GLN A 50 -18.14 -17.37 18.83
C GLN A 50 -19.46 -17.00 19.52
N ILE A 51 -20.15 -18.01 20.08
CA ILE A 51 -21.36 -17.79 20.90
C ILE A 51 -20.97 -17.88 22.37
N VAL A 52 -21.15 -16.78 23.10
CA VAL A 52 -20.83 -16.70 24.53
C VAL A 52 -22.12 -16.77 25.35
N VAL A 53 -22.18 -17.75 26.26
CA VAL A 53 -23.36 -17.96 27.12
C VAL A 53 -23.21 -17.15 28.41
N VAL A 54 -24.10 -16.18 28.60
CA VAL A 54 -24.10 -15.28 29.75
C VAL A 54 -25.39 -15.45 30.54
N GLY A 55 -25.28 -15.51 31.87
CA GLY A 55 -26.44 -15.71 32.72
C GLY A 55 -26.09 -15.72 34.19
N GLU A 56 -27.07 -15.41 35.04
CA GLU A 56 -26.96 -15.55 36.48
C GLU A 56 -26.68 -17.00 36.90
N GLN A 57 -26.22 -17.19 38.14
CA GLN A 57 -26.12 -18.52 38.73
C GLN A 57 -27.50 -19.19 38.74
N SER A 58 -27.54 -20.51 38.49
CA SER A 58 -28.77 -21.31 38.56
C SER A 58 -29.87 -20.97 37.54
N VAL A 59 -29.58 -20.15 36.51
CA VAL A 59 -30.50 -19.91 35.38
C VAL A 59 -30.69 -21.14 34.48
N GLY A 60 -29.75 -22.09 34.53
CA GLY A 60 -29.81 -23.31 33.72
C GLY A 60 -28.93 -23.29 32.46
N LYS A 61 -27.83 -22.51 32.45
CA LYS A 61 -26.83 -22.49 31.34
C LYS A 61 -26.32 -23.88 31.01
N SER A 62 -25.80 -24.59 32.02
CA SER A 62 -25.27 -25.95 31.87
C SER A 62 -26.34 -26.92 31.35
N SER A 63 -27.59 -26.76 31.78
CA SER A 63 -28.70 -27.59 31.28
C SER A 63 -29.01 -27.35 29.80
N ILE A 64 -28.90 -26.12 29.30
CA ILE A 64 -29.06 -25.83 27.86
C ILE A 64 -27.96 -26.55 27.05
N LEU A 65 -26.72 -26.48 27.51
CA LEU A 65 -25.57 -27.12 26.86
C LEU A 65 -25.68 -28.65 26.86
N GLU A 66 -26.07 -29.24 27.99
CA GLU A 66 -26.36 -30.68 28.09
C GLU A 66 -27.51 -31.09 27.15
N ASN A 67 -28.55 -30.26 27.00
CA ASN A 67 -29.63 -30.55 26.06
C ASN A 67 -29.18 -30.52 24.59
N PHE A 68 -28.19 -29.68 24.23
CA PHE A 68 -27.64 -29.65 22.88
C PHE A 68 -26.86 -30.91 22.53
N VAL A 69 -26.14 -31.46 23.51
CA VAL A 69 -25.36 -32.71 23.35
C VAL A 69 -26.23 -33.95 23.54
N GLY A 70 -27.29 -33.86 24.35
CA GLY A 70 -28.14 -34.99 24.72
C GLY A 70 -27.54 -35.89 25.80
N LYS A 71 -26.46 -35.47 26.47
CA LYS A 71 -25.74 -36.22 27.50
C LYS A 71 -25.42 -35.33 28.70
N ASP A 72 -25.31 -35.95 29.86
CA ASP A 72 -24.91 -35.28 31.10
C ASP A 72 -23.39 -35.30 31.27
N PHE A 73 -22.70 -34.22 30.93
CA PHE A 73 -21.21 -34.15 30.97
C PHE A 73 -20.67 -32.96 31.75
N LEU A 74 -21.51 -32.00 32.15
CA LEU A 74 -21.06 -30.84 32.92
C LEU A 74 -21.09 -31.12 34.43
N PRO A 75 -20.24 -30.48 35.23
CA PRO A 75 -20.23 -30.61 36.69
C PRO A 75 -21.57 -30.19 37.30
N ARG A 76 -21.90 -30.71 38.49
CA ARG A 76 -23.12 -30.34 39.24
C ARG A 76 -22.80 -30.12 40.71
N GLY A 77 -23.28 -29.02 41.30
CA GLY A 77 -23.02 -28.70 42.71
C GLY A 77 -23.76 -27.47 43.21
N THR A 78 -23.69 -27.21 44.52
CA THR A 78 -24.15 -25.96 45.14
C THR A 78 -23.03 -24.90 45.03
N GLY A 79 -23.37 -23.67 44.64
CA GLY A 79 -22.36 -22.62 44.37
C GLY A 79 -22.04 -22.41 42.88
N ILE A 80 -20.94 -21.73 42.57
CA ILE A 80 -20.49 -21.50 41.19
C ILE A 80 -19.96 -22.83 40.63
N VAL A 81 -20.71 -23.43 39.70
CA VAL A 81 -20.41 -24.74 39.11
C VAL A 81 -19.33 -24.64 38.03
N THR A 82 -19.50 -23.74 37.06
CA THR A 82 -18.49 -23.40 36.05
C THR A 82 -17.53 -22.37 36.64
N ARG A 83 -16.29 -22.77 36.97
CA ARG A 83 -15.26 -21.90 37.61
C ARG A 83 -14.11 -21.50 36.67
N CYS A 84 -14.13 -21.99 35.44
CA CYS A 84 -13.22 -21.65 34.37
C CYS A 84 -14.04 -21.56 33.07
N PRO A 85 -13.71 -20.66 32.13
CA PRO A 85 -14.33 -20.64 30.81
C PRO A 85 -14.20 -22.01 30.13
N LEU A 86 -15.32 -22.58 29.65
CA LEU A 86 -15.32 -23.83 28.90
C LEU A 86 -15.65 -23.54 27.44
N ILE A 87 -14.68 -23.75 26.55
CA ILE A 87 -14.88 -23.65 25.10
C ILE A 87 -15.28 -25.05 24.61
N LEU A 88 -16.53 -25.15 24.18
CA LEU A 88 -17.17 -26.37 23.75
C LEU A 88 -17.36 -26.35 22.23
N GLN A 89 -16.70 -27.27 21.54
CA GLN A 89 -16.84 -27.48 20.10
C GLN A 89 -17.65 -28.75 19.84
N LEU A 90 -18.85 -28.59 19.31
CA LEU A 90 -19.71 -29.68 18.86
C LEU A 90 -19.45 -29.96 17.39
N ILE A 91 -19.15 -31.20 17.04
CA ILE A 91 -18.83 -31.64 15.68
C ILE A 91 -19.80 -32.76 15.30
N ASN A 92 -20.52 -32.57 14.20
CA ASN A 92 -21.43 -33.57 13.64
C ASN A 92 -20.63 -34.58 12.81
N GLU A 93 -20.58 -35.83 13.28
CA GLU A 93 -20.09 -36.98 12.51
C GLU A 93 -21.25 -37.94 12.23
N PRO A 94 -21.89 -37.88 11.05
CA PRO A 94 -23.11 -38.66 10.75
C PRO A 94 -22.93 -40.18 10.86
N ASN A 95 -21.71 -40.66 10.65
CA ASN A 95 -21.33 -42.08 10.69
C ASN A 95 -20.34 -42.40 11.84
N GLY A 96 -20.08 -41.44 12.74
CA GLY A 96 -19.09 -41.56 13.81
C GLY A 96 -19.65 -42.15 15.11
N VAL A 97 -18.76 -42.61 15.98
CA VAL A 97 -19.09 -43.02 17.35
C VAL A 97 -19.02 -41.79 18.27
N GLU A 98 -19.95 -41.67 19.22
CA GLU A 98 -19.94 -40.57 20.18
C GLU A 98 -18.66 -40.60 21.03
N ARG A 99 -17.85 -39.55 20.92
CA ARG A 99 -16.56 -39.42 21.63
C ARG A 99 -16.25 -37.97 21.95
N ALA A 100 -15.42 -37.75 22.95
CA ALA A 100 -14.93 -36.43 23.34
C ALA A 100 -13.41 -36.40 23.47
N ILE A 101 -12.79 -35.28 23.13
CA ILE A 101 -11.33 -35.07 23.22
C ILE A 101 -11.06 -33.73 23.89
N PHE A 102 -10.15 -33.73 24.86
CA PHE A 102 -9.65 -32.52 25.51
C PHE A 102 -8.36 -32.06 24.85
N GLN A 103 -8.17 -30.75 24.72
CA GLN A 103 -6.92 -30.21 24.16
C GLN A 103 -5.69 -30.57 25.01
N HIS A 104 -5.80 -30.57 26.35
CA HIS A 104 -4.70 -30.95 27.23
C HIS A 104 -4.41 -32.46 27.24
N LYS A 105 -5.23 -33.26 26.55
CA LYS A 105 -5.09 -34.72 26.37
C LYS A 105 -5.46 -35.14 24.94
N PRO A 106 -4.68 -34.73 23.92
CA PRO A 106 -5.06 -34.93 22.52
C PRO A 106 -5.08 -36.42 22.10
N ASN A 107 -4.37 -37.28 22.84
CA ASN A 107 -4.25 -38.71 22.54
C ASN A 107 -5.24 -39.59 23.32
N GLU A 108 -6.11 -39.02 24.17
CA GLU A 108 -7.09 -39.77 24.96
C GLU A 108 -8.52 -39.46 24.47
N GLU A 109 -9.21 -40.47 23.94
CA GLU A 109 -10.61 -40.36 23.54
C GLU A 109 -11.54 -40.82 24.67
N PHE A 110 -12.50 -39.98 25.02
CA PHE A 110 -13.49 -40.24 26.06
C PHE A 110 -14.82 -40.68 25.44
N THR A 111 -15.19 -41.95 25.60
CA THR A 111 -16.50 -42.47 25.17
C THR A 111 -17.57 -42.42 26.27
N ASP A 112 -17.14 -42.41 27.54
CA ASP A 112 -18.02 -42.24 28.71
C ASP A 112 -18.05 -40.78 29.17
N PHE A 113 -19.19 -40.12 28.98
CA PHE A 113 -19.41 -38.73 29.37
C PHE A 113 -19.38 -38.48 30.88
N SER A 114 -19.49 -39.53 31.70
CA SER A 114 -19.25 -39.43 33.14
C SER A 114 -17.78 -39.12 33.44
N ARG A 115 -16.86 -39.72 32.66
CA ARG A 115 -15.41 -39.43 32.76
C ARG A 115 -15.08 -38.03 32.25
N VAL A 116 -15.78 -37.56 31.22
CA VAL A 116 -15.66 -36.18 30.71
C VAL A 116 -15.97 -35.19 31.84
N ARG A 117 -17.06 -35.41 32.59
CA ARG A 117 -17.40 -34.58 33.75
C ARG A 117 -16.29 -34.56 34.81
N THR A 118 -15.81 -35.73 35.19
CA THR A 118 -14.74 -35.84 36.21
C THR A 118 -13.45 -35.16 35.76
N GLU A 119 -13.11 -35.23 34.47
CA GLU A 119 -11.93 -34.55 33.91
C GLU A 119 -12.10 -33.02 33.93
N ILE A 120 -13.28 -32.48 33.60
CA ILE A 120 -13.56 -31.04 33.71
C ILE A 120 -13.37 -30.58 35.16
N GLU A 121 -13.89 -31.32 36.14
CA GLU A 121 -13.73 -31.00 37.56
C GLU A 121 -12.26 -31.07 37.99
N ALA A 122 -11.52 -32.08 37.53
CA ALA A 122 -10.11 -32.27 37.83
C ALA A 122 -9.23 -31.14 37.25
N GLU A 123 -9.43 -30.76 35.99
CA GLU A 123 -8.68 -29.69 35.34
C GLU A 123 -9.01 -28.31 35.92
N THR A 124 -10.28 -28.08 36.25
CA THR A 124 -10.72 -26.89 36.98
C THR A 124 -9.99 -26.78 38.32
N ASN A 125 -9.99 -27.86 39.12
CA ASN A 125 -9.32 -27.87 40.42
C ASN A 125 -7.80 -27.73 40.32
N ARG A 126 -7.18 -28.27 39.26
CA ARG A 126 -5.74 -28.11 38.99
C ARG A 126 -5.38 -26.66 38.70
N SER A 127 -6.22 -25.97 37.93
CA SER A 127 -6.00 -24.58 37.54
C SER A 127 -6.35 -23.58 38.65
N THR A 128 -7.31 -23.90 39.54
CA THR A 128 -7.72 -23.01 40.64
C THR A 128 -7.08 -23.34 41.99
N GLY A 129 -6.21 -24.35 42.05
CA GLY A 129 -5.49 -24.75 43.27
C GLY A 129 -6.39 -25.36 44.37
N GLY A 130 -7.53 -25.95 44.00
CA GLY A 130 -8.47 -26.60 44.94
C GLY A 130 -9.31 -25.66 45.82
N ASN A 131 -8.97 -24.37 45.89
CA ASN A 131 -9.83 -23.35 46.49
C ASN A 131 -10.95 -23.00 45.49
N GLN A 132 -12.15 -22.66 45.98
CA GLN A 132 -13.36 -22.33 45.20
C GLN A 132 -13.24 -21.04 44.33
N GLY A 133 -12.02 -20.64 43.94
CA GLY A 133 -11.74 -19.50 43.08
C GLY A 133 -12.05 -19.75 41.61
N ILE A 134 -11.91 -18.69 40.82
CA ILE A 134 -12.18 -18.63 39.37
C ILE A 134 -10.87 -18.29 38.65
N THR A 135 -10.65 -18.86 37.46
CA THR A 135 -9.47 -18.62 36.61
C THR A 135 -9.89 -18.17 35.21
N GLU A 136 -9.06 -17.35 34.57
CA GLU A 136 -9.24 -16.90 33.18
C GLU A 136 -8.79 -17.95 32.16
N LYS A 137 -8.01 -18.96 32.59
CA LYS A 137 -7.57 -20.05 31.71
C LYS A 137 -8.76 -20.91 31.29
N SER A 138 -8.96 -21.05 29.98
CA SER A 138 -10.06 -21.83 29.40
C SER A 138 -9.75 -23.33 29.30
N ILE A 139 -10.80 -24.14 29.31
CA ILE A 139 -10.76 -25.57 28.98
C ILE A 139 -11.35 -25.75 27.59
N ASN A 140 -10.61 -26.36 26.67
CA ASN A 140 -11.06 -26.67 25.30
C ASN A 140 -11.50 -28.14 25.20
N LEU A 141 -12.78 -28.35 24.85
CA LEU A 141 -13.42 -29.66 24.74
C LEU A 141 -14.10 -29.83 23.38
N LYS A 142 -13.73 -30.88 22.65
CA LYS A 142 -14.36 -31.32 21.41
C LYS A 142 -15.29 -32.49 21.67
N ILE A 143 -16.53 -32.42 21.20
CA ILE A 143 -17.49 -33.53 21.26
C ILE A 143 -17.94 -33.87 19.84
N PHE A 144 -17.70 -35.12 19.45
CA PHE A 144 -18.13 -35.68 18.18
C PHE A 144 -19.40 -36.50 18.42
N SER A 145 -20.49 -36.21 17.71
CA SER A 145 -21.74 -36.98 17.79
C SER A 145 -22.57 -36.85 16.51
N PRO A 146 -23.29 -37.90 16.06
CA PRO A 146 -24.21 -37.81 14.94
C PRO A 146 -25.48 -36.97 15.26
N HIS A 147 -25.70 -36.65 16.54
CA HIS A 147 -26.92 -36.00 17.01
C HIS A 147 -26.78 -34.49 17.25
N VAL A 148 -25.59 -33.93 17.06
CA VAL A 148 -25.31 -32.49 17.26
C VAL A 148 -25.17 -31.75 15.93
N LEU A 149 -25.28 -30.43 15.95
CA LEU A 149 -24.88 -29.57 14.83
C LEU A 149 -23.47 -29.03 15.09
N ASN A 150 -22.72 -28.73 14.02
CA ASN A 150 -21.43 -28.04 14.13
C ASN A 150 -21.64 -26.69 14.83
N LEU A 151 -21.12 -26.53 16.04
CA LEU A 151 -21.40 -25.36 16.84
C LEU A 151 -20.35 -25.14 17.91
N THR A 152 -19.88 -23.91 18.07
CA THR A 152 -18.87 -23.53 19.06
C THR A 152 -19.49 -22.58 20.09
N LEU A 153 -19.41 -22.97 21.36
CA LEU A 153 -20.00 -22.28 22.51
C LEU A 153 -18.93 -22.03 23.57
N VAL A 154 -19.02 -20.88 24.23
CA VAL A 154 -18.24 -20.57 25.42
C VAL A 154 -19.17 -20.51 26.62
N ASP A 155 -19.03 -21.43 27.57
CA ASP A 155 -19.72 -21.39 28.86
C ASP A 155 -18.87 -20.58 29.86
N LEU A 156 -19.48 -19.53 30.41
CA LEU A 156 -18.84 -18.65 31.39
C LEU A 156 -19.42 -18.85 32.80
N PRO A 157 -18.64 -18.55 33.85
CA PRO A 157 -19.14 -18.53 35.22
C PRO A 157 -20.39 -17.66 35.38
N GLY A 158 -21.34 -18.13 36.20
CA GLY A 158 -22.56 -17.37 36.47
C GLY A 158 -22.32 -16.21 37.43
N VAL A 159 -22.97 -15.07 37.18
CA VAL A 159 -22.92 -13.90 38.09
C VAL A 159 -23.60 -14.25 39.42
N THR A 160 -22.92 -13.93 40.54
CA THR A 160 -23.38 -14.16 41.92
C THR A 160 -23.25 -12.89 42.75
N ARG A 161 -24.29 -12.53 43.51
CA ARG A 161 -24.30 -11.32 44.39
C ARG A 161 -23.75 -11.54 45.80
N VAL A 162 -23.56 -12.80 46.21
CA VAL A 162 -23.12 -13.15 47.57
C VAL A 162 -22.00 -14.17 47.45
N ALA A 163 -20.81 -13.86 47.98
CA ALA A 163 -19.71 -14.80 48.09
C ALA A 163 -20.09 -15.95 49.02
N THR A 164 -19.88 -17.20 48.59
CA THR A 164 -20.16 -18.39 49.41
C THR A 164 -18.88 -19.20 49.61
N GLY A 165 -18.63 -19.68 50.84
CA GLY A 165 -17.44 -20.46 51.16
C GLY A 165 -16.17 -19.61 51.25
N ASN A 166 -15.06 -20.07 50.63
CA ASN A 166 -13.74 -19.41 50.64
C ASN A 166 -13.53 -18.48 49.42
N GLN A 167 -14.60 -17.93 48.84
CA GLN A 167 -14.53 -17.02 47.71
C GLN A 167 -14.08 -15.61 48.16
N ARG A 168 -13.43 -14.85 47.28
CA ARG A 168 -13.06 -13.46 47.56
C ARG A 168 -14.31 -12.57 47.63
N ASP A 169 -14.27 -11.52 48.43
CA ASP A 169 -15.39 -10.56 48.57
C ASP A 169 -15.70 -9.80 47.27
N ASP A 170 -14.75 -9.74 46.33
CA ASP A 170 -14.83 -9.08 45.02
C ASP A 170 -15.25 -10.03 43.88
N ILE A 171 -15.70 -11.26 44.18
CA ILE A 171 -15.98 -12.30 43.16
C ILE A 171 -17.01 -11.84 42.11
N GLU A 172 -17.98 -11.02 42.49
CA GLU A 172 -18.97 -10.45 41.55
C GLU A 172 -18.30 -9.57 40.49
N SER A 173 -17.38 -8.70 40.92
CA SER A 173 -16.63 -7.82 40.02
C SER A 173 -15.71 -8.63 39.11
N VAL A 174 -15.00 -9.63 39.64
CA VAL A 174 -14.12 -10.52 38.87
C VAL A 174 -14.89 -11.28 37.79
N VAL A 175 -16.06 -11.85 38.13
CA VAL A 175 -16.90 -12.57 37.16
C VAL A 175 -17.45 -11.62 36.11
N ARG A 176 -17.85 -10.40 36.47
CA ARG A 176 -18.33 -9.39 35.52
C ARG A 176 -17.22 -8.94 34.56
N GLU A 177 -16.02 -8.67 35.06
CA GLU A 177 -14.85 -8.30 34.23
C GLU A 177 -14.47 -9.43 33.29
N MET A 178 -14.48 -10.68 33.77
CA MET A 178 -14.27 -11.86 32.94
C MET A 178 -15.34 -11.96 31.85
N ILE A 179 -16.64 -11.82 32.17
CA ILE A 179 -17.67 -11.85 31.13
C ILE A 179 -17.44 -10.73 30.10
N LEU A 180 -17.12 -9.52 30.56
CA LEU A 180 -16.86 -8.37 29.69
C LEU A 180 -15.66 -8.59 28.76
N SER A 181 -14.61 -9.30 29.17
CA SER A 181 -13.47 -9.59 28.29
C SER A 181 -13.86 -10.44 27.07
N PHE A 182 -14.87 -11.31 27.21
CA PHE A 182 -15.41 -12.12 26.11
C PHE A 182 -16.48 -11.37 25.30
N ILE A 183 -17.42 -10.67 25.94
CA ILE A 183 -18.56 -10.06 25.23
C ILE A 183 -18.27 -8.68 24.63
N LYS A 184 -17.20 -7.97 25.07
CA LYS A 184 -16.78 -6.69 24.49
C LYS A 184 -16.31 -6.84 23.04
N LYS A 185 -15.81 -8.02 22.69
CA LYS A 185 -15.37 -8.38 21.35
C LYS A 185 -16.52 -8.24 20.32
N PRO A 186 -16.36 -7.45 19.24
CA PRO A 186 -17.43 -7.21 18.26
C PRO A 186 -17.88 -8.47 17.52
N ASN A 187 -17.00 -9.45 17.31
CA ASN A 187 -17.34 -10.68 16.58
C ASN A 187 -18.02 -11.75 17.46
N CYS A 188 -18.30 -11.46 18.74
CA CYS A 188 -19.01 -12.37 19.64
C CYS A 188 -20.55 -12.23 19.52
N LEU A 189 -21.26 -13.36 19.41
CA LEU A 189 -22.71 -13.45 19.61
C LEU A 189 -23.02 -13.72 21.09
N ILE A 190 -23.88 -12.90 21.69
CA ILE A 190 -24.20 -12.98 23.12
C ILE A 190 -25.48 -13.79 23.31
N LEU A 191 -25.40 -14.94 23.98
CA LEU A 191 -26.55 -15.73 24.39
C LEU A 191 -26.93 -15.35 25.83
N ALA A 192 -27.89 -14.43 25.97
CA ALA A 192 -28.32 -13.91 27.26
C ALA A 192 -29.44 -14.78 27.86
N CYS A 193 -29.08 -15.60 28.85
CA CYS A 193 -29.98 -16.53 29.54
C CYS A 193 -30.60 -15.88 30.79
N SER A 194 -31.93 -15.88 30.88
CA SER A 194 -32.70 -15.33 32.00
C SER A 194 -33.79 -16.31 32.45
N GLN A 195 -34.16 -16.28 33.73
CA GLN A 195 -35.25 -17.11 34.26
C GLN A 195 -36.60 -16.43 33.98
N ALA A 196 -37.60 -17.18 33.52
CA ALA A 196 -38.94 -16.63 33.24
C ALA A 196 -39.70 -16.18 34.50
N VAL A 197 -39.31 -16.66 35.68
CA VAL A 197 -39.92 -16.34 36.98
C VAL A 197 -39.49 -14.97 37.51
N VAL A 198 -38.34 -14.45 37.05
CA VAL A 198 -37.76 -13.19 37.53
C VAL A 198 -38.12 -12.07 36.56
N ASP A 199 -38.31 -10.84 37.07
CA ASP A 199 -38.48 -9.67 36.20
C ASP A 199 -37.24 -9.49 35.30
N LEU A 200 -37.48 -9.54 34.00
CA LEU A 200 -36.46 -9.45 32.96
C LEU A 200 -35.67 -8.14 33.02
N SER A 201 -36.27 -7.07 33.55
CA SER A 201 -35.61 -5.77 33.72
C SER A 201 -34.43 -5.82 34.68
N LEU A 202 -34.43 -6.79 35.60
CA LEU A 202 -33.40 -7.01 36.62
C LEU A 202 -32.36 -8.06 36.19
N SER A 203 -32.47 -8.63 34.99
CA SER A 203 -31.58 -9.69 34.55
C SER A 203 -30.16 -9.18 34.29
N GLU A 204 -29.19 -9.69 35.04
CA GLU A 204 -27.78 -9.30 34.89
C GLU A 204 -27.24 -9.64 33.48
N ALA A 205 -27.73 -10.72 32.86
CA ALA A 205 -27.33 -11.13 31.52
C ALA A 205 -27.66 -10.07 30.46
N LEU A 206 -28.85 -9.49 30.53
CA LEU A 206 -29.31 -8.45 29.61
C LEU A 206 -28.70 -7.08 29.93
N LEU A 207 -28.44 -6.78 31.20
CA LEU A 207 -27.75 -5.56 31.61
C LEU A 207 -26.30 -5.54 31.10
N LEU A 208 -25.58 -6.66 31.26
CA LEU A 208 -24.22 -6.82 30.72
C LEU A 208 -24.22 -6.77 29.19
N ALA A 209 -25.17 -7.44 28.54
CA ALA A 209 -25.30 -7.40 27.07
C ALA A 209 -25.55 -5.98 26.56
N ARG A 210 -26.48 -5.21 27.17
CA ARG A 210 -26.77 -3.82 26.77
C ARG A 210 -25.61 -2.86 26.94
N ARG A 211 -24.68 -3.14 27.87
CA ARG A 211 -23.48 -2.31 28.07
C ARG A 211 -22.53 -2.40 26.87
N VAL A 212 -22.50 -3.53 26.17
CA VAL A 212 -21.61 -3.79 25.02
C VAL A 212 -22.35 -3.90 23.67
N ASP A 213 -23.68 -4.01 23.71
CA ASP A 213 -24.60 -4.09 22.57
C ASP A 213 -25.91 -3.33 22.90
N PRO A 214 -25.89 -1.99 22.94
CA PRO A 214 -27.06 -1.19 23.35
C PRO A 214 -28.30 -1.39 22.47
N HIS A 215 -28.10 -1.74 21.20
CA HIS A 215 -29.16 -1.94 20.22
C HIS A 215 -29.60 -3.41 20.10
N GLY A 216 -28.95 -4.34 20.82
CA GLY A 216 -29.28 -5.76 20.80
C GLY A 216 -29.11 -6.39 19.41
N GLU A 217 -28.10 -5.98 18.64
CA GLU A 217 -27.87 -6.46 17.28
C GLU A 217 -27.32 -7.88 17.25
N ARG A 218 -26.45 -8.22 18.22
CA ARG A 218 -25.75 -9.49 18.35
C ARG A 218 -26.12 -10.25 19.62
N THR A 219 -27.16 -9.79 20.32
CA THR A 219 -27.69 -10.41 21.54
C THR A 219 -28.95 -11.25 21.24
N ILE A 220 -28.93 -12.50 21.69
CA ILE A 220 -30.03 -13.48 21.58
C ILE A 220 -30.55 -13.75 22.99
N GLY A 221 -31.84 -13.52 23.23
CA GLY A 221 -32.46 -13.78 24.52
C GLY A 221 -32.92 -15.23 24.67
N VAL A 222 -32.57 -15.89 25.77
CA VAL A 222 -33.07 -17.22 26.13
C VAL A 222 -33.79 -17.19 27.46
N LEU A 223 -35.04 -17.64 27.48
CA LEU A 223 -35.84 -17.76 28.69
C LEU A 223 -35.93 -19.21 29.14
N THR A 224 -35.50 -19.47 30.37
CA THR A 224 -35.58 -20.81 30.99
C THR A 224 -36.65 -20.86 32.07
N LYS A 225 -36.99 -22.07 32.52
CA LYS A 225 -37.92 -22.31 33.66
C LYS A 225 -39.34 -21.77 33.45
N LEU A 226 -39.83 -21.81 32.21
CA LEU A 226 -41.20 -21.38 31.86
C LEU A 226 -42.27 -22.24 32.55
N ASP A 227 -41.94 -23.48 32.86
CA ASP A 227 -42.76 -24.46 33.58
C ASP A 227 -42.93 -24.13 35.08
N LEU A 228 -42.09 -23.26 35.64
CA LEU A 228 -42.10 -22.86 37.06
C LEU A 228 -42.77 -21.49 37.29
N MET A 229 -43.40 -20.91 36.27
CA MET A 229 -44.13 -19.65 36.41
C MET A 229 -45.42 -19.84 37.23
N ASP A 230 -45.81 -18.80 37.97
CA ASP A 230 -47.03 -18.82 38.78
C ASP A 230 -48.27 -18.97 37.92
N ASN A 231 -49.22 -19.79 38.37
CA ASN A 231 -50.50 -20.02 37.70
C ASN A 231 -51.24 -18.69 37.49
N GLY A 232 -51.43 -18.30 36.23
CA GLY A 232 -52.07 -17.04 35.84
C GLY A 232 -51.11 -15.98 35.29
N THR A 233 -49.80 -16.26 35.28
CA THR A 233 -48.78 -15.44 34.62
C THR A 233 -48.15 -16.20 33.45
N ASP A 234 -47.74 -15.46 32.40
CA ASP A 234 -47.03 -16.03 31.27
C ASP A 234 -46.01 -15.05 30.68
N ALA A 235 -45.02 -15.58 29.96
CA ALA A 235 -43.97 -14.82 29.30
C ALA A 235 -44.25 -14.57 27.81
N SER A 236 -45.52 -14.64 27.37
CA SER A 236 -45.89 -14.60 25.94
C SER A 236 -45.51 -13.27 25.29
N ASP A 237 -45.66 -12.15 26.00
CA ASP A 237 -45.28 -10.84 25.48
C ASP A 237 -43.76 -10.64 25.38
N ILE A 238 -42.98 -11.30 26.24
CA ILE A 238 -41.52 -11.33 26.14
C ILE A 238 -41.10 -12.19 24.94
N LEU A 239 -41.65 -13.39 24.80
CA LEU A 239 -41.35 -14.31 23.68
C LEU A 239 -41.82 -13.77 22.32
N LYS A 240 -42.85 -12.91 22.30
CA LYS A 240 -43.29 -12.14 21.12
C LYS A 240 -42.44 -10.88 20.89
N ASN A 241 -41.38 -10.68 21.66
CA ASN A 241 -40.42 -9.59 21.55
C ASN A 241 -41.06 -8.18 21.74
N LYS A 242 -42.12 -8.07 22.54
CA LYS A 242 -42.78 -6.77 22.83
C LYS A 242 -42.16 -6.07 24.04
N ILE A 243 -41.68 -6.84 25.00
CA ILE A 243 -41.06 -6.36 26.23
C ILE A 243 -39.54 -6.50 26.08
N LEU A 244 -38.80 -5.40 26.21
CA LEU A 244 -37.34 -5.31 26.02
C LEU A 244 -36.86 -5.88 24.66
N PRO A 245 -37.27 -5.30 23.52
CA PRO A 245 -37.04 -5.90 22.21
C PRO A 245 -35.54 -6.08 21.87
N LEU A 246 -35.19 -7.27 21.38
CA LEU A 246 -33.89 -7.60 20.80
C LEU A 246 -34.02 -7.81 19.29
N LYS A 247 -33.01 -7.46 18.47
CA LYS A 247 -33.09 -7.68 17.01
C LYS A 247 -33.17 -9.16 16.63
N LYS A 248 -32.56 -10.04 17.44
CA LYS A 248 -32.60 -11.51 17.26
C LYS A 248 -33.76 -12.19 17.98
N GLY A 249 -34.50 -11.45 18.83
CA GLY A 249 -35.66 -11.94 19.56
C GLY A 249 -35.33 -12.85 20.76
N TYR A 250 -36.38 -13.50 21.28
CA TYR A 250 -36.35 -14.37 22.46
C TYR A 250 -36.78 -15.81 22.13
N ILE A 251 -36.10 -16.79 22.74
CA ILE A 251 -36.42 -18.21 22.63
C ILE A 251 -36.57 -18.81 24.03
N GLY A 252 -37.71 -19.45 24.27
CA GLY A 252 -38.06 -20.16 25.49
C GLY A 252 -37.61 -21.61 25.44
N VAL A 253 -37.07 -22.10 26.55
CA VAL A 253 -36.58 -23.46 26.72
C VAL A 253 -37.09 -24.02 28.06
N VAL A 254 -37.52 -25.29 28.06
CA VAL A 254 -37.92 -26.02 29.27
C VAL A 254 -36.92 -27.13 29.53
N ASN A 255 -36.18 -27.00 30.64
CA ASN A 255 -35.13 -27.93 31.04
C ASN A 255 -35.67 -29.02 31.98
N ARG A 256 -34.90 -30.09 32.22
CA ARG A 256 -35.21 -31.07 33.27
C ARG A 256 -35.19 -30.39 34.65
N SER A 257 -36.15 -30.75 35.51
CA SER A 257 -36.14 -30.34 36.91
C SER A 257 -35.05 -31.07 37.69
N GLN A 258 -34.62 -30.52 38.84
CA GLN A 258 -33.62 -31.15 39.69
C GLN A 258 -34.03 -32.57 40.13
N GLN A 259 -35.34 -32.80 40.33
CA GLN A 259 -35.88 -34.11 40.62
C GLN A 259 -35.75 -35.06 39.42
N ALA A 260 -36.09 -34.62 38.21
CA ALA A 260 -35.96 -35.42 36.99
C ALA A 260 -34.49 -35.76 36.66
N ILE A 261 -33.55 -34.90 37.04
CA ILE A 261 -32.11 -35.16 36.97
C ILE A 261 -31.71 -36.25 37.96
N ASN A 262 -32.13 -36.14 39.22
CA ASN A 262 -31.82 -37.11 40.27
C ASN A 262 -32.45 -38.49 39.98
N GLU A 263 -33.58 -38.52 39.29
CA GLU A 263 -34.27 -39.73 38.83
C GLU A 263 -33.69 -40.29 37.51
N HIS A 264 -32.59 -39.73 37.00
CA HIS A 264 -31.93 -40.12 35.73
C HIS A 264 -32.88 -40.17 34.52
N LEU A 265 -33.81 -39.22 34.42
CA LEU A 265 -34.71 -39.14 33.27
C LEU A 265 -33.91 -38.91 31.97
N ASP A 266 -34.15 -39.77 30.99
CA ASP A 266 -33.51 -39.72 29.68
C ASP A 266 -33.75 -38.38 28.94
N MET A 267 -32.71 -37.86 28.27
CA MET A 267 -32.76 -36.57 27.57
C MET A 267 -33.73 -36.58 26.40
N ALA A 268 -33.86 -37.69 25.67
CA ALA A 268 -34.81 -37.74 24.55
C ALA A 268 -36.26 -37.65 25.04
N THR A 269 -36.53 -38.16 26.24
CA THR A 269 -37.83 -38.03 26.92
C THR A 269 -38.07 -36.59 27.40
N ALA A 270 -37.04 -35.91 27.92
CA ALA A 270 -37.15 -34.50 28.31
C ALA A 270 -37.48 -33.58 27.12
N LEU A 271 -36.82 -33.76 25.97
CA LEU A 271 -37.10 -33.00 24.76
C LEU A 271 -38.51 -33.23 24.21
N LYS A 272 -39.04 -34.45 24.35
CA LYS A 272 -40.45 -34.74 23.99
C LYS A 272 -41.43 -34.01 24.91
N LYS A 273 -41.18 -34.00 26.22
CA LYS A 273 -41.99 -33.26 27.20
C LYS A 273 -41.95 -31.75 26.95
N GLU A 274 -40.80 -31.20 26.53
CA GLU A 274 -40.68 -29.80 26.10
C GLU A 274 -41.56 -29.49 24.88
N ASP A 275 -41.50 -30.32 23.84
CA ASP A 275 -42.34 -30.18 22.64
C ASP A 275 -43.84 -30.26 22.98
N GLU A 276 -44.22 -31.14 23.90
CA GLU A 276 -45.60 -31.30 24.38
C GLU A 276 -46.05 -30.07 25.20
N TYR A 277 -45.19 -29.54 26.08
CA TYR A 277 -45.46 -28.34 26.86
C TYR A 277 -45.80 -27.14 25.96
N PHE A 278 -44.94 -26.83 24.98
CA PHE A 278 -45.18 -25.68 24.10
C PHE A 278 -46.41 -25.84 23.21
N LYS A 279 -46.71 -27.06 22.75
CA LYS A 279 -47.91 -27.33 21.93
C LYS A 279 -49.20 -27.31 22.76
N GLY A 280 -49.14 -27.77 24.00
CA GLY A 280 -50.30 -27.87 24.90
C GLY A 280 -50.61 -26.58 25.68
N HIS A 281 -49.64 -25.68 25.84
CA HIS A 281 -49.83 -24.48 26.66
C HIS A 281 -50.69 -23.40 25.95
N PRO A 282 -51.76 -22.88 26.58
CA PRO A 282 -52.68 -21.92 25.96
C PRO A 282 -52.00 -20.65 25.43
N ALA A 283 -51.03 -20.11 26.17
CA ALA A 283 -50.33 -18.87 25.80
C ALA A 283 -49.19 -19.04 24.77
N TYR A 284 -48.65 -20.26 24.61
CA TYR A 284 -47.45 -20.51 23.80
C TYR A 284 -47.72 -21.35 22.53
N SER A 285 -48.86 -22.03 22.45
CA SER A 285 -49.27 -22.87 21.30
C SER A 285 -49.11 -22.17 19.95
N SER A 286 -49.46 -20.88 19.87
CA SER A 286 -49.33 -20.05 18.66
C SER A 286 -47.89 -19.81 18.20
N ILE A 287 -46.91 -19.84 19.11
CA ILE A 287 -45.49 -19.58 18.85
C ILE A 287 -44.61 -20.84 18.96
N ALA A 288 -45.18 -22.00 19.34
CA ALA A 288 -44.47 -23.24 19.64
C ALA A 288 -43.44 -23.68 18.58
N LYS A 289 -43.67 -23.37 17.29
CA LYS A 289 -42.73 -23.70 16.19
C LYS A 289 -41.39 -22.96 16.27
N ARG A 290 -41.32 -21.85 17.02
CA ARG A 290 -40.13 -21.00 17.21
C ARG A 290 -39.58 -21.08 18.64
N GLN A 291 -39.98 -22.09 19.41
CA GLN A 291 -39.58 -22.29 20.80
C GLN A 291 -38.95 -23.68 20.98
N GLY A 292 -38.28 -23.88 22.11
CA GLY A 292 -37.68 -25.16 22.50
C GLY A 292 -36.22 -25.34 22.04
N THR A 293 -35.56 -26.31 22.67
CA THR A 293 -34.12 -26.58 22.51
C THR A 293 -33.73 -26.87 21.04
N ARG A 294 -34.53 -27.67 20.33
CA ARG A 294 -34.25 -28.02 18.92
C ARG A 294 -34.30 -26.84 17.98
N TYR A 295 -35.22 -25.91 18.23
CA TYR A 295 -35.30 -24.66 17.46
C TYR A 295 -34.12 -23.76 17.79
N LEU A 296 -33.79 -23.63 19.09
CA LEU A 296 -32.64 -22.85 19.54
C LEU A 296 -31.33 -23.32 18.89
N GLN A 297 -31.05 -24.63 18.87
CA GLN A 297 -29.84 -25.17 18.27
C GLN A 297 -29.71 -24.85 16.77
N ARG A 298 -30.81 -24.99 16.00
CA ARG A 298 -30.85 -24.63 14.58
C ARG A 298 -30.71 -23.13 14.35
N PHE A 299 -31.34 -22.32 15.20
CA PHE A 299 -31.26 -20.87 15.13
C PHE A 299 -29.84 -20.39 15.42
N LEU A 300 -29.18 -20.91 16.46
CA LEU A 300 -27.80 -20.59 16.80
C LEU A 300 -26.82 -20.99 15.70
N ASN A 301 -26.98 -22.18 15.11
CA ASN A 301 -26.16 -22.62 13.99
C ASN A 301 -26.31 -21.69 12.77
N GLN A 302 -27.54 -21.30 12.42
CA GLN A 302 -27.79 -20.34 11.34
C GLN A 302 -27.17 -18.96 11.65
N GLN A 303 -27.36 -18.45 12.86
CA GLN A 303 -26.85 -17.14 13.25
C GLN A 303 -25.32 -17.10 13.31
N LEU A 304 -24.69 -18.17 13.80
CA LEU A 304 -23.23 -18.30 13.81
C LEU A 304 -22.68 -18.28 12.39
N ALA A 305 -23.25 -19.06 11.48
CA ALA A 305 -22.73 -19.12 10.12
C ALA A 305 -22.99 -17.84 9.30
N GLU A 306 -24.15 -17.20 9.46
CA GLU A 306 -24.42 -15.86 8.87
C GLU A 306 -23.44 -14.80 9.41
N HIS A 307 -23.07 -14.91 10.68
CA HIS A 307 -22.12 -14.00 11.32
C HIS A 307 -20.69 -14.26 10.83
N ILE A 308 -20.25 -15.53 10.80
CA ILE A 308 -18.96 -15.95 10.25
C ILE A 308 -18.80 -15.44 8.81
N GLY A 309 -19.79 -15.67 7.94
CA GLY A 309 -19.71 -15.23 6.54
C GLY A 309 -19.55 -13.73 6.35
N LYS A 310 -20.03 -12.90 7.31
CA LYS A 310 -19.86 -11.44 7.28
C LYS A 310 -18.52 -10.98 7.81
N THR A 311 -18.00 -11.65 8.85
CA THR A 311 -16.78 -11.23 9.55
C THR A 311 -15.52 -11.87 8.95
N LEU A 312 -15.65 -12.97 8.22
CA LEU A 312 -14.51 -13.74 7.69
C LEU A 312 -13.64 -12.92 6.72
N PRO A 313 -14.16 -12.16 5.75
CA PRO A 313 -13.29 -11.36 4.86
C PRO A 313 -12.45 -10.34 5.63
N THR A 314 -13.07 -9.62 6.58
CA THR A 314 -12.35 -8.65 7.42
C THR A 314 -11.32 -9.31 8.34
N LEU A 315 -11.58 -10.54 8.78
CA LEU A 315 -10.65 -11.34 9.58
C LEU A 315 -9.45 -11.76 8.72
N LEU A 316 -9.69 -12.27 7.50
CA LEU A 316 -8.64 -12.67 6.56
C LEU A 316 -7.76 -11.49 6.15
N ASP A 317 -8.34 -10.30 5.92
CA ASP A 317 -7.57 -9.08 5.66
C ASP A 317 -6.69 -8.68 6.85
N SER A 318 -7.18 -8.88 8.08
CA SER A 318 -6.41 -8.59 9.29
C SER A 318 -5.27 -9.61 9.47
N ILE A 319 -5.55 -10.89 9.22
CA ILE A 319 -4.58 -11.98 9.25
C ILE A 319 -3.50 -11.74 8.19
N GLY A 320 -3.87 -11.39 6.96
CA GLY A 320 -2.94 -11.07 5.88
C GLY A 320 -2.03 -9.88 6.22
N ARG A 321 -2.59 -8.81 6.80
CA ARG A 321 -1.79 -7.65 7.25
C ARG A 321 -0.80 -8.00 8.36
N GLN A 322 -1.24 -8.75 9.38
CA GLN A 322 -0.35 -9.20 10.46
C GLN A 322 0.72 -10.15 9.95
N ARG A 323 0.38 -11.03 9.00
CA ARG A 323 1.32 -11.91 8.31
C ARG A 323 2.37 -11.12 7.53
N GLU A 324 1.99 -10.07 6.81
CA GLU A 324 2.94 -9.19 6.11
C GLU A 324 3.86 -8.42 7.07
N GLU A 325 3.35 -7.99 8.21
CA GLU A 325 4.14 -7.30 9.24
C GLU A 325 5.18 -8.24 9.86
N LEU A 326 4.76 -9.45 10.28
CA LEU A 326 5.65 -10.49 10.78
C LEU A 326 6.64 -10.97 9.71
N SER A 327 6.23 -11.04 8.44
CA SER A 327 7.13 -11.39 7.34
C SER A 327 8.19 -10.32 7.12
N ARG A 328 7.81 -9.03 7.19
CA ARG A 328 8.76 -7.91 7.14
C ARG A 328 9.73 -7.95 8.33
N GLU A 329 9.24 -8.25 9.53
CA GLU A 329 10.09 -8.43 10.70
C GLU A 329 11.04 -9.61 10.51
N LEU A 330 10.57 -10.75 10.01
CA LEU A 330 11.38 -11.93 9.70
C LEU A 330 12.44 -11.64 8.61
N GLU A 331 12.10 -10.83 7.60
CA GLU A 331 13.03 -10.37 6.56
C GLU A 331 14.19 -9.57 7.16
N THR A 332 13.97 -8.76 8.20
CA THR A 332 15.06 -8.07 8.90
C THR A 332 16.07 -9.03 9.55
N PHE A 333 15.66 -10.25 9.88
CA PHE A 333 16.54 -11.32 10.35
C PHE A 333 17.13 -12.18 9.23
N ALA A 334 16.63 -12.06 8.00
CA ALA A 334 16.89 -12.99 6.88
C ALA A 334 17.81 -12.45 5.78
N GLU A 335 18.36 -11.23 5.87
CA GLU A 335 19.24 -10.65 4.84
C GLU A 335 20.64 -11.30 4.68
N VAL A 336 20.91 -12.46 5.29
CA VAL A 336 22.15 -13.22 5.04
C VAL A 336 21.81 -14.55 4.36
N PRO A 337 22.10 -14.73 3.06
CA PRO A 337 21.82 -15.95 2.32
C PRO A 337 22.49 -17.16 2.98
N LYS A 338 21.68 -18.12 3.44
CA LYS A 338 22.15 -19.35 4.12
C LYS A 338 22.76 -20.40 3.18
N GLU A 339 22.82 -20.15 1.87
CA GLU A 339 23.27 -21.15 0.89
C GLU A 339 24.68 -20.92 0.33
N GLU A 340 25.40 -19.87 0.73
CA GLU A 340 26.77 -19.65 0.24
C GLU A 340 27.82 -19.81 1.35
N THR A 341 28.65 -20.85 1.21
CA THR A 341 29.75 -21.23 2.12
C THR A 341 30.92 -20.25 2.20
N ASP A 342 30.76 -18.99 1.77
CA ASP A 342 31.87 -18.03 1.68
C ASP A 342 31.71 -16.89 2.69
N VAL A 343 32.28 -17.09 3.89
CA VAL A 343 32.34 -16.14 5.02
C VAL A 343 32.74 -14.72 4.58
N ARG A 344 33.59 -14.59 3.55
CA ARG A 344 34.03 -13.31 3.02
C ARG A 344 32.90 -12.53 2.34
N ARG A 345 31.98 -13.21 1.67
CA ARG A 345 30.83 -12.57 1.01
C ARG A 345 29.85 -12.02 2.04
N ILE A 346 29.63 -12.75 3.14
CA ILE A 346 28.78 -12.30 4.26
C ILE A 346 29.35 -11.02 4.87
N ILE A 347 30.64 -11.01 5.20
CA ILE A 347 31.32 -9.82 5.74
C ILE A 347 31.26 -8.65 4.76
N THR A 348 31.44 -8.91 3.46
CA THR A 348 31.37 -7.88 2.41
C THR A 348 29.97 -7.28 2.30
N ALA A 349 28.92 -8.13 2.32
CA ALA A 349 27.53 -7.69 2.28
C ALA A 349 27.17 -6.84 3.50
N LEU A 350 27.52 -7.29 4.71
CA LEU A 350 27.26 -6.56 5.95
C LEU A 350 27.93 -5.18 5.98
N ILE A 351 29.19 -5.09 5.54
CA ILE A 351 29.93 -3.82 5.50
C ILE A 351 29.35 -2.87 4.43
N ASN A 352 28.94 -3.39 3.28
CA ASN A 352 28.25 -2.58 2.27
C ASN A 352 26.93 -2.03 2.80
N LEU A 353 26.14 -2.85 3.52
CA LEU A 353 24.87 -2.40 4.12
C LEU A 353 25.10 -1.30 5.17
N VAL A 354 26.12 -1.43 6.00
CA VAL A 354 26.52 -0.38 6.97
C VAL A 354 26.95 0.90 6.25
N ALA A 355 27.70 0.79 5.17
CA ALA A 355 28.10 1.96 4.37
C ALA A 355 26.91 2.64 3.69
N ASP A 356 25.96 1.89 3.17
CA ASP A 356 24.75 2.42 2.53
C ASP A 356 23.83 3.08 3.56
N ARG A 357 23.68 2.50 4.76
CA ARG A 357 22.93 3.12 5.86
C ARG A 357 23.57 4.41 6.34
N MET A 358 24.89 4.44 6.51
CA MET A 358 25.62 5.67 6.82
C MET A 358 25.39 6.75 5.76
N ASN A 359 25.46 6.40 4.47
CA ASN A 359 25.24 7.35 3.38
C ASN A 359 23.79 7.86 3.34
N ASN A 360 22.81 7.02 3.70
CA ASN A 360 21.41 7.44 3.82
C ASN A 360 21.19 8.42 4.99
N ASP A 361 21.79 8.17 6.15
CA ASP A 361 21.69 9.05 7.33
C ASP A 361 22.43 10.39 7.15
N LEU A 362 23.47 10.41 6.30
CA LEU A 362 24.16 11.62 5.87
C LEU A 362 23.44 12.32 4.70
N GLY A 363 22.61 11.59 3.96
CA GLY A 363 21.87 12.04 2.78
C GLY A 363 20.57 12.79 3.10
N ASN A 364 19.89 13.25 2.05
CA ASN A 364 18.71 14.11 2.15
C ASN A 364 17.39 13.31 2.03
N ASN A 365 17.31 12.15 2.69
CA ASN A 365 16.19 11.22 2.55
C ASN A 365 15.25 11.26 3.76
N LEU A 366 13.96 11.53 3.51
CA LEU A 366 12.88 11.59 4.52
C LEU A 366 12.34 10.22 4.92
N ALA A 367 12.74 9.14 4.25
CA ALA A 367 12.27 7.79 4.54
C ALA A 367 13.15 7.16 5.64
N ARG A 368 12.64 7.11 6.88
CA ARG A 368 13.27 6.39 7.98
C ARG A 368 12.53 5.08 8.26
N PRO A 369 13.23 3.98 8.56
CA PRO A 369 12.64 2.79 9.18
C PRO A 369 12.09 3.11 10.57
N GLU A 370 11.01 2.43 10.98
CA GLU A 370 10.39 2.61 12.30
C GLU A 370 11.37 2.26 13.44
N GLY A 371 11.49 3.14 14.44
CA GLY A 371 12.25 2.89 15.68
C GLY A 371 13.47 3.79 15.96
N CYS A 372 13.80 4.78 15.13
CA CYS A 372 14.84 5.78 15.45
C CYS A 372 14.26 6.97 16.25
N LEU A 373 15.14 7.64 17.02
CA LEU A 373 14.87 8.71 18.01
C LEU A 373 13.75 9.71 17.62
N PRO A 374 13.03 10.30 18.62
CA PRO A 374 11.87 11.16 18.40
C PRO A 374 12.10 12.25 17.34
N ASP A 375 11.07 12.57 16.55
CA ASP A 375 11.05 13.63 15.51
C ASP A 375 11.46 15.04 15.98
N GLU A 376 11.71 15.20 17.28
CA GLU A 376 12.09 16.45 17.94
C GLU A 376 13.61 16.76 17.84
N MET A 377 14.46 15.84 17.37
CA MET A 377 15.93 16.03 17.32
C MET A 377 16.53 15.95 15.90
N LEU A 378 17.40 16.91 15.57
CA LEU A 378 18.21 16.89 14.34
C LEU A 378 19.28 15.79 14.42
N ASN A 379 19.34 14.90 13.43
CA ASN A 379 20.32 13.82 13.35
C ASN A 379 21.17 13.87 12.05
N GLY A 380 22.17 12.99 11.97
CA GLY A 380 22.94 12.73 10.74
C GLY A 380 23.50 13.97 10.06
N GLY A 381 23.31 14.04 8.73
CA GLY A 381 23.79 15.16 7.90
C GLY A 381 23.19 16.52 8.28
N ALA A 382 21.93 16.55 8.72
CA ALA A 382 21.27 17.79 9.15
C ALA A 382 21.90 18.37 10.42
N ARG A 383 22.29 17.51 11.37
CA ARG A 383 23.02 17.92 12.58
C ARG A 383 24.40 18.46 12.26
N ILE A 384 25.14 17.80 11.36
CA ILE A 384 26.46 18.27 10.88
C ILE A 384 26.33 19.64 10.20
N LYS A 385 25.31 19.83 9.35
CA LYS A 385 25.03 21.13 8.72
C LYS A 385 24.75 22.22 9.76
N GLN A 386 23.97 21.93 10.80
CA GLN A 386 23.72 22.86 11.90
C GLN A 386 25.00 23.21 12.67
N ILE A 387 25.90 22.25 12.88
CA ILE A 387 27.20 22.49 13.51
C ILE A 387 28.01 23.51 12.69
N PHE A 388 28.04 23.36 11.36
CA PHE A 388 28.75 24.28 10.48
C PHE A 388 28.09 25.66 10.35
N SER A 389 26.77 25.73 10.21
CA SER A 389 26.08 26.98 9.90
C SER A 389 25.68 27.81 11.12
N VAL A 390 25.36 27.16 12.24
CA VAL A 390 24.84 27.84 13.45
C VAL A 390 25.88 27.83 14.56
N ASP A 391 26.34 26.65 14.99
CA ASP A 391 27.24 26.55 16.15
C ASP A 391 28.59 27.20 15.88
N PHE A 392 29.18 26.95 14.70
CA PHE A 392 30.45 27.53 14.33
C PHE A 392 30.35 29.05 14.13
N ALA A 393 29.32 29.52 13.43
CA ALA A 393 29.09 30.94 13.20
C ALA A 393 28.92 31.70 14.53
N ARG A 394 28.16 31.13 15.48
CA ARG A 394 28.00 31.66 16.84
C ARG A 394 29.32 31.67 17.61
N GLY A 395 30.07 30.57 17.61
CA GLY A 395 31.35 30.48 18.31
C GLY A 395 32.38 31.50 17.80
N ILE A 396 32.36 31.80 16.50
CA ILE A 396 33.19 32.84 15.89
C ILE A 396 32.67 34.26 16.25
N ALA A 397 31.36 34.47 16.32
CA ALA A 397 30.77 35.75 16.72
C ALA A 397 31.09 36.10 18.18
N GLU A 398 31.01 35.13 19.10
CA GLU A 398 31.34 35.31 20.52
C GLU A 398 32.80 35.74 20.73
N GLN A 399 33.74 35.13 19.98
CA GLN A 399 35.17 35.49 20.07
C GLN A 399 35.50 36.84 19.42
N THR A 400 34.60 37.39 18.61
CA THR A 400 34.77 38.67 17.90
C THR A 400 33.97 39.83 18.50
N ALA A 401 33.20 39.60 19.55
CA ALA A 401 32.60 40.64 20.38
C ALA A 401 33.68 41.33 21.22
N VAL A 402 34.51 42.14 20.56
CA VAL A 402 35.56 42.92 21.22
C VAL A 402 34.93 44.18 21.79
N ASN A 403 35.17 44.49 23.07
CA ASN A 403 34.85 45.80 23.63
C ASN A 403 35.60 46.86 22.80
N GLU A 404 34.87 47.68 22.04
CA GLU A 404 35.45 48.62 21.09
C GLU A 404 36.43 49.60 21.76
N GLU A 405 36.15 49.95 23.01
CA GLU A 405 36.99 50.84 23.81
C GLU A 405 38.34 50.18 24.14
N MET A 406 38.32 48.88 24.44
CA MET A 406 39.53 48.10 24.69
C MET A 406 40.37 47.92 23.42
N LEU A 407 39.74 47.74 22.26
CA LEU A 407 40.44 47.64 20.97
C LEU A 407 41.11 48.98 20.61
N ARG A 408 40.40 50.11 20.76
CA ARG A 408 40.97 51.45 20.55
C ARG A 408 42.17 51.70 21.46
N LYS A 409 42.08 51.28 22.73
CA LYS A 409 43.19 51.38 23.69
C LYS A 409 44.39 50.52 23.26
N GLN A 410 44.16 49.30 22.79
CA GLN A 410 45.22 48.41 22.28
C GLN A 410 45.91 48.96 21.03
N ILE A 411 45.13 49.50 20.08
CA ILE A 411 45.68 50.14 18.86
C ILE A 411 46.51 51.37 19.24
N CYS A 412 46.01 52.21 20.16
CA CYS A 412 46.73 53.38 20.64
C CYS A 412 48.08 53.00 21.25
N TYR A 413 48.12 52.00 22.15
CA TYR A 413 49.38 51.51 22.70
C TYR A 413 50.29 50.87 21.65
N ALA A 414 49.74 50.16 20.66
CA ALA A 414 50.52 49.56 19.59
C ALA A 414 51.19 50.63 18.70
N ILE A 415 50.47 51.72 18.37
CA ILE A 415 51.03 52.87 17.64
C ILE A 415 52.14 53.54 18.46
N GLN A 416 51.92 53.78 19.75
CA GLN A 416 52.93 54.38 20.64
C GLN A 416 54.19 53.50 20.75
N ASN A 417 54.00 52.19 20.92
CA ASN A 417 55.11 51.24 21.01
C ASN A 417 55.89 51.12 19.70
N ALA A 418 55.22 51.20 18.54
CA ALA A 418 55.88 51.18 17.23
C ALA A 418 56.68 52.46 16.96
N ASN A 419 56.15 53.62 17.36
CA ASN A 419 56.84 54.91 17.21
C ASN A 419 58.00 55.08 18.21
N GLY A 420 57.91 54.45 19.39
CA GLY A 420 58.95 54.50 20.43
C GLY A 420 59.26 55.94 20.86
N ILE A 421 60.54 56.33 20.81
CA ILE A 421 61.02 57.67 21.19
C ILE A 421 60.93 58.67 20.01
N ARG A 422 60.52 58.23 18.81
CA ARG A 422 60.48 59.08 17.59
C ARG A 422 59.06 59.57 17.33
N ALA A 423 58.92 60.82 16.87
CA ALA A 423 57.65 61.35 16.40
C ALA A 423 57.30 60.78 15.01
N GLY A 424 56.44 59.75 14.98
CA GLY A 424 56.01 59.10 13.73
C GLY A 424 55.06 59.99 12.92
N HIS A 425 55.43 60.31 11.68
CA HIS A 425 54.59 61.06 10.73
C HIS A 425 53.66 60.14 9.91
N PHE A 426 53.90 58.83 9.94
CA PHE A 426 53.11 57.79 9.25
C PHE A 426 52.86 56.62 10.22
N ILE A 427 51.80 55.85 9.98
CA ILE A 427 51.47 54.66 10.76
C ILE A 427 52.34 53.49 10.27
N ASP A 428 53.07 52.82 11.18
CA ASP A 428 53.83 51.62 10.85
C ASP A 428 52.89 50.44 10.55
N GLU A 429 53.09 49.76 9.43
CA GLU A 429 52.29 48.61 8.99
C GLU A 429 52.28 47.47 10.02
N LYS A 430 53.36 47.32 10.80
CA LYS A 430 53.47 46.32 11.86
C LYS A 430 52.41 46.46 12.96
N VAL A 431 51.90 47.67 13.18
CA VAL A 431 50.82 47.92 14.15
C VAL A 431 49.54 47.22 13.68
N PHE A 432 49.23 47.36 12.40
CA PHE A 432 48.08 46.68 11.79
C PHE A 432 48.26 45.16 11.81
N GLU A 433 49.47 44.67 11.47
CA GLU A 433 49.79 43.24 11.50
C GLU A 433 49.62 42.63 12.91
N ASP A 434 50.12 43.29 13.96
CA ASP A 434 50.02 42.80 15.35
C ASP A 434 48.57 42.74 15.83
N VAL A 435 47.76 43.76 15.50
CA VAL A 435 46.34 43.81 15.86
C VAL A 435 45.56 42.69 15.16
N VAL A 436 45.80 42.47 13.86
CA VAL A 436 45.16 41.41 13.08
C VAL A 436 45.57 40.03 13.59
N ASN A 437 46.87 39.79 13.84
CA ASN A 437 47.38 38.51 14.32
C ASN A 437 46.79 38.12 15.69
N LYS A 438 46.67 39.06 16.62
CA LYS A 438 46.03 38.83 17.92
C LYS A 438 44.55 38.46 17.80
N GLN A 439 43.85 39.01 16.82
CA GLN A 439 42.44 38.70 16.58
C GLN A 439 42.28 37.34 15.86
N LEU A 440 43.16 37.00 14.93
CA LEU A 440 43.14 35.71 14.22
C LEU A 440 43.37 34.52 15.16
N ILE A 441 44.31 34.62 16.11
CA ILE A 441 44.61 33.55 17.08
C ILE A 441 43.36 33.15 17.87
N ARG A 442 42.49 34.11 18.21
CA ARG A 442 41.25 33.85 18.97
C ARG A 442 40.23 33.00 18.21
N LEU A 443 40.32 32.94 16.88
CA LEU A 443 39.43 32.14 16.03
C LEU A 443 39.88 30.69 15.89
N LYS A 444 41.08 30.34 16.37
CA LYS A 444 41.66 28.99 16.29
C LYS A 444 40.86 27.98 17.13
N ASP A 445 40.69 28.26 18.41
CA ASP A 445 39.99 27.38 19.35
C ASP A 445 38.55 27.03 18.94
N PRO A 446 37.67 27.99 18.56
CA PRO A 446 36.34 27.66 18.09
C PRO A 446 36.36 26.84 16.79
N SER A 447 37.39 27.00 15.94
CA SER A 447 37.55 26.20 14.72
C SER A 447 37.94 24.75 15.04
N CYS A 448 38.83 24.52 16.00
CA CYS A 448 39.20 23.17 16.44
C CYS A 448 38.04 22.43 17.13
N LYS A 449 37.17 23.15 17.86
CA LYS A 449 35.97 22.56 18.49
C LYS A 449 34.95 22.03 17.49
N VAL A 450 34.91 22.57 16.26
CA VAL A 450 34.02 22.06 15.21
C VAL A 450 34.40 20.63 14.82
N ALA A 451 35.70 20.35 14.67
CA ALA A 451 36.17 19.01 14.31
C ALA A 451 35.75 17.95 15.33
N GLU A 452 35.84 18.27 16.62
CA GLU A 452 35.43 17.39 17.73
C GLU A 452 33.92 17.12 17.74
N LYS A 453 33.10 18.17 17.55
CA LYS A 453 31.64 18.04 17.47
C LYS A 453 31.19 17.19 16.28
N VAL A 454 31.85 17.35 15.12
CA VAL A 454 31.55 16.56 13.92
C VAL A 454 31.99 15.09 14.10
N ALA A 455 33.18 14.84 14.67
CA ALA A 455 33.63 13.47 14.96
C ALA A 455 32.70 12.74 15.94
N THR A 456 32.21 13.44 16.98
CA THR A 456 31.22 12.89 17.92
C THR A 456 29.91 12.54 17.22
N THR A 457 29.43 13.43 16.33
CA THR A 457 28.20 13.20 15.56
C THR A 457 28.35 12.01 14.61
N MET A 458 29.49 11.89 13.93
CA MET A 458 29.81 10.75 13.07
C MET A 458 29.88 9.42 13.83
N SER A 459 30.37 9.44 15.07
CA SER A 459 30.38 8.26 15.96
C SER A 459 28.96 7.76 16.25
N MET A 460 28.01 8.68 16.47
CA MET A 460 26.60 8.32 16.68
C MET A 460 25.97 7.72 15.41
N VAL A 461 26.18 8.36 14.25
CA VAL A 461 25.67 7.88 12.95
C VAL A 461 26.18 6.47 12.63
N LEU A 462 27.49 6.26 12.76
CA LEU A 462 28.09 4.94 12.52
C LEU A 462 27.65 3.90 13.56
N GLY A 463 27.44 4.31 14.81
CA GLY A 463 26.89 3.44 15.86
C GLY A 463 25.48 2.95 15.54
N GLU A 464 24.61 3.82 15.02
CA GLU A 464 23.28 3.46 14.54
C GLU A 464 23.34 2.58 13.29
N ALA A 465 24.23 2.87 12.34
CA ALA A 465 24.42 2.06 11.14
C ALA A 465 24.88 0.63 11.46
N LEU A 466 25.69 0.44 12.51
CA LEU A 466 26.13 -0.87 13.00
C LEU A 466 25.01 -1.74 13.58
N SER A 467 23.81 -1.19 13.84
CA SER A 467 22.66 -1.97 14.35
C SER A 467 22.24 -3.11 13.41
N VAL A 468 22.56 -3.02 12.13
CA VAL A 468 22.41 -4.09 11.13
C VAL A 468 23.14 -5.37 11.56
N MET A 469 24.28 -5.23 12.24
CA MET A 469 25.11 -6.36 12.68
C MET A 469 24.69 -6.91 14.04
N LYS A 470 23.52 -6.55 14.58
CA LYS A 470 23.01 -7.03 15.88
C LYS A 470 22.93 -8.55 15.98
N ILE A 471 22.78 -9.23 14.83
CA ILE A 471 22.79 -10.69 14.70
C ILE A 471 24.14 -11.29 15.17
N TYR A 472 25.25 -10.55 14.97
CA TYR A 472 26.62 -10.96 15.30
C TYR A 472 27.23 -10.01 16.36
N PRO A 473 26.91 -10.18 17.66
CA PRO A 473 27.28 -9.22 18.70
C PRO A 473 28.81 -9.05 18.88
N GLN A 474 29.58 -10.12 18.66
CA GLN A 474 31.05 -10.05 18.71
C GLN A 474 31.62 -9.21 17.57
N LEU A 475 31.10 -9.39 16.35
CA LEU A 475 31.47 -8.61 15.17
C LEU A 475 31.09 -7.12 15.34
N MET A 476 29.89 -6.85 15.83
CA MET A 476 29.42 -5.48 16.08
C MET A 476 30.31 -4.76 17.11
N SER A 477 30.67 -5.43 18.22
CA SER A 477 31.55 -4.85 19.23
C SER A 477 32.96 -4.56 18.68
N TYR A 478 33.48 -5.44 17.83
CA TYR A 478 34.78 -5.25 17.20
C TYR A 478 34.76 -4.05 16.24
N CYS A 479 33.77 -3.98 15.34
CA CYS A 479 33.63 -2.88 14.39
C CYS A 479 33.46 -1.53 15.09
N SER A 480 32.68 -1.48 16.18
CA SER A 480 32.49 -0.27 16.98
C SER A 480 33.82 0.26 17.56
N LYS A 481 34.69 -0.61 18.06
CA LYS A 481 36.00 -0.22 18.60
C LYS A 481 36.93 0.35 17.53
N GLU A 482 37.02 -0.31 16.37
CA GLU A 482 37.88 0.16 15.28
C GLU A 482 37.38 1.47 14.67
N ILE A 483 36.06 1.65 14.54
CA ILE A 483 35.46 2.92 14.10
C ILE A 483 35.78 4.06 15.07
N GLN A 484 35.65 3.84 16.38
CA GLN A 484 35.99 4.88 17.38
C GLN A 484 37.47 5.29 17.29
N LYS A 485 38.37 4.31 17.14
CA LYS A 485 39.80 4.55 16.99
C LYS A 485 40.13 5.34 15.72
N PHE A 486 39.47 5.00 14.60
CA PHE A 486 39.61 5.72 13.33
C PHE A 486 39.13 7.18 13.45
N LEU A 487 37.94 7.41 14.00
CA LEU A 487 37.38 8.76 14.13
C LEU A 487 38.24 9.67 15.02
N LEU A 488 38.83 9.13 16.09
CA LEU A 488 39.77 9.86 16.94
C LEU A 488 41.05 10.27 16.18
N GLY A 489 41.52 9.41 15.27
CA GLY A 489 42.62 9.72 14.36
C GLY A 489 42.28 10.84 13.37
N CYS A 490 41.10 10.76 12.74
CA CYS A 490 40.60 11.80 11.83
C CYS A 490 40.43 13.15 12.52
N GLU A 491 39.91 13.17 13.75
CA GLU A 491 39.77 14.39 14.56
C GLU A 491 41.14 15.07 14.77
N LYS A 492 42.16 14.29 15.14
CA LYS A 492 43.52 14.81 15.34
C LYS A 492 44.08 15.42 14.05
N THR A 493 43.95 14.71 12.92
CA THR A 493 44.40 15.20 11.61
C THR A 493 43.64 16.45 11.16
N ALA A 494 42.34 16.52 11.41
CA ALA A 494 41.52 17.70 11.12
C ALA A 494 42.00 18.91 11.94
N LYS A 495 42.24 18.72 13.25
CA LYS A 495 42.80 19.75 14.13
C LYS A 495 44.14 20.26 13.59
N GLU A 496 45.11 19.37 13.33
CA GLU A 496 46.43 19.73 12.77
C GLU A 496 46.33 20.55 11.47
N ARG A 497 45.44 20.18 10.54
CA ARG A 497 45.23 20.92 9.29
C ARG A 497 44.61 22.30 9.52
N ILE A 498 43.67 22.42 10.45
CA ILE A 498 43.11 23.72 10.84
C ILE A 498 44.21 24.60 11.42
N GLU A 499 45.07 24.07 12.30
CA GLU A 499 46.19 24.84 12.85
C GLU A 499 47.15 25.34 11.77
N LEU A 500 47.46 24.50 10.78
CA LEU A 500 48.29 24.88 9.64
C LEU A 500 47.63 25.97 8.78
N GLN A 501 46.31 25.93 8.60
CA GLN A 501 45.59 26.98 7.88
C GLN A 501 45.71 28.33 8.62
N PHE A 502 45.55 28.33 9.95
CA PHE A 502 45.74 29.54 10.74
C PHE A 502 47.18 30.06 10.68
N LEU A 503 48.18 29.17 10.66
CA LEU A 503 49.58 29.56 10.50
C LEU A 503 49.83 30.25 9.15
N TYR A 504 49.20 29.76 8.07
CA TYR A 504 49.27 30.40 6.76
C TYR A 504 48.69 31.82 6.77
N GLU A 505 47.49 32.01 7.32
CA GLU A 505 46.82 33.32 7.39
C GLU A 505 47.56 34.33 8.27
N ILE A 506 48.26 33.86 9.30
CA ILE A 506 49.09 34.71 10.19
C ILE A 506 50.41 35.10 9.51
N THR A 507 50.97 34.24 8.66
CA THR A 507 52.28 34.46 8.04
C THR A 507 52.22 35.44 6.86
N LEU A 508 51.09 35.51 6.15
CA LEU A 508 50.91 36.36 4.98
C LEU A 508 49.65 37.22 5.10
N ILE A 509 49.83 38.49 5.45
CA ILE A 509 48.75 39.48 5.49
C ILE A 509 48.67 40.19 4.12
N ALA A 510 47.73 39.77 3.28
CA ALA A 510 47.56 40.31 1.93
C ALA A 510 46.67 41.58 1.93
N THR A 511 47.28 42.76 1.99
CA THR A 511 46.59 44.06 2.01
C THR A 511 46.07 44.52 0.64
N GLU A 512 46.45 43.85 -0.45
CA GLU A 512 46.00 44.16 -1.84
C GLU A 512 44.53 43.77 -2.13
N HIS A 513 43.86 43.10 -1.20
CA HIS A 513 42.50 42.63 -1.38
C HIS A 513 41.51 43.81 -1.59
N ALA A 514 40.70 43.76 -2.65
CA ALA A 514 39.88 44.87 -3.13
C ALA A 514 38.93 45.50 -2.08
N MET A 515 38.52 44.72 -1.08
CA MET A 515 37.62 45.13 0.01
C MET A 515 38.31 45.91 1.15
N ILE A 516 39.64 46.06 1.14
CA ILE A 516 40.43 46.57 2.27
C ILE A 516 40.91 48.03 2.04
N ARG A 517 40.70 48.60 0.85
CA ARG A 517 41.12 49.97 0.54
C ARG A 517 40.35 51.03 1.36
N PRO A 518 41.02 52.05 1.92
CA PRO A 518 40.36 53.20 2.54
C PRO A 518 39.67 54.06 1.47
N SER A 519 38.41 54.42 1.70
CA SER A 519 37.69 55.42 0.89
C SER A 519 38.24 56.82 1.22
N GLY A 520 38.91 57.46 0.27
CA GLY A 520 39.48 58.81 0.44
C GLY A 520 38.40 59.90 0.59
N THR A 521 38.68 60.89 1.43
CA THR A 521 37.88 62.09 1.67
C THR A 521 37.94 63.07 0.48
N HIS A 522 36.80 63.51 -0.08
CA HIS A 522 36.49 64.88 -0.53
C HIS A 522 35.09 64.99 -1.21
N GLU A 523 34.35 66.02 -0.80
CA GLU A 523 33.31 66.82 -1.50
C GLU A 523 31.81 66.43 -1.55
N GLU A 524 31.04 67.38 -0.98
CA GLU A 524 29.67 67.87 -1.25
C GLU A 524 28.40 67.14 -0.76
N GLY A 525 27.78 67.74 0.26
CA GLY A 525 26.35 67.70 0.56
C GLY A 525 26.03 68.57 1.78
N SER A 526 25.38 69.72 1.59
CA SER A 526 24.95 70.59 2.69
C SER A 526 23.93 69.86 3.59
N GLU A 527 24.36 69.35 4.73
CA GLU A 527 23.48 68.62 5.64
C GLU A 527 22.75 69.59 6.57
N SER A 528 21.55 70.01 6.16
CA SER A 528 20.53 70.42 7.13
C SER A 528 19.95 69.17 7.77
N ARG A 529 20.05 69.03 9.10
CA ARG A 529 19.58 67.84 9.82
C ARG A 529 18.44 68.23 10.76
N GLN A 530 17.38 67.43 10.75
CA GLN A 530 16.20 67.60 11.58
C GLN A 530 16.02 66.35 12.43
N VAL A 531 15.94 66.53 13.75
CA VAL A 531 15.60 65.46 14.68
C VAL A 531 14.53 65.99 15.61
N GLN A 532 13.35 65.37 15.60
CA GLN A 532 12.22 65.64 16.50
C GLN A 532 11.97 67.14 16.79
N GLY A 533 11.76 67.94 15.74
CA GLY A 533 11.44 69.38 15.85
C GLY A 533 12.64 70.33 16.00
N VAL A 534 13.87 69.82 16.19
CA VAL A 534 15.09 70.64 16.24
C VAL A 534 15.78 70.66 14.88
N HIS A 535 15.93 71.85 14.30
CA HIS A 535 16.64 72.06 13.03
C HIS A 535 18.03 72.63 13.27
N ILE A 536 19.06 71.83 12.96
CA ILE A 536 20.47 72.26 13.02
C ILE A 536 20.94 72.58 11.60
N LYS A 537 21.36 73.83 11.40
CA LYS A 537 21.82 74.30 10.08
C LYS A 537 23.16 75.02 10.22
N ASP A 538 24.11 74.66 9.35
CA ASP A 538 25.35 75.41 9.16
C ASP A 538 25.07 76.64 8.29
N GLY A 539 25.23 77.83 8.86
CA GLY A 539 25.18 79.10 8.14
C GLY A 539 26.51 79.80 8.23
N ASN A 540 27.38 79.61 7.22
CA ASN A 540 28.71 80.23 7.15
C ASN A 540 29.56 79.98 8.42
N LYS A 541 29.73 78.71 8.82
CA LYS A 541 30.59 78.27 9.94
C LYS A 541 30.11 78.72 11.33
N LYS A 542 28.81 78.96 11.47
CA LYS A 542 28.15 79.14 12.76
C LYS A 542 26.94 78.23 12.82
N TRP A 543 26.95 77.32 13.79
CA TRP A 543 25.87 76.37 13.96
C TRP A 543 24.71 77.06 14.69
N THR A 544 23.51 76.99 14.11
CA THR A 544 22.29 77.50 14.75
C THR A 544 21.27 76.37 14.86
N ALA A 545 20.68 76.23 16.06
CA ALA A 545 19.56 75.33 16.30
C ALA A 545 18.26 76.13 16.32
N THR A 546 17.24 75.65 15.62
CA THR A 546 15.88 76.20 15.73
C THR A 546 15.03 75.20 16.49
N VAL A 547 14.43 75.64 17.59
CA VAL A 547 13.68 74.78 18.53
C VAL A 547 12.30 75.37 18.76
N GLU A 548 11.28 74.53 18.77
CA GLU A 548 9.91 74.87 19.13
C GLU A 548 9.72 74.77 20.65
N VAL A 549 9.25 75.84 21.31
CA VAL A 549 9.19 75.92 22.78
C VAL A 549 7.74 75.82 23.25
N SER A 550 7.43 74.86 24.14
CA SER A 550 6.14 74.75 24.83
C SER A 550 6.13 75.54 26.15
N ARG A 551 4.95 75.93 26.65
CA ARG A 551 4.81 76.71 27.92
C ARG A 551 5.44 76.02 29.14
N GLU A 552 5.52 74.69 29.13
CA GLU A 552 6.10 73.86 30.19
C GLU A 552 7.63 73.95 30.26
N ALA A 553 8.30 74.45 29.21
CA ALA A 553 9.76 74.57 29.18
C ALA A 553 10.29 75.78 29.99
N LEU A 554 9.42 76.71 30.40
CA LEU A 554 9.79 77.95 31.09
C LEU A 554 9.63 77.88 32.63
N SER A 555 9.12 76.78 33.17
CA SER A 555 8.82 76.60 34.60
C SER A 555 9.95 75.90 35.39
N TRP A 556 11.20 75.95 34.91
CA TRP A 556 12.36 75.38 35.61
C TRP A 556 13.39 76.47 35.93
N ASN A 557 13.93 76.49 37.14
CA ASN A 557 14.94 77.48 37.55
C ASN A 557 16.38 77.08 37.10
N ALA A 558 17.36 77.94 37.38
CA ALA A 558 18.77 77.74 36.98
C ALA A 558 19.43 76.48 37.59
N ASP A 559 18.87 75.95 38.68
CA ASP A 559 19.37 74.77 39.38
C ASP A 559 18.61 73.48 38.98
N GLY A 560 17.73 73.55 37.98
CA GLY A 560 17.02 72.38 37.44
C GLY A 560 15.86 71.90 38.30
N GLN A 561 15.23 72.77 39.09
CA GLN A 561 14.02 72.46 39.87
C GLN A 561 12.76 73.00 39.18
N PHE A 562 11.67 72.21 39.23
CA PHE A 562 10.35 72.59 38.71
C PHE A 562 9.68 73.60 39.64
N LEU A 563 9.30 74.76 39.12
CA LEU A 563 8.48 75.75 39.80
C LEU A 563 7.01 75.29 39.66
N SER A 564 6.51 74.50 40.61
CA SER A 564 5.08 74.22 40.71
C SER A 564 4.36 75.41 41.33
N ASP A 565 3.29 75.89 40.70
CA ASP A 565 2.32 76.78 41.34
C ASP A 565 1.56 75.97 42.42
N ASN A 566 1.82 76.25 43.70
CA ASN A 566 1.04 75.86 44.90
C ASN A 566 1.03 74.34 45.21
N GLU A 567 1.47 73.81 46.36
CA GLU A 567 1.48 74.25 47.76
C GLU A 567 0.14 74.73 48.34
N GLU A 568 -0.24 74.03 49.41
CA GLU A 568 -1.17 74.41 50.50
C GLU A 568 -2.64 74.00 50.33
N ASP A 569 -3.12 73.00 51.06
CA ASP A 569 -3.37 72.92 52.52
C ASP A 569 -4.74 73.49 52.90
N SER A 570 -5.60 72.64 53.48
CA SER A 570 -6.63 73.04 54.45
C SER A 570 -7.31 71.78 55.01
N ASP A 571 -7.20 71.55 56.32
CA ASP A 571 -8.44 71.38 57.08
C ASP A 571 -8.84 72.80 57.52
N ASP A 572 -9.82 73.33 56.79
CA ASP A 572 -10.69 74.51 56.96
C ASP A 572 -10.13 75.90 57.37
N ASP A 573 -10.41 76.87 56.46
CA ASP A 573 -10.62 78.32 56.60
C ASP A 573 -9.45 79.28 56.98
N GLU A 574 -9.00 80.02 55.95
CA GLU A 574 -8.62 81.46 55.86
C GLU A 574 -7.80 82.15 56.99
N GLU A 575 -6.52 82.52 56.72
CA GLU A 575 -6.07 83.91 56.41
C GLU A 575 -4.54 84.13 56.48
N GLU A 576 -4.03 84.85 55.46
CA GLU A 576 -2.82 85.72 55.37
C GLU A 576 -1.41 85.20 54.96
N GLN A 577 -1.17 85.34 53.64
CA GLN A 577 0.11 85.52 52.93
C GLN A 577 0.78 86.91 53.13
N SER A 578 2.11 87.01 52.93
CA SER A 578 2.75 88.25 52.42
C SER A 578 4.20 88.01 51.91
N GLN A 579 4.39 87.70 50.63
CA GLN A 579 4.92 88.57 49.54
C GLN A 579 6.45 88.75 49.40
N LEU A 580 7.02 88.21 48.30
CA LEU A 580 7.61 89.03 47.22
C LEU A 580 7.74 88.22 45.90
N LYS A 581 7.34 88.90 44.82
CA LYS A 581 6.68 88.39 43.60
C LYS A 581 7.60 88.19 42.37
N PRO A 582 7.11 87.45 41.36
CA PRO A 582 7.80 87.17 40.10
C PRO A 582 7.78 88.39 39.17
N ALA A 583 8.93 88.75 38.59
CA ALA A 583 9.02 89.80 37.59
C ALA A 583 8.78 89.25 36.17
N THR A 584 7.53 89.34 35.72
CA THR A 584 7.11 89.86 34.40
C THR A 584 7.97 89.52 33.17
N ALA A 585 7.70 88.39 32.50
CA ALA A 585 7.96 88.22 31.06
C ALA A 585 7.21 87.03 30.40
N VAL A 586 6.11 86.50 30.98
CA VAL A 586 5.45 85.27 30.48
C VAL A 586 4.14 85.53 29.70
N GLU A 587 3.65 86.77 29.66
CA GLU A 587 2.34 87.07 29.03
C GLU A 587 2.39 87.47 27.53
N ALA A 588 3.49 87.22 26.80
CA ALA A 588 3.57 87.56 25.37
C ALA A 588 4.21 86.49 24.46
N VAL A 589 4.06 85.20 24.78
CA VAL A 589 4.52 84.10 23.90
C VAL A 589 3.30 83.32 23.36
N PRO A 590 3.08 83.25 22.03
CA PRO A 590 1.98 82.47 21.45
C PRO A 590 2.15 80.97 21.71
N GLU A 591 1.06 80.19 21.65
CA GLU A 591 0.97 78.75 22.00
C GLU A 591 1.99 77.82 21.31
N SER A 592 2.71 78.30 20.29
CA SER A 592 3.93 77.69 19.75
C SER A 592 4.82 78.80 19.17
N ALA A 593 6.03 79.01 19.72
CA ALA A 593 7.01 79.95 19.15
C ALA A 593 8.32 79.22 18.83
N MET A 594 8.81 79.37 17.59
CA MET A 594 10.12 78.85 17.19
C MET A 594 11.23 79.84 17.54
N LEU A 595 12.14 79.42 18.42
CA LEU A 595 13.31 80.17 18.85
C LEU A 595 14.56 79.69 18.12
N ARG A 596 15.37 80.64 17.64
CA ARG A 596 16.62 80.36 16.93
C ARG A 596 17.81 80.68 17.84
N VAL A 597 18.54 79.66 18.25
CA VAL A 597 19.63 79.76 19.23
C VAL A 597 20.98 79.54 18.53
N PRO A 598 21.93 80.50 18.64
CA PRO A 598 23.31 80.27 18.24
C PRO A 598 23.96 79.24 19.16
N LEU A 599 24.57 78.19 18.60
CA LEU A 599 25.25 77.16 19.38
C LEU A 599 26.68 77.55 19.75
N ASP A 600 27.26 78.57 19.11
CA ASP A 600 28.57 79.12 19.44
C ASP A 600 28.61 79.53 20.93
N HIS A 601 29.21 78.69 21.78
CA HIS A 601 29.32 78.81 23.25
C HIS A 601 28.13 78.32 24.10
N ALA A 602 27.21 77.53 23.54
CA ALA A 602 26.17 76.86 24.33
C ALA A 602 26.71 75.61 25.06
N VAL A 603 26.23 75.34 26.27
CA VAL A 603 26.57 74.11 27.03
C VAL A 603 25.34 73.21 27.13
N LEU A 604 25.53 71.93 26.82
CA LEU A 604 24.52 70.88 27.01
C LEU A 604 24.68 70.25 28.40
N HIS A 605 23.61 70.25 29.19
CA HIS A 605 23.53 69.43 30.40
C HIS A 605 22.50 68.32 30.23
N TYR A 606 22.91 67.11 30.61
CA TYR A 606 22.04 65.96 30.67
C TYR A 606 21.51 65.82 32.10
N ILE A 607 20.19 65.81 32.27
CA ILE A 607 19.56 65.50 33.55
C ILE A 607 18.88 64.14 33.41
N LYS A 608 19.32 63.22 34.25
CA LYS A 608 18.72 61.90 34.39
C LYS A 608 17.50 62.01 35.29
N ALA A 609 16.41 61.37 34.92
CA ALA A 609 15.22 61.31 35.75
C ALA A 609 15.52 60.54 37.05
N ASP A 610 15.22 61.12 38.21
CA ASP A 610 15.10 60.37 39.46
C ASP A 610 13.72 59.68 39.54
N GLU A 611 13.61 58.65 40.39
CA GLU A 611 12.67 57.50 40.30
C GLU A 611 11.15 57.81 40.22
N ASP A 612 10.71 59.06 40.30
CA ASP A 612 9.30 59.47 40.22
C ASP A 612 8.84 59.93 38.80
N GLY A 613 9.17 59.14 37.77
CA GLY A 613 8.37 59.04 36.54
C GLY A 613 8.44 60.16 35.49
N GLY A 614 9.27 61.19 35.65
CA GLY A 614 9.47 62.20 34.60
C GLY A 614 10.66 61.86 33.70
N GLY A 615 10.45 61.40 32.46
CA GLY A 615 11.53 60.93 31.56
C GLY A 615 12.74 61.86 31.41
N ASN A 616 13.91 61.30 31.03
CA ASN A 616 15.19 62.02 30.89
C ASN A 616 15.03 63.35 30.13
N LYS A 617 15.83 64.38 30.45
CA LYS A 617 15.72 65.70 29.82
C LYS A 617 17.10 66.28 29.51
N LEU A 618 17.14 67.16 28.51
CA LEU A 618 18.36 67.74 28.01
C LEU A 618 18.24 69.27 28.02
N LEU A 619 19.11 69.95 28.79
CA LEU A 619 19.07 71.40 28.95
C LEU A 619 20.13 72.06 28.06
N LEU A 620 19.70 73.09 27.31
CA LEU A 620 20.60 73.93 26.53
C LEU A 620 20.76 75.30 27.21
N PHE A 621 22.00 75.62 27.61
CA PHE A 621 22.35 76.91 28.20
C PHE A 621 23.06 77.81 27.17
N PRO A 622 22.41 78.88 26.67
CA PRO A 622 23.08 79.87 25.84
C PRO A 622 23.87 80.86 26.73
N LEU A 623 25.19 80.69 26.83
CA LEU A 623 26.05 81.64 27.54
C LEU A 623 26.25 82.90 26.68
N SER A 624 25.80 84.06 27.16
CA SER A 624 26.07 85.35 26.52
C SER A 624 27.55 85.72 26.65
N ARG A 625 28.16 86.20 25.56
CA ARG A 625 29.56 86.63 25.50
C ARG A 625 29.84 87.73 26.53
N GLY A 626 30.57 87.36 27.58
CA GLY A 626 31.19 88.30 28.53
C GLY A 626 30.53 88.31 29.91
N GLY A 627 30.86 87.32 30.74
CA GLY A 627 31.05 87.43 32.21
C GLY A 627 30.09 88.25 33.09
N ASP A 628 28.83 88.46 32.70
CA ASP A 628 27.85 89.20 33.49
C ASP A 628 26.56 88.37 33.63
N GLU A 629 26.40 87.69 34.77
CA GLU A 629 25.35 86.67 35.04
C GLU A 629 23.92 87.23 35.20
N ARG A 630 23.67 88.51 34.93
CA ARG A 630 22.38 89.16 35.25
C ARG A 630 21.45 89.46 34.08
N LYS A 631 21.69 88.90 32.88
CA LYS A 631 20.70 88.85 31.78
C LYS A 631 20.85 87.56 30.96
N SER A 632 20.64 86.40 31.58
CA SER A 632 20.54 85.13 30.84
C SER A 632 19.18 85.02 30.14
N ALA A 633 19.20 84.60 28.88
CA ALA A 633 17.99 84.13 28.20
C ALA A 633 17.42 82.92 28.94
N PRO A 634 16.10 82.67 28.92
CA PRO A 634 15.53 81.53 29.64
C PRO A 634 16.15 80.21 29.16
N ASN A 635 16.44 79.33 30.12
CA ASN A 635 16.98 77.99 29.85
C ASN A 635 15.98 77.19 29.00
N LEU A 636 16.47 76.49 27.98
CA LEU A 636 15.63 75.70 27.08
C LEU A 636 15.70 74.22 27.46
N VAL A 637 14.57 73.66 27.85
CA VAL A 637 14.42 72.22 28.10
C VAL A 637 14.02 71.53 26.81
N LEU A 638 14.86 70.62 26.34
CA LEU A 638 14.57 69.73 25.21
C LEU A 638 14.09 68.39 25.77
N THR A 639 12.87 68.01 25.40
CA THR A 639 12.31 66.68 25.67
C THR A 639 12.14 65.91 24.37
N ALA A 640 12.50 64.64 24.38
CA ALA A 640 12.48 63.75 23.21
C ALA A 640 12.17 62.32 23.65
N GLU A 641 11.53 61.54 22.78
CA GLU A 641 11.21 60.12 23.07
C GLU A 641 12.48 59.26 23.17
N SER A 642 13.56 59.64 22.48
CA SER A 642 14.88 59.02 22.61
C SER A 642 15.96 60.10 22.67
N ILE A 643 16.47 60.36 23.87
CA ILE A 643 17.52 61.37 24.06
C ILE A 643 18.86 60.95 23.48
N GLU A 644 19.14 59.65 23.41
CA GLU A 644 20.39 59.13 22.85
C GLU A 644 20.57 59.54 21.38
N GLN A 645 19.50 59.51 20.59
CA GLN A 645 19.53 59.97 19.20
C GLN A 645 19.76 61.49 19.08
N LEU A 646 19.23 62.26 20.03
CA LEU A 646 19.39 63.71 20.07
C LEU A 646 20.81 64.09 20.51
N VAL A 647 21.38 63.37 21.47
CA VAL A 647 22.79 63.48 21.90
C VAL A 647 23.74 63.13 20.75
N ASP A 648 23.48 62.03 20.05
CA ASP A 648 24.28 61.65 18.88
C ASP A 648 24.22 62.69 17.76
N ALA A 649 23.04 63.31 17.55
CA ALA A 649 22.90 64.39 16.59
C ALA A 649 23.79 65.59 16.95
N PHE A 650 23.90 65.96 18.23
CA PHE A 650 24.81 67.01 18.69
C PHE A 650 26.30 66.57 18.69
N HIS A 651 26.62 65.32 19.02
CA HIS A 651 27.98 64.78 18.95
C HIS A 651 28.56 64.82 17.53
N GLN A 652 27.75 64.51 16.53
CA GLN A 652 28.18 64.49 15.13
C GLN A 652 28.49 65.88 14.57
N VAL A 653 27.94 66.95 15.17
CA VAL A 653 28.34 68.35 14.88
C VAL A 653 29.36 68.90 15.88
N GLY A 654 29.91 68.06 16.76
CA GLY A 654 31.02 68.39 17.64
C GLY A 654 30.65 69.00 18.99
N PHE A 655 29.39 68.93 19.41
CA PHE A 655 28.92 69.40 20.73
C PHE A 655 28.71 68.22 21.68
N TYR A 656 29.40 68.23 22.83
CA TYR A 656 29.36 67.17 23.84
C TYR A 656 28.81 67.68 25.18
N PRO A 657 27.98 66.90 25.91
CA PRO A 657 27.47 67.30 27.21
C PRO A 657 28.59 67.34 28.26
N SER A 658 28.51 68.30 29.19
CA SER A 658 29.44 68.35 30.32
C SER A 658 29.03 67.32 31.37
N VAL A 659 29.83 66.26 31.53
CA VAL A 659 29.61 65.23 32.55
C VAL A 659 30.11 65.75 33.90
N GLN A 660 29.22 65.98 34.85
CA GLN A 660 29.57 65.98 36.28
C GLN A 660 29.16 64.64 36.89
N ASN A 661 30.12 64.04 37.59
CA ASN A 661 30.03 62.83 38.41
C ASN A 661 29.79 61.49 37.68
N SER A 662 30.89 60.75 37.47
CA SER A 662 30.84 59.29 37.53
C SER A 662 32.07 58.77 38.27
N GLU A 663 31.82 58.04 39.36
CA GLU A 663 32.80 57.50 40.32
C GLU A 663 33.51 56.22 39.84
N ASN A 664 33.73 56.04 38.55
CA ASN A 664 34.48 54.88 38.04
C ASN A 664 35.86 55.31 37.54
N GLY A 665 36.90 54.90 38.26
CA GLY A 665 38.31 55.24 38.02
C GLY A 665 38.83 54.82 36.65
N TYR A 666 38.68 55.71 35.66
CA TYR A 666 39.40 55.69 34.40
C TYR A 666 40.56 56.69 34.44
N ASP A 667 41.72 56.28 33.89
CA ASP A 667 42.93 57.10 33.75
C ASP A 667 42.62 58.48 33.14
N ARG A 668 42.66 59.52 33.98
CA ARG A 668 42.57 60.93 33.55
C ARG A 668 43.58 61.26 32.45
N GLU A 669 44.76 60.62 32.47
CA GLU A 669 45.82 60.80 31.47
C GLU A 669 45.42 60.35 30.05
N TYR A 670 44.61 59.29 29.90
CA TYR A 670 44.19 58.78 28.59
C TYR A 670 43.17 59.72 27.91
N VAL A 671 42.25 60.27 28.69
CA VAL A 671 41.21 61.19 28.19
C VAL A 671 41.80 62.58 27.89
N GLU A 672 42.76 63.06 28.68
CA GLU A 672 43.47 64.32 28.41
C GLU A 672 44.40 64.23 27.19
N TYR A 673 45.05 63.09 26.95
CA TYR A 673 45.91 62.88 25.77
C TYR A 673 45.12 62.81 24.44
N ILE A 674 43.98 62.10 24.43
CA ILE A 674 43.08 62.05 23.24
C ILE A 674 42.50 63.43 22.92
N ARG A 675 42.27 64.28 23.93
CA ARG A 675 41.80 65.66 23.73
C ARG A 675 42.88 66.59 23.16
N ALA A 676 44.17 66.26 23.33
CA ALA A 676 45.28 67.13 22.93
C ALA A 676 45.79 66.89 21.50
N ASP A 677 45.63 65.68 20.93
CA ASP A 677 46.19 65.34 19.61
C ASP A 677 45.16 64.68 18.67
N THR A 678 44.49 65.53 17.87
CA THR A 678 43.50 65.12 16.86
C THR A 678 44.08 64.23 15.76
N ALA A 679 45.39 64.29 15.50
CA ALA A 679 46.04 63.46 14.48
C ALA A 679 46.17 61.99 14.93
N THR A 680 46.48 61.76 16.21
CA THR A 680 46.60 60.42 16.78
C THR A 680 45.25 59.70 16.83
N ASN A 681 44.16 60.43 17.12
CA ASN A 681 42.80 59.86 17.11
C ASN A 681 42.37 59.40 15.71
N ASN A 682 42.65 60.21 14.67
CA ASN A 682 42.39 59.82 13.29
C ASN A 682 43.19 58.58 12.87
N ASN A 683 44.45 58.47 13.28
CA ASN A 683 45.29 57.31 12.97
C ASN A 683 44.79 56.01 13.64
N VAL A 684 44.30 56.09 14.88
CA VAL A 684 43.67 54.95 15.58
C VAL A 684 42.43 54.48 14.84
N GLU A 685 41.58 55.39 14.36
CA GLU A 685 40.37 55.03 13.61
C GLU A 685 40.68 54.43 12.23
N VAL A 686 41.73 54.89 11.54
CA VAL A 686 42.17 54.31 10.27
C VAL A 686 42.63 52.86 10.44
N VAL A 687 43.49 52.58 11.44
CA VAL A 687 43.96 51.21 11.71
C VAL A 687 42.80 50.32 12.16
N ARG A 688 41.89 50.85 12.99
CA ARG A 688 40.69 50.13 13.44
C ARG A 688 39.81 49.72 12.26
N GLU A 689 39.51 50.64 11.36
CA GLU A 689 38.61 50.38 10.23
C GLU A 689 39.25 49.41 9.23
N MET A 690 40.57 49.52 9.00
CA MET A 690 41.32 48.58 8.17
C MET A 690 41.35 47.17 8.80
N ALA A 691 41.60 47.07 10.12
CA ALA A 691 41.61 45.80 10.85
C ALA A 691 40.22 45.15 10.85
N ARG A 692 39.16 45.95 11.02
CA ARG A 692 37.77 45.48 10.94
C ARG A 692 37.46 44.87 9.57
N LYS A 693 37.80 45.56 8.48
CA LYS A 693 37.58 45.08 7.10
C LYS A 693 38.39 43.82 6.80
N TYR A 694 39.66 43.76 7.21
CA TYR A 694 40.49 42.56 7.04
C TYR A 694 39.92 41.36 7.81
N MET A 695 39.53 41.56 9.07
CA MET A 695 38.94 40.51 9.90
C MET A 695 37.57 40.04 9.40
N GLU A 696 36.80 40.89 8.71
CA GLU A 696 35.55 40.48 8.07
C GLU A 696 35.79 39.50 6.90
N VAL A 697 36.81 39.79 6.08
CA VAL A 697 37.23 38.90 4.98
C VAL A 697 37.73 37.57 5.56
N GLN A 698 38.64 37.62 6.54
CA GLN A 698 39.19 36.43 7.17
C GLN A 698 38.12 35.57 7.86
N ARG A 699 37.12 36.20 8.49
CA ARG A 699 35.98 35.47 9.07
C ARG A 699 35.23 34.66 8.01
N LYS A 700 34.92 35.27 6.86
CA LYS A 700 34.23 34.59 5.75
C LYS A 700 35.09 33.46 5.17
N THR A 701 36.40 33.67 5.05
CA THR A 701 37.35 32.65 4.60
C THR A 701 37.39 31.46 5.55
N ILE A 702 37.58 31.70 6.86
CA ILE A 702 37.63 30.66 7.90
C ILE A 702 36.30 29.90 7.98
N GLN A 703 35.17 30.63 7.95
CA GLN A 703 33.82 30.04 7.92
C GLN A 703 33.57 29.15 6.70
N THR A 704 34.31 29.34 5.61
CA THR A 704 34.20 28.52 4.41
C THR A 704 35.19 27.36 4.40
N ILE A 705 36.43 27.58 4.83
CA ILE A 705 37.51 26.59 4.68
C ILE A 705 37.49 25.53 5.80
N VAL A 706 37.15 25.90 7.04
CA VAL A 706 37.12 24.96 8.17
C VAL A 706 36.10 23.83 7.95
N PRO A 707 34.84 24.11 7.55
CA PRO A 707 33.90 23.03 7.20
C PRO A 707 34.40 22.12 6.08
N LYS A 708 35.10 22.66 5.08
CA LYS A 708 35.68 21.86 3.98
C LYS A 708 36.80 20.94 4.47
N ILE A 709 37.69 21.45 5.33
CA ILE A 709 38.76 20.64 5.95
C ILE A 709 38.15 19.51 6.75
N VAL A 710 37.18 19.80 7.63
CA VAL A 710 36.52 18.79 8.47
C VAL A 710 35.73 17.76 7.66
N THR A 711 34.98 18.19 6.63
CA THR A 711 34.25 17.28 5.73
C THR A 711 35.21 16.32 5.04
N PHE A 712 36.28 16.85 4.44
CA PHE A 712 37.26 16.03 3.71
C PHE A 712 38.01 15.03 4.61
N THR A 713 38.29 15.41 5.87
CA THR A 713 39.12 14.61 6.79
C THR A 713 38.33 13.62 7.62
N VAL A 714 37.09 13.94 7.99
CA VAL A 714 36.27 13.13 8.89
C VAL A 714 35.15 12.42 8.13
N VAL A 715 34.37 13.15 7.33
CA VAL A 715 33.17 12.62 6.66
C VAL A 715 33.55 11.77 5.45
N ASP A 716 34.34 12.32 4.53
CA ASP A 716 34.68 11.64 3.27
C ASP A 716 35.58 10.42 3.51
N GLN A 717 36.48 10.49 4.51
CA GLN A 717 37.36 9.36 4.86
C GLN A 717 36.63 8.20 5.53
N ALA A 718 35.47 8.43 6.16
CA ALA A 718 34.72 7.37 6.83
C ALA A 718 34.22 6.29 5.86
N SER A 719 33.75 6.70 4.69
CA SER A 719 33.28 5.75 3.65
C SER A 719 34.43 4.89 3.11
N ASN A 720 35.59 5.50 2.87
CA ASN A 720 36.79 4.80 2.41
C ASN A 720 37.32 3.85 3.50
N PHE A 721 37.30 4.26 4.77
CA PHE A 721 37.70 3.40 5.88
C PHE A 721 36.86 2.13 5.97
N LEU A 722 35.52 2.25 5.86
CA LEU A 722 34.62 1.08 5.88
C LEU A 722 34.93 0.11 4.73
N LYS A 723 35.05 0.62 3.49
CA LYS A 723 35.17 -0.20 2.28
C LYS A 723 36.58 -0.76 2.03
N GLU A 724 37.63 -0.02 2.37
CA GLU A 724 39.00 -0.40 2.03
C GLU A 724 39.77 -0.95 3.22
N THR A 725 39.63 -0.34 4.42
CA THR A 725 40.43 -0.71 5.59
C THR A 725 39.72 -1.76 6.46
N LEU A 726 38.49 -1.46 6.91
CA LEU A 726 37.75 -2.32 7.83
C LEU A 726 37.33 -3.64 7.15
N LEU A 727 36.89 -3.56 5.89
CA LEU A 727 36.55 -4.75 5.10
C LEU A 727 37.75 -5.70 4.93
N CYS A 728 38.94 -5.17 4.63
CA CYS A 728 40.14 -5.99 4.46
C CYS A 728 40.54 -6.70 5.76
N ASP A 729 40.44 -6.00 6.90
CA ASP A 729 40.78 -6.58 8.20
C ASP A 729 39.78 -7.66 8.64
N LEU A 730 38.48 -7.39 8.45
CA LEU A 730 37.42 -8.36 8.72
C LEU A 730 37.48 -9.57 7.78
N CYS A 731 37.83 -9.39 6.50
CA CYS A 731 38.05 -10.52 5.59
C CYS A 731 39.26 -11.39 5.98
N ALA A 732 40.22 -10.86 6.74
CA ALA A 732 41.39 -11.59 7.23
C ALA A 732 41.16 -12.30 8.57
N HIS A 733 40.35 -11.73 9.47
CA HIS A 733 40.21 -12.20 10.86
C HIS A 733 38.76 -12.47 11.31
N GLY A 734 37.75 -12.14 10.50
CA GLY A 734 36.35 -12.06 10.91
C GLY A 734 35.58 -13.38 11.00
N GLU A 735 36.15 -14.50 10.52
CA GLU A 735 35.49 -15.82 10.58
C GLU A 735 35.16 -16.23 12.02
N LYS A 736 36.03 -15.90 12.98
CA LYS A 736 35.83 -16.22 14.41
C LYS A 736 34.83 -15.29 15.11
N LEU A 737 34.35 -14.24 14.45
CA LEU A 737 33.47 -13.22 15.02
C LEU A 737 32.00 -13.40 14.58
N LEU A 738 31.72 -14.37 13.70
CA LEU A 738 30.40 -14.65 13.12
C LEU A 738 29.62 -15.72 13.92
N GLU A 739 29.51 -15.54 15.23
CA GLU A 739 28.63 -16.36 16.07
C GLU A 739 27.28 -15.66 16.29
N GLU A 740 26.17 -16.33 15.95
CA GLU A 740 24.80 -15.84 16.20
C GLU A 740 24.47 -15.92 17.70
N SER A 741 23.79 -14.92 18.25
CA SER A 741 23.28 -14.97 19.63
C SER A 741 22.15 -16.01 19.78
N PRO A 742 22.16 -16.86 20.83
CA PRO A 742 21.08 -17.82 21.11
C PRO A 742 19.69 -17.17 21.20
N GLU A 743 19.62 -15.94 21.71
CA GLU A 743 18.37 -15.18 21.85
C GLU A 743 17.79 -14.78 20.49
N VAL A 744 18.64 -14.37 19.54
CA VAL A 744 18.25 -13.99 18.18
C VAL A 744 17.81 -15.21 17.39
N VAL A 745 18.48 -16.36 17.59
CA VAL A 745 18.06 -17.63 16.99
C VAL A 745 16.68 -18.05 17.49
N HIS A 746 16.42 -17.91 18.79
CA HIS A 746 15.12 -18.24 19.38
C HIS A 746 14.01 -17.32 18.83
N GLN A 747 14.20 -16.01 18.85
CA GLN A 747 13.24 -15.03 18.30
C GLN A 747 12.95 -15.26 16.82
N ARG A 748 13.97 -15.52 16.00
CA ARG A 748 13.79 -15.84 14.57
C ARG A 748 13.01 -17.14 14.37
N THR A 749 13.21 -18.13 15.23
CA THR A 749 12.51 -19.42 15.14
C THR A 749 11.04 -19.24 15.52
N GLU A 750 10.74 -18.51 16.59
CA GLU A 750 9.37 -18.18 16.99
C GLU A 750 8.65 -17.38 15.89
N LEU A 751 9.26 -16.30 15.37
CA LEU A 751 8.67 -15.50 14.28
C LEU A 751 8.39 -16.34 13.02
N ARG A 752 9.28 -17.27 12.70
CA ARG A 752 9.10 -18.16 11.55
C ARG A 752 7.94 -19.13 11.76
N GLU A 753 7.85 -19.77 12.92
CA GLU A 753 6.73 -20.64 13.27
C GLU A 753 5.38 -19.89 13.26
N MET A 754 5.38 -18.63 13.69
CA MET A 754 4.21 -17.76 13.56
C MET A 754 3.85 -17.56 12.09
N VAL A 755 4.77 -17.07 11.24
CA VAL A 755 4.51 -16.82 9.80
C VAL A 755 4.04 -18.08 9.07
N ASP A 756 4.68 -19.23 9.32
CA ASP A 756 4.31 -20.51 8.71
C ASP A 756 2.86 -20.88 9.06
N THR A 757 2.42 -20.59 10.29
CA THR A 757 1.04 -20.86 10.69
C THR A 757 0.04 -19.86 10.08
N TYR A 758 0.40 -18.58 9.93
CA TYR A 758 -0.42 -17.62 9.18
C TYR A 758 -0.60 -18.06 7.72
N ASP A 759 0.46 -18.58 7.10
CA ASP A 759 0.41 -19.11 5.74
C ASP A 759 -0.47 -20.37 5.67
N GLU A 760 -0.43 -21.26 6.68
CA GLU A 760 -1.35 -22.40 6.77
C GLU A 760 -2.81 -21.96 6.94
N ILE A 761 -3.08 -20.95 7.78
CA ILE A 761 -4.39 -20.32 7.97
C ILE A 761 -4.92 -19.76 6.64
N LEU A 762 -4.14 -18.94 5.95
CA LEU A 762 -4.54 -18.36 4.66
C LEU A 762 -4.76 -19.43 3.59
N LYS A 763 -3.90 -20.45 3.55
CA LYS A 763 -4.06 -21.58 2.65
C LYS A 763 -5.37 -22.36 2.90
N VAL A 764 -5.72 -22.63 4.16
CA VAL A 764 -6.98 -23.30 4.50
C VAL A 764 -8.20 -22.43 4.12
N ALA A 765 -8.07 -21.09 4.18
CA ALA A 765 -9.10 -20.18 3.70
C ALA A 765 -9.26 -20.24 2.17
N ASP A 766 -8.14 -20.27 1.45
CA ASP A 766 -8.09 -20.33 -0.01
C ASP A 766 -8.62 -21.67 -0.54
N ASP A 767 -8.21 -22.80 0.07
CA ASP A 767 -8.60 -24.16 -0.30
C ASP A 767 -10.11 -24.41 -0.18
N MET A 768 -10.81 -23.66 0.69
CA MET A 768 -12.28 -23.76 0.87
C MET A 768 -13.08 -22.73 0.04
N GLY A 769 -12.43 -22.03 -0.90
CA GLY A 769 -13.09 -21.21 -1.92
C GLY A 769 -13.37 -19.76 -1.50
N ALA A 770 -12.45 -19.13 -0.77
CA ALA A 770 -12.51 -17.71 -0.35
C ALA A 770 -12.86 -16.74 -1.49
N MET A 771 -12.47 -17.02 -2.74
CA MET A 771 -12.80 -16.14 -3.88
C MET A 771 -14.31 -16.16 -4.24
N THR A 772 -15.03 -17.24 -3.94
CA THR A 772 -16.50 -17.31 -4.08
C THR A 772 -17.24 -16.65 -2.91
N LEU A 773 -16.54 -16.47 -1.77
CA LEU A 773 -17.05 -15.94 -0.51
C LEU A 773 -17.01 -14.42 -0.42
N GLU A 774 -16.06 -13.76 -1.10
CA GLU A 774 -15.97 -12.29 -1.10
C GLU A 774 -17.19 -11.63 -1.77
N THR A 775 -17.72 -12.23 -2.84
CA THR A 775 -18.79 -11.63 -3.66
C THR A 775 -19.84 -12.62 -4.22
N PRO A 776 -20.50 -13.46 -3.40
CA PRO A 776 -21.39 -14.53 -3.88
C PRO A 776 -22.55 -14.05 -4.75
N ASN A 777 -23.06 -12.84 -4.51
CA ASN A 777 -24.17 -12.24 -5.24
C ASN A 777 -23.72 -11.38 -6.45
N LYS A 778 -22.41 -11.20 -6.69
CA LYS A 778 -21.92 -10.44 -7.83
C LYS A 778 -22.20 -11.22 -9.13
N PRO A 779 -22.70 -10.56 -10.19
CA PRO A 779 -22.80 -11.18 -11.52
C PRO A 779 -21.40 -11.63 -11.98
N ALA A 780 -21.26 -12.92 -12.28
CA ALA A 780 -20.04 -13.48 -12.82
C ALA A 780 -20.05 -13.42 -14.35
N LEU A 781 -21.12 -13.93 -14.97
CA LEU A 781 -21.30 -13.93 -16.42
C LEU A 781 -22.62 -13.26 -16.79
N ILE A 782 -22.57 -12.33 -17.75
CA ILE A 782 -23.73 -11.61 -18.29
C ILE A 782 -23.80 -11.89 -19.79
N ASN A 783 -24.95 -12.29 -20.31
CA ASN A 783 -25.14 -12.45 -21.75
C ASN A 783 -25.28 -11.07 -22.44
N ALA A 784 -24.39 -10.77 -23.39
CA ALA A 784 -24.40 -9.49 -24.10
C ALA A 784 -25.68 -9.25 -24.93
N HIS A 785 -26.36 -10.33 -25.37
CA HIS A 785 -27.58 -10.23 -26.17
C HIS A 785 -28.84 -10.03 -25.33
N ASP A 786 -28.84 -10.51 -24.08
CA ASP A 786 -29.97 -10.44 -23.15
C ASP A 786 -29.44 -10.30 -21.72
N GLU A 787 -29.53 -9.09 -21.17
CA GLU A 787 -29.05 -8.78 -19.82
C GLU A 787 -29.81 -9.52 -18.71
N SER A 788 -31.04 -9.98 -18.99
CA SER A 788 -31.78 -10.78 -18.01
C SER A 788 -31.18 -12.18 -17.83
N ASP A 789 -30.40 -12.65 -18.81
CA ASP A 789 -29.64 -13.90 -18.75
C ASP A 789 -28.24 -13.65 -18.17
N GLN A 790 -28.18 -13.63 -16.84
CA GLN A 790 -26.95 -13.50 -16.06
C GLN A 790 -26.88 -14.56 -14.96
N VAL A 791 -25.66 -14.88 -14.53
CA VAL A 791 -25.40 -15.85 -13.48
C VAL A 791 -24.41 -15.28 -12.47
N THR A 792 -24.67 -15.47 -11.17
CA THR A 792 -23.77 -15.04 -10.09
C THR A 792 -22.68 -16.08 -9.81
N TYR A 793 -21.66 -15.69 -9.05
CA TYR A 793 -20.64 -16.63 -8.55
C TYR A 793 -21.25 -17.78 -7.73
N GLN A 794 -22.21 -17.48 -6.86
CA GLN A 794 -22.93 -18.50 -6.09
C GLN A 794 -23.67 -19.48 -7.02
N ASP A 795 -24.36 -18.97 -8.03
CA ASP A 795 -25.08 -19.81 -8.98
C ASP A 795 -24.13 -20.71 -9.79
N LEU A 796 -22.98 -20.18 -10.25
CA LEU A 796 -21.98 -20.96 -10.97
C LEU A 796 -21.45 -22.13 -10.13
N TYR A 797 -21.14 -21.89 -8.87
CA TYR A 797 -20.67 -22.92 -7.94
C TYR A 797 -21.70 -24.04 -7.77
N VAL A 798 -22.95 -23.69 -7.45
CA VAL A 798 -24.04 -24.66 -7.26
C VAL A 798 -24.32 -25.46 -8.53
N LYS A 799 -24.34 -24.78 -9.69
CA LYS A 799 -24.60 -25.42 -10.97
C LYS A 799 -23.46 -26.36 -11.35
N SER A 800 -22.20 -26.02 -11.03
CA SER A 800 -21.04 -26.90 -11.25
C SER A 800 -21.15 -28.19 -10.45
N LEU A 801 -21.52 -28.09 -9.16
CA LEU A 801 -21.76 -29.26 -8.31
C LEU A 801 -22.93 -30.11 -8.82
N SER A 802 -24.00 -29.46 -9.32
CA SER A 802 -25.16 -30.17 -9.88
C SER A 802 -24.79 -30.96 -11.15
N VAL A 803 -23.93 -30.39 -12.02
CA VAL A 803 -23.35 -31.11 -13.16
C VAL A 803 -22.50 -32.27 -12.67
N ALA A 804 -21.61 -32.04 -11.70
CA ALA A 804 -20.76 -33.09 -11.16
C ALA A 804 -21.59 -34.27 -10.60
N SER A 805 -22.60 -33.99 -9.77
CA SER A 805 -23.48 -35.03 -9.21
C SER A 805 -24.24 -35.80 -10.29
N PHE A 806 -24.74 -35.11 -11.31
CA PHE A 806 -25.39 -35.77 -12.44
C PHE A 806 -24.44 -36.68 -13.19
N LEU A 807 -23.21 -36.22 -13.46
CA LEU A 807 -22.19 -37.01 -14.14
C LEU A 807 -21.85 -38.28 -13.34
N LYS A 808 -21.70 -38.17 -12.02
CA LYS A 808 -21.51 -39.30 -11.10
C LYS A 808 -22.64 -40.33 -11.20
N ASP A 809 -23.89 -39.87 -11.15
CA ASP A 809 -25.09 -40.72 -11.26
C ASP A 809 -25.18 -41.43 -12.62
N THR A 810 -24.59 -40.84 -13.66
CA THR A 810 -24.51 -41.43 -15.01
C THR A 810 -23.24 -42.25 -15.26
N HIS A 811 -22.45 -42.53 -14.23
CA HIS A 811 -21.19 -43.29 -14.30
C HIS A 811 -20.13 -42.66 -15.21
N PHE A 812 -20.03 -41.33 -15.20
CA PHE A 812 -18.90 -40.57 -15.73
C PHE A 812 -17.92 -40.28 -14.60
N GLY A 813 -16.62 -40.52 -14.82
CA GLY A 813 -15.59 -40.38 -13.78
C GLY A 813 -14.19 -40.20 -14.35
N HIS A 814 -13.18 -40.53 -13.54
CA HIS A 814 -11.76 -40.39 -13.87
C HIS A 814 -11.39 -40.96 -15.26
N GLY A 815 -10.68 -40.15 -16.06
CA GLY A 815 -10.23 -40.52 -17.40
C GLY A 815 -11.30 -40.47 -18.51
N ASP A 816 -12.55 -40.14 -18.17
CA ASP A 816 -13.60 -39.99 -19.18
C ASP A 816 -13.58 -38.63 -19.86
N VAL A 817 -13.92 -38.61 -21.15
CA VAL A 817 -13.97 -37.39 -21.94
C VAL A 817 -15.43 -36.99 -22.21
N ALA A 818 -15.78 -35.75 -21.89
CA ALA A 818 -17.01 -35.12 -22.33
C ALA A 818 -16.71 -34.13 -23.46
N ALA A 819 -17.56 -34.06 -24.49
CA ALA A 819 -17.43 -33.06 -25.55
C ALA A 819 -18.47 -31.96 -25.38
N VAL A 820 -18.11 -30.72 -25.75
CA VAL A 820 -19.03 -29.58 -25.75
C VAL A 820 -19.07 -28.94 -27.13
N CYS A 821 -20.28 -28.82 -27.69
CA CYS A 821 -20.54 -28.28 -29.02
C CYS A 821 -21.64 -27.21 -28.94
N MET A 822 -21.27 -26.00 -28.53
CA MET A 822 -22.20 -24.89 -28.36
C MET A 822 -21.49 -23.54 -28.54
N PRO A 823 -22.23 -22.44 -28.82
CA PRO A 823 -21.67 -21.09 -28.78
C PRO A 823 -21.29 -20.68 -27.35
N ASN A 824 -20.62 -19.53 -27.21
CA ASN A 824 -20.28 -18.98 -25.90
C ASN A 824 -21.55 -18.70 -25.09
N ARG A 825 -21.66 -19.33 -23.93
CA ARG A 825 -22.73 -19.14 -22.95
C ARG A 825 -22.25 -19.41 -21.54
N TRP A 826 -23.02 -18.99 -20.55
CA TRP A 826 -22.64 -19.17 -19.15
C TRP A 826 -22.62 -20.64 -18.72
N GLU A 827 -23.40 -21.52 -19.36
CA GLU A 827 -23.43 -22.95 -19.05
C GLU A 827 -22.09 -23.66 -19.30
N PHE A 828 -21.20 -23.09 -20.11
CA PHE A 828 -19.90 -23.68 -20.42
C PHE A 828 -19.07 -23.91 -19.16
N LEU A 829 -19.07 -22.94 -18.25
CA LEU A 829 -18.22 -22.98 -17.07
C LEU A 829 -18.68 -24.04 -16.05
N PRO A 830 -19.99 -24.14 -15.69
CA PRO A 830 -20.49 -25.25 -14.88
C PRO A 830 -20.26 -26.63 -15.50
N ILE A 831 -20.31 -26.74 -16.82
CA ILE A 831 -20.01 -28.00 -17.52
C ILE A 831 -18.55 -28.37 -17.35
N PHE A 832 -17.63 -27.42 -17.58
CA PHE A 832 -16.21 -27.63 -17.38
C PHE A 832 -15.89 -28.01 -15.94
N CYS A 833 -16.33 -27.21 -14.96
CA CYS A 833 -16.05 -27.48 -13.55
C CYS A 833 -16.66 -28.81 -13.10
N GLY A 834 -17.88 -29.13 -13.54
CA GLY A 834 -18.52 -30.40 -13.19
C GLY A 834 -17.80 -31.63 -13.75
N VAL A 835 -17.27 -31.53 -14.97
CA VAL A 835 -16.45 -32.58 -15.60
C VAL A 835 -15.09 -32.72 -14.88
N ALA A 836 -14.43 -31.59 -14.58
CA ALA A 836 -13.15 -31.57 -13.88
C ALA A 836 -13.27 -32.12 -12.45
N LEU A 837 -14.36 -31.81 -11.73
CA LEU A 837 -14.63 -32.35 -10.39
C LEU A 837 -14.73 -33.89 -10.41
N GLN A 838 -15.27 -34.49 -11.48
CA GLN A 838 -15.31 -35.95 -11.65
C GLN A 838 -13.97 -36.57 -12.12
N GLY A 839 -12.92 -35.77 -12.28
CA GLY A 839 -11.63 -36.22 -12.80
C GLY A 839 -11.64 -36.54 -14.31
N GLY A 840 -12.63 -36.02 -15.05
CA GLY A 840 -12.71 -36.18 -16.51
C GLY A 840 -12.18 -34.97 -17.27
N ALA A 841 -12.01 -35.13 -18.58
CA ALA A 841 -11.54 -34.08 -19.48
C ALA A 841 -12.69 -33.50 -20.33
N LEU A 842 -12.68 -32.19 -20.58
CA LEU A 842 -13.62 -31.54 -21.48
C LEU A 842 -12.98 -31.26 -22.85
N SER A 843 -13.55 -31.80 -23.94
CA SER A 843 -13.15 -31.48 -25.32
C SER A 843 -14.05 -30.41 -25.94
N GLY A 844 -13.45 -29.28 -26.33
CA GLY A 844 -14.14 -28.20 -27.01
C GLY A 844 -14.29 -28.45 -28.52
N ALA A 845 -15.53 -28.50 -29.02
CA ALA A 845 -15.83 -28.59 -30.45
C ALA A 845 -16.48 -27.30 -30.96
N SER A 846 -16.14 -26.89 -32.18
CA SER A 846 -16.80 -25.73 -32.79
C SER A 846 -18.25 -26.07 -33.13
N TYR A 847 -19.19 -25.25 -32.68
CA TYR A 847 -20.62 -25.37 -33.02
C TYR A 847 -20.90 -25.21 -34.52
N GLN A 848 -19.95 -24.64 -35.27
CA GLN A 848 -20.03 -24.45 -36.72
C GLN A 848 -19.64 -25.70 -37.51
N PHE A 849 -18.98 -26.67 -36.88
CA PHE A 849 -18.56 -27.89 -37.55
C PHE A 849 -19.72 -28.62 -38.21
N THR A 850 -19.40 -29.27 -39.32
CA THR A 850 -20.26 -30.23 -39.99
C THR A 850 -20.31 -31.53 -39.21
N GLU A 851 -21.33 -32.35 -39.47
CA GLU A 851 -21.45 -33.68 -38.86
C GLU A 851 -20.20 -34.55 -39.08
N PHE A 852 -19.57 -34.43 -40.25
CA PHE A 852 -18.34 -35.17 -40.58
C PHE A 852 -17.12 -34.74 -39.75
N GLU A 853 -17.01 -33.44 -39.46
CA GLU A 853 -15.93 -32.91 -38.63
C GLU A 853 -16.12 -33.28 -37.16
N LEU A 854 -17.37 -33.21 -36.66
CA LEU A 854 -17.73 -33.67 -35.32
C LEU A 854 -17.48 -35.17 -35.15
N GLU A 855 -17.84 -35.99 -36.13
CA GLU A 855 -17.60 -37.44 -36.11
C GLU A 855 -16.13 -37.77 -35.93
N ARG A 856 -15.25 -37.07 -36.64
CA ARG A 856 -13.80 -37.25 -36.54
C ARG A 856 -13.30 -36.85 -35.15
N GLN A 857 -13.69 -35.68 -34.65
CA GLN A 857 -13.26 -35.21 -33.34
C GLN A 857 -13.76 -36.14 -32.22
N PHE A 858 -15.03 -36.55 -32.24
CA PHE A 858 -15.61 -37.41 -31.22
C PHE A 858 -14.99 -38.82 -31.21
N LYS A 859 -14.59 -39.33 -32.38
CA LYS A 859 -13.82 -40.59 -32.47
C LYS A 859 -12.40 -40.44 -31.94
N ASP A 860 -11.76 -39.30 -32.20
CA ASP A 860 -10.39 -39.01 -31.81
C ASP A 860 -10.26 -38.80 -30.29
N CYS A 861 -11.14 -38.01 -29.68
CA CYS A 861 -11.14 -37.78 -28.22
C CYS A 861 -11.88 -38.87 -27.43
N GLY A 862 -12.59 -39.78 -28.09
CA GLY A 862 -13.29 -40.90 -27.43
C GLY A 862 -14.38 -40.47 -26.45
N CYS A 863 -15.07 -39.35 -26.71
CA CYS A 863 -16.03 -38.80 -25.75
C CYS A 863 -17.24 -39.73 -25.49
N LYS A 864 -17.68 -39.75 -24.22
CA LYS A 864 -18.82 -40.57 -23.76
C LYS A 864 -20.12 -39.76 -23.63
N ILE A 865 -19.99 -38.47 -23.37
CA ILE A 865 -21.11 -37.53 -23.18
C ILE A 865 -20.89 -36.33 -24.08
N VAL A 866 -21.96 -35.85 -24.73
CA VAL A 866 -21.91 -34.64 -25.58
C VAL A 866 -22.88 -33.59 -25.04
N PHE A 867 -22.36 -32.44 -24.64
CA PHE A 867 -23.15 -31.24 -24.37
C PHE A 867 -23.33 -30.45 -25.66
N CYS A 868 -24.56 -30.09 -26.02
CA CYS A 868 -24.84 -29.33 -27.22
C CYS A 868 -25.96 -28.31 -27.01
N SER A 869 -25.95 -27.23 -27.79
CA SER A 869 -27.08 -26.30 -27.85
C SER A 869 -28.23 -26.87 -28.69
N GLY A 870 -29.46 -26.38 -28.49
CA GLY A 870 -30.61 -26.77 -29.31
C GLY A 870 -30.37 -26.66 -30.82
N ASP A 871 -29.62 -25.64 -31.28
CA ASP A 871 -29.31 -25.42 -32.70
C ASP A 871 -28.30 -26.42 -33.28
N THR A 872 -27.56 -27.13 -32.42
CA THR A 872 -26.55 -28.13 -32.80
C THR A 872 -27.01 -29.58 -32.56
N LEU A 873 -28.22 -29.76 -32.02
CA LEU A 873 -28.74 -31.07 -31.62
C LEU A 873 -28.79 -32.07 -32.79
N ASP A 874 -29.34 -31.68 -33.93
CA ASP A 874 -29.48 -32.58 -35.09
C ASP A 874 -28.12 -33.13 -35.56
N LYS A 875 -27.09 -32.27 -35.57
CA LYS A 875 -25.72 -32.66 -35.93
C LYS A 875 -25.11 -33.58 -34.87
N ALA A 876 -25.30 -33.27 -33.59
CA ALA A 876 -24.80 -34.08 -32.49
C ALA A 876 -25.45 -35.47 -32.48
N GLU A 877 -26.75 -35.56 -32.72
CA GLU A 877 -27.48 -36.82 -32.81
C GLU A 877 -27.04 -37.65 -34.02
N GLY A 878 -26.95 -37.04 -35.21
CA GLY A 878 -26.44 -37.70 -36.42
C GLY A 878 -25.04 -38.27 -36.21
N THR A 879 -24.18 -37.50 -35.53
CA THR A 879 -22.82 -37.92 -35.19
C THR A 879 -22.81 -39.05 -34.14
N ALA A 880 -23.61 -38.95 -33.09
CA ALA A 880 -23.67 -39.95 -32.03
C ALA A 880 -24.07 -41.34 -32.54
N ARG A 881 -24.96 -41.41 -33.55
CA ARG A 881 -25.32 -42.68 -34.22
C ARG A 881 -24.12 -43.37 -34.90
N LYS A 882 -23.07 -42.63 -35.23
CA LYS A 882 -21.84 -43.13 -35.88
C LYS A 882 -20.68 -43.36 -34.91
N CYS A 883 -20.87 -42.98 -33.64
CA CYS A 883 -19.85 -43.01 -32.59
C CYS A 883 -20.34 -43.85 -31.40
N PRO A 884 -19.96 -45.15 -31.33
CA PRO A 884 -20.54 -46.09 -30.36
C PRO A 884 -20.17 -45.81 -28.89
N LEU A 885 -19.17 -44.96 -28.64
CA LEU A 885 -18.74 -44.58 -27.28
C LEU A 885 -19.67 -43.54 -26.64
N ILE A 886 -20.43 -42.78 -27.45
CA ILE A 886 -21.35 -41.76 -26.96
C ILE A 886 -22.58 -42.43 -26.37
N ARG A 887 -22.77 -42.29 -25.06
CA ARG A 887 -23.89 -42.89 -24.31
C ARG A 887 -25.02 -41.90 -24.08
N MET A 888 -24.70 -40.60 -24.06
CA MET A 888 -25.65 -39.56 -23.70
C MET A 888 -25.37 -38.24 -24.41
N ILE A 889 -26.44 -37.56 -24.84
CA ILE A 889 -26.41 -36.18 -25.32
C ILE A 889 -27.18 -35.31 -24.33
N ILE A 890 -26.58 -34.21 -23.90
CA ILE A 890 -27.19 -33.24 -23.00
C ILE A 890 -27.47 -31.96 -23.79
N VAL A 891 -28.73 -31.54 -23.84
CA VAL A 891 -29.18 -30.41 -24.66
C VAL A 891 -29.43 -29.18 -23.80
N ILE A 892 -28.76 -28.09 -24.14
CA ILE A 892 -28.85 -26.78 -23.49
C ILE A 892 -29.82 -25.94 -24.31
N GLU A 893 -30.92 -25.54 -23.67
CA GLU A 893 -32.06 -24.83 -24.27
C GLU A 893 -32.59 -25.47 -25.58
N SER A 894 -33.67 -26.24 -25.47
CA SER A 894 -34.38 -26.73 -26.64
C SER A 894 -35.51 -25.81 -27.05
N LYS A 895 -35.63 -25.55 -28.36
CA LYS A 895 -36.80 -24.92 -28.98
C LYS A 895 -38.01 -25.85 -29.03
N THR A 896 -37.82 -27.16 -28.82
CA THR A 896 -38.90 -28.15 -28.80
C THR A 896 -39.30 -28.48 -27.35
N ASN A 897 -40.56 -28.21 -27.01
CA ASN A 897 -41.20 -28.66 -25.75
C ASN A 897 -41.48 -30.18 -25.74
N GLY A 898 -40.74 -30.97 -26.54
CA GLY A 898 -41.00 -32.38 -26.77
C GLY A 898 -40.20 -33.31 -25.84
N SER A 899 -40.72 -34.54 -25.67
CA SER A 899 -39.93 -35.66 -25.16
C SER A 899 -38.80 -35.96 -26.14
N TYR A 900 -37.55 -35.86 -25.70
CA TYR A 900 -36.41 -36.27 -26.53
C TYR A 900 -36.39 -37.80 -26.70
N GLY A 901 -35.67 -38.25 -27.74
CA GLY A 901 -35.42 -39.67 -27.96
C GLY A 901 -34.58 -40.31 -26.85
N PRO A 902 -34.50 -41.66 -26.81
CA PRO A 902 -33.67 -42.37 -25.84
C PRO A 902 -32.19 -41.94 -25.92
N GLY A 903 -31.58 -41.65 -24.78
CA GLY A 903 -30.18 -41.19 -24.69
C GLY A 903 -29.97 -39.67 -24.75
N ILE A 904 -31.05 -38.88 -24.87
CA ILE A 904 -30.98 -37.42 -24.88
C ILE A 904 -31.62 -36.85 -23.60
N VAL A 905 -30.89 -35.99 -22.89
CA VAL A 905 -31.29 -35.40 -21.61
C VAL A 905 -31.30 -33.87 -21.72
N SER A 906 -32.30 -33.22 -21.12
CA SER A 906 -32.33 -31.75 -21.03
C SER A 906 -31.36 -31.27 -19.96
N PHE A 907 -30.65 -30.17 -20.22
CA PHE A 907 -29.82 -29.50 -19.21
C PHE A 907 -30.63 -29.09 -17.96
N LYS A 908 -31.94 -28.84 -18.09
CA LYS A 908 -32.83 -28.60 -16.94
C LYS A 908 -32.87 -29.79 -15.97
N THR A 909 -32.79 -31.01 -16.49
CA THR A 909 -32.73 -32.24 -15.67
C THR A 909 -31.40 -32.30 -14.93
N VAL A 910 -30.29 -31.96 -15.59
CA VAL A 910 -28.97 -31.87 -14.97
C VAL A 910 -29.00 -30.88 -13.80
N MET A 911 -29.55 -29.68 -14.02
CA MET A 911 -29.71 -28.65 -12.98
C MET A 911 -30.69 -29.02 -11.85
N ALA A 912 -31.57 -30.01 -12.06
CA ALA A 912 -32.49 -30.49 -11.02
C ALA A 912 -31.85 -31.56 -10.12
N THR A 913 -30.68 -32.09 -10.50
CA THR A 913 -29.93 -33.07 -9.71
C THR A 913 -29.46 -32.41 -8.42
N LYS A 914 -29.59 -33.12 -7.30
CA LYS A 914 -29.18 -32.60 -6.00
C LYS A 914 -27.66 -32.44 -6.00
N PRO A 915 -27.10 -31.22 -5.77
CA PRO A 915 -25.67 -31.05 -5.68
C PRO A 915 -25.13 -31.79 -4.44
N ASP A 916 -24.07 -32.55 -4.66
CA ASP A 916 -23.26 -33.17 -3.61
C ASP A 916 -22.20 -32.16 -3.18
N VAL A 917 -22.49 -31.49 -2.06
CA VAL A 917 -21.64 -30.45 -1.45
C VAL A 917 -20.47 -31.05 -0.67
N MET A 918 -20.56 -32.34 -0.29
CA MET A 918 -19.45 -33.09 0.32
C MET A 918 -18.63 -33.76 -0.77
N PHE A 919 -18.29 -33.01 -1.81
CA PHE A 919 -17.60 -33.56 -2.96
C PHE A 919 -16.18 -33.95 -2.54
N HIS A 920 -15.92 -35.25 -2.44
CA HIS A 920 -14.59 -35.78 -2.17
C HIS A 920 -13.70 -35.55 -3.40
N GLU A 921 -12.46 -35.09 -3.18
CA GLU A 921 -11.45 -34.98 -4.22
C GLU A 921 -11.38 -36.29 -5.01
N SER A 922 -11.57 -36.20 -6.33
CA SER A 922 -11.28 -37.32 -7.22
C SER A 922 -9.77 -37.57 -7.20
N ASP A 923 -9.36 -38.83 -7.16
CA ASP A 923 -7.95 -39.23 -7.21
C ASP A 923 -7.39 -38.93 -8.61
N ILE A 924 -6.91 -37.70 -8.81
CA ILE A 924 -6.33 -37.19 -10.06
C ILE A 924 -4.82 -36.95 -9.89
N ASP A 925 -4.05 -37.31 -10.91
CA ASP A 925 -2.68 -36.87 -11.07
C ASP A 925 -2.68 -35.50 -11.76
N VAL A 926 -2.51 -34.43 -10.98
CA VAL A 926 -2.57 -33.05 -11.50
C VAL A 926 -1.54 -32.75 -12.60
N ASP A 927 -0.42 -33.48 -12.64
CA ASP A 927 0.62 -33.32 -13.63
C ASP A 927 0.28 -34.02 -14.95
N ARG A 928 -0.39 -35.19 -14.88
CA ARG A 928 -0.58 -36.10 -16.02
C ARG A 928 -1.99 -36.18 -16.56
N ASP A 929 -3.00 -36.02 -15.71
CA ASP A 929 -4.39 -36.16 -16.12
C ASP A 929 -4.87 -34.91 -16.85
N ASP A 930 -5.53 -35.14 -17.99
CA ASP A 930 -6.07 -34.09 -18.85
C ASP A 930 -7.34 -33.50 -18.26
N VAL A 931 -7.40 -32.16 -18.19
CA VAL A 931 -8.63 -31.44 -17.79
C VAL A 931 -9.33 -30.81 -19.00
N PHE A 932 -8.57 -30.46 -20.04
CA PHE A 932 -9.10 -29.79 -21.22
C PHE A 932 -8.42 -30.27 -22.50
N LEU A 933 -9.24 -30.53 -23.54
CA LEU A 933 -8.80 -31.05 -24.83
C LEU A 933 -9.25 -30.14 -25.99
N PRO A 934 -8.65 -28.95 -26.13
CA PRO A 934 -8.92 -28.06 -27.26
C PRO A 934 -8.30 -28.61 -28.56
N TYR A 935 -9.03 -28.48 -29.67
CA TYR A 935 -8.54 -28.91 -30.97
C TYR A 935 -7.82 -27.77 -31.71
N SER A 936 -6.55 -27.99 -32.07
CA SER A 936 -5.73 -27.04 -32.83
C SER A 936 -5.85 -27.32 -34.33
N SER A 937 -6.16 -26.29 -35.12
CA SER A 937 -6.47 -26.40 -36.55
C SER A 937 -5.24 -26.30 -37.47
N GLY A 938 -4.08 -26.82 -37.04
CA GLY A 938 -2.75 -26.56 -37.62
C GLY A 938 -2.71 -26.26 -39.13
N THR A 939 -1.92 -25.27 -39.55
CA THR A 939 -2.01 -24.61 -40.90
C THR A 939 -1.73 -25.52 -42.11
N THR A 940 -1.44 -26.81 -41.88
CA THR A 940 -1.09 -27.80 -42.91
C THR A 940 -1.79 -29.17 -42.76
N GLY A 941 -2.65 -29.40 -41.74
CA GLY A 941 -3.23 -30.73 -41.44
C GLY A 941 -4.64 -30.74 -40.85
N ASN A 942 -5.18 -31.93 -40.55
CA ASN A 942 -6.46 -32.09 -39.84
C ASN A 942 -6.34 -31.57 -38.39
N PRO A 943 -7.42 -31.05 -37.78
CA PRO A 943 -7.40 -30.62 -36.38
C PRO A 943 -6.98 -31.73 -35.43
N LYS A 944 -6.15 -31.41 -34.43
CA LYS A 944 -5.62 -32.36 -33.43
C LYS A 944 -5.99 -31.93 -32.03
N GLY A 945 -6.37 -32.88 -31.17
CA GLY A 945 -6.56 -32.62 -29.74
C GLY A 945 -5.23 -32.32 -29.05
N VAL A 946 -5.16 -31.22 -28.32
CA VAL A 946 -4.02 -30.88 -27.46
C VAL A 946 -4.36 -31.28 -26.04
N MET A 947 -3.50 -32.11 -25.44
CA MET A 947 -3.61 -32.56 -24.06
C MET A 947 -3.16 -31.43 -23.12
N ILE A 948 -4.07 -30.93 -22.29
CA ILE A 948 -3.78 -29.90 -21.28
C ILE A 948 -4.15 -30.49 -19.91
N SER A 949 -3.13 -30.71 -19.09
CA SER A 949 -3.30 -31.21 -17.73
C SER A 949 -3.84 -30.15 -16.76
N HIS A 950 -4.32 -30.59 -15.60
CA HIS A 950 -4.75 -29.70 -14.52
C HIS A 950 -3.69 -28.65 -14.17
N LYS A 951 -2.44 -29.07 -13.99
CA LYS A 951 -1.32 -28.19 -13.66
C LYS A 951 -0.98 -27.22 -14.79
N ASN A 952 -1.02 -27.67 -16.05
CA ASN A 952 -0.76 -26.78 -17.19
C ASN A 952 -1.79 -25.66 -17.25
N LEU A 953 -3.08 -26.00 -17.10
CA LEU A 953 -4.15 -25.01 -17.13
C LEU A 953 -4.06 -24.05 -15.94
N SER A 954 -3.95 -24.57 -14.71
CA SER A 954 -3.88 -23.71 -13.51
C SER A 954 -2.68 -22.77 -13.55
N SER A 955 -1.49 -23.30 -13.88
CA SER A 955 -0.27 -22.50 -13.98
C SER A 955 -0.38 -21.45 -15.08
N GLY A 956 -0.91 -21.82 -16.26
CA GLY A 956 -1.08 -20.90 -17.39
C GLY A 956 -2.03 -19.74 -17.06
N VAL A 957 -3.17 -20.03 -16.42
CA VAL A 957 -4.15 -19.01 -16.00
C VAL A 957 -3.54 -18.08 -14.94
N THR A 958 -2.82 -18.61 -13.95
CA THR A 958 -2.17 -17.80 -12.92
C THR A 958 -1.05 -16.91 -13.47
N ILE A 959 -0.17 -17.47 -14.32
CA ILE A 959 0.92 -16.71 -14.95
C ILE A 959 0.34 -15.58 -15.81
N TYR A 960 -0.64 -15.88 -16.66
CA TYR A 960 -1.29 -14.87 -17.49
C TYR A 960 -1.98 -13.79 -16.65
N GLY A 961 -2.78 -14.19 -15.66
CA GLY A 961 -3.52 -13.28 -14.80
C GLY A 961 -2.61 -12.32 -14.03
N LYS A 962 -1.63 -12.85 -13.29
CA LYS A 962 -0.68 -12.05 -12.51
C LYS A 962 0.18 -11.16 -13.39
N HIS A 963 0.74 -11.69 -14.48
CA HIS A 963 1.59 -10.90 -15.37
C HIS A 963 0.84 -9.72 -15.97
N MET A 964 -0.37 -9.95 -16.51
CA MET A 964 -1.19 -8.89 -17.07
C MET A 964 -1.60 -7.86 -16.02
N GLU A 965 -1.87 -8.28 -14.78
CA GLU A 965 -2.23 -7.33 -13.73
C GLU A 965 -1.05 -6.45 -13.30
N GLU A 966 0.10 -7.05 -12.99
CA GLU A 966 1.25 -6.36 -12.40
C GLU A 966 2.07 -5.55 -13.42
N TYR A 967 2.29 -6.12 -14.61
CA TYR A 967 3.19 -5.55 -15.62
C TYR A 967 2.47 -4.83 -16.76
N TYR A 968 1.13 -4.92 -16.83
CA TYR A 968 0.35 -4.28 -17.87
C TYR A 968 -0.74 -3.35 -17.31
N PHE A 969 -1.76 -3.87 -16.63
CA PHE A 969 -2.90 -3.07 -16.15
C PHE A 969 -2.49 -2.00 -15.13
N LYS A 970 -1.86 -2.40 -14.01
CA LYS A 970 -1.46 -1.46 -12.94
C LYS A 970 -0.44 -0.42 -13.41
N LYS A 971 0.32 -0.73 -14.48
CA LYS A 971 1.28 0.20 -15.10
C LYS A 971 0.60 1.23 -15.99
N ILE A 972 -0.51 0.88 -16.63
CA ILE A 972 -1.33 1.81 -17.42
C ILE A 972 -2.16 2.70 -16.51
N ASP A 973 -2.79 2.10 -15.50
CA ASP A 973 -3.59 2.79 -14.48
C ASP A 973 -3.64 1.92 -13.22
N PRO A 974 -3.13 2.40 -12.06
CA PRO A 974 -3.08 1.62 -10.82
C PRO A 974 -4.43 1.12 -10.30
N SER A 975 -5.55 1.73 -10.73
CA SER A 975 -6.91 1.32 -10.32
C SER A 975 -7.45 0.11 -11.10
N LEU A 976 -6.79 -0.24 -12.22
CA LEU A 976 -7.22 -1.33 -13.09
C LEU A 976 -6.73 -2.68 -12.56
N THR A 977 -7.67 -3.52 -12.12
CA THR A 977 -7.45 -4.93 -11.78
C THR A 977 -8.42 -5.82 -12.52
N TRP A 978 -8.17 -7.13 -12.57
CA TRP A 978 -9.14 -8.07 -13.14
C TRP A 978 -10.48 -8.06 -12.39
N GLN A 979 -10.46 -7.86 -11.06
CA GLN A 979 -11.65 -7.86 -10.22
C GLN A 979 -12.51 -6.59 -10.37
N SER A 980 -11.87 -5.42 -10.53
CA SER A 980 -12.54 -4.11 -10.57
C SER A 980 -13.21 -3.81 -11.91
N GLN A 981 -12.83 -4.52 -12.97
CA GLN A 981 -13.27 -4.28 -14.33
C GLN A 981 -14.37 -5.24 -14.80
N ASN A 982 -15.15 -4.78 -15.79
CA ASN A 982 -15.97 -5.64 -16.63
C ASN A 982 -15.15 -6.07 -17.86
N HIS A 983 -15.26 -7.34 -18.25
CA HIS A 983 -14.48 -7.93 -19.33
C HIS A 983 -15.39 -8.43 -20.44
N LEU A 984 -15.24 -7.90 -21.66
CA LEU A 984 -16.01 -8.36 -22.81
C LEU A 984 -15.32 -9.56 -23.48
N ILE A 985 -15.97 -10.72 -23.47
CA ILE A 985 -15.44 -11.95 -24.05
C ILE A 985 -16.33 -12.45 -25.19
N PHE A 986 -15.78 -12.44 -26.41
CA PHE A 986 -16.39 -13.07 -27.59
C PHE A 986 -15.52 -14.20 -28.17
N ALA A 987 -14.26 -14.30 -27.72
CA ALA A 987 -13.35 -15.35 -28.15
C ALA A 987 -13.94 -16.72 -27.76
N PRO A 988 -13.91 -17.74 -28.64
CA PRO A 988 -14.64 -18.98 -28.37
C PRO A 988 -14.10 -19.75 -27.17
N PHE A 989 -14.99 -20.19 -26.26
CA PHE A 989 -14.62 -20.96 -25.06
C PHE A 989 -14.13 -22.38 -25.37
N TYR A 990 -14.46 -22.93 -26.54
CA TYR A 990 -13.89 -24.21 -27.01
C TYR A 990 -12.42 -24.08 -27.48
N HIS A 991 -11.88 -22.85 -27.53
CA HIS A 991 -10.46 -22.58 -27.82
C HIS A 991 -9.75 -22.06 -26.57
N VAL A 992 -8.47 -22.42 -26.40
CA VAL A 992 -7.67 -22.05 -25.23
C VAL A 992 -7.64 -20.54 -24.96
N PHE A 993 -7.66 -19.69 -26.00
CA PHE A 993 -7.61 -18.23 -25.81
C PHE A 993 -8.84 -17.68 -25.11
N GLY A 994 -10.04 -18.03 -25.59
CA GLY A 994 -11.28 -17.60 -24.95
C GLY A 994 -11.48 -18.25 -23.59
N PHE A 995 -11.04 -19.50 -23.45
CA PHE A 995 -11.19 -20.25 -22.21
C PHE A 995 -10.28 -19.75 -21.09
N VAL A 996 -8.99 -19.50 -21.37
CA VAL A 996 -8.07 -18.96 -20.36
C VAL A 996 -8.49 -17.55 -19.96
N LEU A 997 -8.93 -16.70 -20.90
CA LEU A 997 -9.46 -15.38 -20.56
C LEU A 997 -10.67 -15.47 -19.62
N LEU A 998 -11.61 -16.38 -19.91
CA LEU A 998 -12.74 -16.67 -19.03
C LEU A 998 -12.25 -17.09 -17.64
N GLN A 999 -11.35 -18.08 -17.56
CA GLN A 999 -10.82 -18.58 -16.29
C GLN A 999 -10.10 -17.51 -15.48
N THR A 1000 -9.30 -16.64 -16.12
CA THR A 1000 -8.60 -15.53 -15.45
C THR A 1000 -9.59 -14.55 -14.84
N VAL A 1001 -10.64 -14.16 -15.57
CA VAL A 1001 -11.67 -13.25 -15.04
C VAL A 1001 -12.42 -13.89 -13.86
N MET A 1002 -12.74 -15.19 -13.96
CA MET A 1002 -13.44 -15.92 -12.89
C MET A 1002 -12.58 -16.10 -11.64
N GLN A 1003 -11.31 -16.47 -11.79
CA GLN A 1003 -10.37 -16.58 -10.68
C GLN A 1003 -10.17 -15.23 -9.99
N ALA A 1004 -10.11 -14.13 -10.74
CA ALA A 1004 -9.97 -12.81 -10.14
C ALA A 1004 -11.27 -12.24 -9.52
N GLY A 1005 -12.41 -12.95 -9.58
CA GLY A 1005 -13.69 -12.42 -9.10
C GLY A 1005 -14.26 -11.27 -9.94
N GLY A 1006 -13.85 -11.12 -11.21
CA GLY A 1006 -14.33 -10.10 -12.14
C GLY A 1006 -15.70 -10.42 -12.77
N THR A 1007 -16.25 -9.51 -13.56
CA THR A 1007 -17.51 -9.75 -14.31
C THR A 1007 -17.19 -9.92 -15.79
N ALA A 1008 -17.57 -11.05 -16.41
CA ALA A 1008 -17.43 -11.23 -17.85
C ALA A 1008 -18.76 -11.01 -18.58
N VAL A 1009 -18.77 -10.09 -19.54
CA VAL A 1009 -19.88 -9.89 -20.47
C VAL A 1009 -19.62 -10.74 -21.70
N VAL A 1010 -20.40 -11.81 -21.85
CA VAL A 1010 -20.18 -12.88 -22.83
C VAL A 1010 -21.01 -12.63 -24.07
N MET A 1011 -20.34 -12.59 -25.21
CA MET A 1011 -20.97 -12.48 -26.52
C MET A 1011 -20.93 -13.85 -27.22
N SER A 1012 -22.11 -14.35 -27.63
CA SER A 1012 -22.26 -15.69 -28.20
C SER A 1012 -21.53 -15.86 -29.54
N LYS A 1013 -21.56 -14.81 -30.37
CA LYS A 1013 -20.88 -14.67 -31.66
C LYS A 1013 -20.51 -13.21 -31.87
N PHE A 1014 -19.37 -12.96 -32.52
CA PHE A 1014 -18.96 -11.58 -32.78
C PHE A 1014 -19.98 -10.84 -33.67
N ASP A 1015 -20.45 -9.70 -33.18
CA ASP A 1015 -21.28 -8.73 -33.89
C ASP A 1015 -20.73 -7.34 -33.58
N LEU A 1016 -20.35 -6.57 -34.61
CA LEU A 1016 -19.64 -5.31 -34.41
C LEU A 1016 -20.48 -4.25 -33.70
N GLU A 1017 -21.77 -4.17 -34.02
CA GLU A 1017 -22.66 -3.16 -33.44
C GLU A 1017 -22.93 -3.46 -31.96
N LEU A 1018 -23.23 -4.72 -31.66
CA LEU A 1018 -23.36 -5.15 -30.27
C LEU A 1018 -22.04 -4.97 -29.52
N TYR A 1019 -20.89 -5.24 -30.14
CA TYR A 1019 -19.58 -5.14 -29.51
C TYR A 1019 -19.28 -3.70 -29.07
N CYS A 1020 -19.48 -2.72 -29.95
CA CYS A 1020 -19.35 -1.30 -29.62
C CYS A 1020 -20.34 -0.87 -28.54
N LYS A 1021 -21.61 -1.29 -28.63
CA LYS A 1021 -22.65 -1.00 -27.63
C LYS A 1021 -22.31 -1.58 -26.25
N THR A 1022 -21.75 -2.78 -26.20
CA THR A 1022 -21.35 -3.43 -24.95
C THR A 1022 -20.15 -2.74 -24.32
N ILE A 1023 -19.18 -2.27 -25.11
CA ILE A 1023 -18.04 -1.48 -24.62
C ILE A 1023 -18.52 -0.22 -23.90
N GLU A 1024 -19.40 0.55 -24.55
CA GLU A 1024 -19.96 1.79 -24.01
C GLU A 1024 -20.78 1.52 -22.73
N LYS A 1025 -21.69 0.54 -22.77
CA LYS A 1025 -22.61 0.25 -21.67
C LYS A 1025 -21.91 -0.24 -20.40
N TYR A 1026 -20.98 -1.17 -20.54
CA TYR A 1026 -20.29 -1.80 -19.40
C TYR A 1026 -18.93 -1.17 -19.11
N THR A 1027 -18.62 -0.04 -19.76
CA THR A 1027 -17.40 0.76 -19.60
C THR A 1027 -16.14 -0.10 -19.65
N ILE A 1028 -15.99 -0.88 -20.72
CA ILE A 1028 -14.89 -1.84 -20.86
C ILE A 1028 -13.56 -1.08 -21.03
N ASN A 1029 -12.55 -1.42 -20.21
CA ASN A 1029 -11.24 -0.75 -20.23
C ASN A 1029 -10.18 -1.53 -21.02
N PHE A 1030 -10.25 -2.85 -20.97
CA PHE A 1030 -9.35 -3.77 -21.64
C PHE A 1030 -10.12 -4.61 -22.65
N ILE A 1031 -9.62 -4.67 -23.89
CA ILE A 1031 -10.19 -5.55 -24.90
C ILE A 1031 -9.15 -6.52 -25.46
N ALA A 1032 -9.49 -7.81 -25.43
CA ALA A 1032 -8.73 -8.88 -26.04
C ALA A 1032 -9.35 -9.24 -27.40
N ILE A 1033 -8.59 -9.09 -28.48
CA ILE A 1033 -9.07 -9.25 -29.86
C ILE A 1033 -8.09 -10.06 -30.73
N VAL A 1034 -8.52 -10.35 -31.96
CA VAL A 1034 -7.70 -10.97 -33.01
C VAL A 1034 -7.54 -10.01 -34.20
N PRO A 1035 -6.52 -10.18 -35.06
CA PRO A 1035 -6.21 -9.18 -36.10
C PRO A 1035 -7.38 -8.84 -37.05
N PRO A 1036 -8.25 -9.78 -37.50
CA PRO A 1036 -9.42 -9.42 -38.30
C PRO A 1036 -10.38 -8.44 -37.61
N ILE A 1037 -10.52 -8.54 -36.29
CA ILE A 1037 -11.36 -7.62 -35.50
C ILE A 1037 -10.67 -6.27 -35.36
N LEU A 1038 -9.36 -6.26 -35.17
CA LEU A 1038 -8.57 -5.02 -35.17
C LEU A 1038 -8.72 -4.25 -36.50
N VAL A 1039 -8.69 -4.94 -37.65
CA VAL A 1039 -8.97 -4.35 -38.97
C VAL A 1039 -10.38 -3.77 -39.04
N LEU A 1040 -11.39 -4.50 -38.56
CA LEU A 1040 -12.77 -4.02 -38.53
C LEU A 1040 -12.93 -2.75 -37.67
N LEU A 1041 -12.29 -2.72 -36.51
CA LEU A 1041 -12.28 -1.54 -35.63
C LEU A 1041 -11.56 -0.35 -36.29
N CYS A 1042 -10.51 -0.60 -37.06
CA CYS A 1042 -9.80 0.46 -37.80
C CYS A 1042 -10.59 1.01 -38.98
N LYS A 1043 -11.36 0.17 -39.70
CA LYS A 1043 -11.96 0.55 -40.99
C LYS A 1043 -13.46 0.85 -40.96
N SER A 1044 -14.22 0.29 -40.01
CA SER A 1044 -15.69 0.42 -40.03
C SER A 1044 -16.16 1.78 -39.53
N PRO A 1045 -17.04 2.51 -40.23
CA PRO A 1045 -17.59 3.79 -39.74
C PRO A 1045 -18.55 3.62 -38.57
N LEU A 1046 -18.97 2.38 -38.27
CA LEU A 1046 -19.87 2.09 -37.15
C LEU A 1046 -19.21 2.37 -35.79
N VAL A 1047 -17.89 2.25 -35.72
CA VAL A 1047 -17.10 2.51 -34.50
C VAL A 1047 -17.23 3.97 -34.05
N ASP A 1048 -17.36 4.92 -34.97
CA ASP A 1048 -17.46 6.34 -34.62
C ASP A 1048 -18.84 6.71 -34.01
N LYS A 1049 -19.81 5.79 -34.00
CA LYS A 1049 -21.16 6.01 -33.47
C LYS A 1049 -21.30 5.78 -31.97
N TYR A 1050 -20.32 5.16 -31.33
CA TYR A 1050 -20.37 4.76 -29.92
C TYR A 1050 -19.20 5.34 -29.15
N ASP A 1051 -19.38 5.58 -27.86
CA ASP A 1051 -18.28 6.03 -27.00
C ASP A 1051 -17.30 4.88 -26.67
N HIS A 1052 -16.03 5.09 -26.99
CA HIS A 1052 -14.93 4.17 -26.71
C HIS A 1052 -13.90 4.78 -25.73
N SER A 1053 -14.26 5.88 -25.04
CA SER A 1053 -13.36 6.62 -24.14
C SER A 1053 -12.85 5.82 -22.93
N SER A 1054 -13.58 4.78 -22.53
CA SER A 1054 -13.22 3.85 -21.47
C SER A 1054 -12.03 2.96 -21.83
N VAL A 1055 -11.84 2.63 -23.12
CA VAL A 1055 -10.82 1.69 -23.58
C VAL A 1055 -9.43 2.29 -23.41
N LYS A 1056 -8.64 1.70 -22.50
CA LYS A 1056 -7.26 2.10 -22.20
C LYS A 1056 -6.22 1.18 -22.82
N ALA A 1057 -6.57 -0.08 -23.06
CA ALA A 1057 -5.62 -1.09 -23.52
C ALA A 1057 -6.25 -2.10 -24.48
N ILE A 1058 -5.48 -2.49 -25.51
CA ILE A 1058 -5.86 -3.53 -26.47
C ILE A 1058 -4.78 -4.62 -26.44
N PHE A 1059 -5.20 -5.86 -26.21
CA PHE A 1059 -4.36 -7.03 -26.44
C PHE A 1059 -4.80 -7.75 -27.71
N CYS A 1060 -3.90 -7.86 -28.69
CA CYS A 1060 -4.16 -8.58 -29.94
C CYS A 1060 -3.36 -9.89 -29.98
N GLY A 1061 -4.04 -11.02 -30.14
CA GLY A 1061 -3.44 -12.35 -30.12
C GLY A 1061 -3.85 -13.24 -31.29
N GLY A 1062 -3.21 -14.41 -31.40
CA GLY A 1062 -3.57 -15.47 -32.33
C GLY A 1062 -2.96 -15.38 -33.73
N ALA A 1063 -2.49 -14.20 -34.15
CA ALA A 1063 -1.63 -13.97 -35.31
C ALA A 1063 -0.94 -12.60 -35.19
N PRO A 1064 0.21 -12.38 -35.87
CA PRO A 1064 0.88 -11.08 -35.89
C PRO A 1064 -0.04 -9.99 -36.46
N SER A 1065 -0.04 -8.83 -35.81
CA SER A 1065 -0.68 -7.61 -36.31
C SER A 1065 0.39 -6.66 -36.84
N GLY A 1066 0.20 -6.19 -38.07
CA GLY A 1066 1.10 -5.25 -38.72
C GLY A 1066 1.23 -3.93 -37.96
N ARG A 1067 2.44 -3.36 -37.97
CA ARG A 1067 2.76 -2.10 -37.29
C ARG A 1067 1.87 -0.94 -37.73
N GLU A 1068 1.57 -0.82 -39.02
CA GLU A 1068 0.70 0.25 -39.56
C GLU A 1068 -0.71 0.17 -38.97
N LEU A 1069 -1.27 -1.04 -38.83
CA LEU A 1069 -2.59 -1.25 -38.27
C LEU A 1069 -2.67 -0.86 -36.79
N CYS A 1070 -1.63 -1.18 -36.00
CA CYS A 1070 -1.52 -0.76 -34.61
C CYS A 1070 -1.45 0.77 -34.48
N ILE A 1071 -0.75 1.44 -35.39
CA ILE A 1071 -0.67 2.91 -35.41
C ILE A 1071 -2.03 3.52 -35.76
N ASP A 1072 -2.76 2.93 -36.71
CA ASP A 1072 -4.05 3.46 -37.16
C ASP A 1072 -5.13 3.37 -36.07
N ILE A 1073 -5.18 2.27 -35.30
CA ILE A 1073 -6.13 2.19 -34.18
C ILE A 1073 -5.80 3.18 -33.06
N MET A 1074 -4.53 3.41 -32.75
CA MET A 1074 -4.10 4.39 -31.75
C MET A 1074 -4.48 5.82 -32.15
N LYS A 1075 -4.44 6.13 -33.44
CA LYS A 1075 -4.93 7.42 -33.95
C LYS A 1075 -6.45 7.54 -33.85
N ARG A 1076 -7.17 6.43 -34.07
CA ARG A 1076 -8.64 6.41 -34.06
C ARG A 1076 -9.21 6.45 -32.64
N LEU A 1077 -8.54 5.81 -31.68
CA LEU A 1077 -8.94 5.75 -30.27
C LEU A 1077 -7.98 6.59 -29.42
N PRO A 1078 -8.24 7.91 -29.23
CA PRO A 1078 -7.27 8.81 -28.58
C PRO A 1078 -7.03 8.51 -27.09
N ASN A 1079 -7.92 7.76 -26.44
CA ASN A 1079 -7.79 7.34 -25.04
C ASN A 1079 -6.99 6.05 -24.85
N LEU A 1080 -6.65 5.36 -25.95
CA LEU A 1080 -5.86 4.14 -25.94
C LEU A 1080 -4.43 4.45 -25.50
N LYS A 1081 -4.01 3.86 -24.39
CA LYS A 1081 -2.66 4.04 -23.82
C LYS A 1081 -1.66 3.05 -24.38
N ASP A 1082 -2.12 1.84 -24.71
CA ASP A 1082 -1.26 0.79 -25.24
C ASP A 1082 -2.02 -0.19 -26.15
N ILE A 1083 -1.36 -0.65 -27.21
CA ILE A 1083 -1.76 -1.80 -28.00
C ILE A 1083 -0.60 -2.77 -28.07
N SER A 1084 -0.84 -3.98 -27.56
CA SER A 1084 0.24 -4.95 -27.41
C SER A 1084 -0.17 -6.32 -27.90
N GLN A 1085 0.83 -7.16 -28.13
CA GLN A 1085 0.67 -8.53 -28.63
C GLN A 1085 1.36 -9.50 -27.67
N GLY A 1086 0.95 -10.77 -27.74
CA GLY A 1086 1.58 -11.87 -27.02
C GLY A 1086 1.80 -13.03 -27.97
N TYR A 1087 2.85 -13.83 -27.73
CA TYR A 1087 3.09 -15.04 -28.49
C TYR A 1087 2.90 -16.30 -27.65
N GLY A 1088 2.13 -17.21 -28.24
CA GLY A 1088 1.99 -18.59 -27.80
C GLY A 1088 1.09 -19.42 -28.70
N MET A 1089 0.76 -20.60 -28.19
CA MET A 1089 0.04 -21.66 -28.91
C MET A 1089 -0.76 -22.52 -27.94
N THR A 1090 -1.59 -23.41 -28.49
CA THR A 1090 -2.44 -24.29 -27.68
C THR A 1090 -1.61 -25.28 -26.87
N GLU A 1091 -0.51 -25.76 -27.46
CA GLU A 1091 0.45 -26.71 -26.88
C GLU A 1091 1.20 -26.15 -25.65
N ILE A 1092 1.15 -24.83 -25.42
CA ILE A 1092 1.73 -24.17 -24.23
C ILE A 1092 0.68 -23.47 -23.37
N THR A 1093 -0.60 -23.81 -23.53
CA THR A 1093 -1.70 -23.36 -22.67
C THR A 1093 -2.01 -21.85 -22.69
N LEU A 1094 -1.45 -21.07 -23.65
CA LEU A 1094 -1.92 -19.75 -24.12
C LEU A 1094 -0.75 -18.93 -24.69
N SER A 1095 0.18 -18.52 -23.81
CA SER A 1095 1.27 -17.57 -24.10
C SER A 1095 2.51 -17.92 -23.31
N CYS A 1096 3.67 -17.96 -23.96
CA CYS A 1096 4.98 -17.98 -23.29
C CYS A 1096 5.63 -16.59 -23.24
N THR A 1097 5.07 -15.64 -23.99
CA THR A 1097 5.50 -14.24 -23.94
C THR A 1097 4.31 -13.32 -23.78
N LEU A 1098 4.46 -12.27 -22.97
CA LEU A 1098 3.40 -11.31 -22.66
C LEU A 1098 3.95 -9.87 -22.63
N PRO A 1099 3.09 -8.88 -22.89
CA PRO A 1099 3.51 -7.48 -22.94
C PRO A 1099 3.89 -6.93 -21.56
N VAL A 1100 4.75 -5.90 -21.55
CA VAL A 1100 5.22 -5.21 -20.33
C VAL A 1100 5.17 -3.71 -20.57
N HIS A 1101 4.18 -3.02 -20.00
CA HIS A 1101 3.97 -1.59 -20.25
C HIS A 1101 5.09 -0.71 -19.68
N GLY A 1102 5.35 0.44 -20.31
CA GLY A 1102 6.25 1.48 -19.80
C GLY A 1102 7.74 1.36 -20.15
N GLN A 1103 8.14 0.34 -20.93
CA GLN A 1103 9.48 0.25 -21.52
C GLN A 1103 9.48 0.88 -22.93
N GLN A 1104 10.62 1.37 -23.43
CA GLN A 1104 10.73 1.83 -24.83
C GLN A 1104 10.49 0.63 -25.76
N GLN A 1105 9.24 0.45 -26.17
CA GLN A 1105 8.80 -0.68 -26.99
C GLN A 1105 8.73 -0.28 -28.45
N GLU A 1106 9.31 -1.09 -29.33
CA GLU A 1106 9.01 -0.99 -30.74
C GLU A 1106 7.66 -1.66 -31.05
N ILE A 1107 6.76 -0.94 -31.74
CA ILE A 1107 5.46 -1.47 -32.16
C ILE A 1107 5.68 -2.68 -33.08
N GLY A 1108 5.07 -3.82 -32.71
CA GLY A 1108 5.17 -5.08 -33.46
C GLY A 1108 5.84 -6.22 -32.70
N ASN A 1109 6.37 -5.96 -31.49
CA ASN A 1109 6.84 -7.03 -30.60
C ASN A 1109 5.68 -7.84 -30.00
N VAL A 1110 5.97 -9.06 -29.56
CA VAL A 1110 5.02 -9.99 -28.91
C VAL A 1110 5.31 -10.15 -27.41
N GLY A 1111 5.98 -9.18 -26.80
CA GLY A 1111 6.30 -9.16 -25.38
C GLY A 1111 7.59 -9.89 -25.00
N LYS A 1112 7.73 -10.13 -23.69
CA LYS A 1112 8.88 -10.82 -23.08
C LYS A 1112 8.47 -12.18 -22.54
N VAL A 1113 9.46 -13.07 -22.41
CA VAL A 1113 9.28 -14.38 -21.79
C VAL A 1113 8.74 -14.21 -20.36
N VAL A 1114 7.68 -14.95 -20.05
CA VAL A 1114 7.02 -14.91 -18.73
C VAL A 1114 7.68 -15.92 -17.77
N PRO A 1115 7.49 -15.80 -16.45
CA PRO A 1115 8.04 -16.75 -15.49
C PRO A 1115 7.67 -18.21 -15.83
N ASN A 1116 8.57 -19.14 -15.52
CA ASN A 1116 8.45 -20.59 -15.78
C ASN A 1116 8.44 -21.01 -17.27
N PHE A 1117 8.84 -20.12 -18.18
CA PHE A 1117 9.09 -20.45 -19.58
C PHE A 1117 10.54 -20.15 -19.94
N GLU A 1118 11.08 -20.97 -20.84
CA GLU A 1118 12.35 -20.71 -21.51
C GLU A 1118 12.12 -20.61 -23.02
N LEU A 1119 12.92 -19.77 -23.68
CA LEU A 1119 12.82 -19.54 -25.12
C LEU A 1119 14.21 -19.55 -25.75
N LYS A 1120 14.35 -20.27 -26.86
CA LYS A 1120 15.60 -20.42 -27.63
C LYS A 1120 15.34 -20.16 -29.11
N ILE A 1121 16.08 -19.23 -29.70
CA ILE A 1121 16.11 -19.00 -31.16
C ILE A 1121 17.33 -19.73 -31.73
N VAL A 1122 17.15 -20.56 -32.76
CA VAL A 1122 18.24 -21.30 -33.41
C VAL A 1122 18.36 -20.96 -34.89
N ASP A 1123 19.56 -21.00 -35.45
CA ASP A 1123 19.75 -20.75 -36.88
C ASP A 1123 19.10 -21.86 -37.72
N THR A 1124 18.39 -21.47 -38.78
CA THR A 1124 17.63 -22.38 -39.66
C THR A 1124 18.48 -23.45 -40.35
N ASN A 1125 19.80 -23.25 -40.51
CA ASN A 1125 20.69 -24.18 -41.20
C ASN A 1125 21.57 -24.98 -40.24
N THR A 1126 22.16 -24.30 -39.25
CA THR A 1126 23.16 -24.86 -38.33
C THR A 1126 22.57 -25.38 -37.04
N ARG A 1127 21.32 -25.02 -36.72
CA ARG A 1127 20.60 -25.37 -35.48
C ARG A 1127 21.30 -24.96 -34.19
N LYS A 1128 22.27 -24.05 -34.27
CA LYS A 1128 22.94 -23.46 -33.10
C LYS A 1128 22.17 -22.22 -32.61
N PRO A 1129 22.24 -21.89 -31.31
CA PRO A 1129 21.71 -20.63 -30.80
C PRO A 1129 22.29 -19.43 -31.57
N VAL A 1130 21.43 -18.48 -31.92
CA VAL A 1130 21.84 -17.22 -32.56
C VAL A 1130 21.98 -16.11 -31.52
N SER A 1131 22.72 -15.07 -31.85
CA SER A 1131 22.89 -13.89 -30.99
C SER A 1131 21.66 -12.97 -31.04
N ALA A 1132 21.58 -11.99 -30.14
CA ALA A 1132 20.50 -11.01 -30.14
C ALA A 1132 20.41 -10.30 -31.50
N ASN A 1133 19.18 -10.00 -31.95
CA ASN A 1133 18.84 -9.43 -33.26
C ASN A 1133 19.09 -10.32 -34.50
N GLU A 1134 19.54 -11.58 -34.34
CA GLU A 1134 19.68 -12.51 -35.46
C GLU A 1134 18.41 -13.35 -35.66
N ARG A 1135 18.02 -13.54 -36.93
CA ARG A 1135 16.82 -14.32 -37.28
C ARG A 1135 17.11 -15.81 -37.23
N GLY A 1136 16.24 -16.57 -36.57
CA GLY A 1136 16.33 -18.02 -36.51
C GLY A 1136 14.96 -18.69 -36.46
N GLU A 1137 14.97 -20.01 -36.59
CA GLU A 1137 13.84 -20.89 -36.32
C GLU A 1137 13.73 -21.14 -34.82
N ALA A 1138 12.52 -21.27 -34.31
CA ALA A 1138 12.26 -21.99 -33.08
C ALA A 1138 11.92 -23.45 -33.44
N THR A 1139 12.98 -24.23 -33.76
CA THR A 1139 13.13 -25.71 -33.85
C THR A 1139 11.98 -26.59 -34.49
N ALA A 1140 12.26 -27.82 -35.02
CA ALA A 1140 11.32 -28.68 -35.85
C ALA A 1140 10.94 -30.19 -35.55
N GLU A 1141 10.87 -30.72 -34.30
CA GLU A 1141 10.40 -32.06 -33.85
C GLU A 1141 9.55 -31.83 -32.60
N VAL A 1142 8.37 -32.45 -32.42
CA VAL A 1142 7.39 -32.00 -31.39
C VAL A 1142 8.03 -31.72 -30.03
N ILE A 1143 8.96 -32.58 -29.58
CA ILE A 1143 9.90 -32.31 -28.50
C ILE A 1143 11.23 -32.94 -28.94
N ASP A 1144 12.36 -32.23 -28.83
CA ASP A 1144 13.67 -32.83 -29.14
C ASP A 1144 14.28 -33.58 -27.94
N ASP A 1145 15.43 -34.24 -28.17
CA ASP A 1145 16.13 -35.04 -27.15
C ASP A 1145 16.54 -34.22 -25.91
N GLU A 1146 16.62 -32.89 -26.04
CA GLU A 1146 16.90 -31.95 -24.93
C GLU A 1146 15.62 -31.46 -24.24
N GLY A 1147 14.43 -31.88 -24.69
CA GLY A 1147 13.14 -31.51 -24.11
C GLY A 1147 12.52 -30.23 -24.68
N TRP A 1148 13.06 -29.62 -25.74
CA TRP A 1148 12.53 -28.37 -26.29
C TRP A 1148 11.32 -28.60 -27.20
N LEU A 1149 10.23 -27.87 -26.96
CA LEU A 1149 9.11 -27.76 -27.90
C LEU A 1149 9.48 -26.86 -29.07
N ARG A 1150 9.22 -27.38 -30.25
CA ARG A 1150 9.69 -26.87 -31.52
C ARG A 1150 8.50 -26.25 -32.28
N THR A 1151 8.48 -24.93 -32.43
CA THR A 1151 7.30 -24.15 -32.85
C THR A 1151 7.18 -23.98 -34.38
N GLY A 1152 8.32 -23.99 -35.08
CA GLY A 1152 8.41 -23.72 -36.51
C GLY A 1152 8.12 -22.25 -36.89
N ASP A 1153 8.14 -21.35 -35.92
CA ASP A 1153 8.02 -19.91 -36.12
C ASP A 1153 9.42 -19.27 -36.22
N ILE A 1154 9.54 -18.21 -37.01
CA ILE A 1154 10.78 -17.47 -37.24
C ILE A 1154 10.70 -16.15 -36.52
N GLY A 1155 11.71 -15.84 -35.72
CA GLY A 1155 11.78 -14.62 -34.96
C GLY A 1155 13.19 -14.22 -34.57
N TYR A 1156 13.27 -13.13 -33.84
CA TYR A 1156 14.49 -12.67 -33.17
C TYR A 1156 14.13 -12.03 -31.82
N VAL A 1157 15.08 -11.98 -30.90
CA VAL A 1157 14.97 -11.28 -29.62
C VAL A 1157 15.87 -10.06 -29.68
N ASP A 1158 15.36 -8.88 -29.31
CA ASP A 1158 16.14 -7.65 -29.29
C ASP A 1158 17.04 -7.53 -28.04
N GLU A 1159 17.84 -6.46 -27.97
CA GLU A 1159 18.75 -6.19 -26.84
C GLU A 1159 18.00 -5.96 -25.51
N ASN A 1160 16.72 -5.59 -25.57
CA ASN A 1160 15.87 -5.36 -24.41
C ASN A 1160 15.10 -6.63 -24.00
N GLY A 1161 15.28 -7.76 -24.69
CA GLY A 1161 14.63 -9.03 -24.40
C GLY A 1161 13.20 -9.16 -24.95
N PHE A 1162 12.78 -8.29 -25.88
CA PHE A 1162 11.50 -8.42 -26.57
C PHE A 1162 11.58 -9.38 -27.75
N LEU A 1163 10.59 -10.26 -27.86
CA LEU A 1163 10.48 -11.19 -28.97
C LEU A 1163 9.74 -10.54 -30.15
N PHE A 1164 10.22 -10.78 -31.36
CA PHE A 1164 9.57 -10.40 -32.61
C PHE A 1164 9.36 -11.64 -33.47
N ILE A 1165 8.10 -11.88 -33.86
CA ILE A 1165 7.74 -12.97 -34.78
C ILE A 1165 7.62 -12.41 -36.19
N VAL A 1166 8.41 -12.96 -37.11
CA VAL A 1166 8.50 -12.51 -38.50
C VAL A 1166 7.57 -13.30 -39.42
N ASP A 1167 7.59 -14.64 -39.35
CA ASP A 1167 6.70 -15.52 -40.12
C ASP A 1167 6.80 -16.98 -39.64
N ARG A 1168 6.06 -17.90 -40.27
CA ARG A 1168 6.12 -19.34 -40.05
C ARG A 1168 6.91 -20.03 -41.15
N LEU A 1169 7.86 -20.91 -40.78
CA LEU A 1169 8.80 -21.55 -41.72
C LEU A 1169 8.12 -22.27 -42.90
N LYS A 1170 6.96 -22.89 -42.65
CA LYS A 1170 6.18 -23.65 -43.65
C LYS A 1170 5.36 -22.77 -44.62
N GLU A 1171 5.25 -21.48 -44.34
CA GLU A 1171 4.39 -20.54 -45.07
C GLU A 1171 5.18 -19.52 -45.91
N LEU A 1172 6.50 -19.43 -45.68
CA LEU A 1172 7.41 -18.62 -46.47
C LEU A 1172 7.38 -18.98 -47.97
N ILE A 1173 7.28 -17.94 -48.79
CA ILE A 1173 7.31 -18.04 -50.26
C ILE A 1173 8.77 -18.04 -50.70
N LYS A 1174 9.18 -19.04 -51.49
CA LYS A 1174 10.58 -19.19 -51.93
C LYS A 1174 10.78 -18.64 -53.33
N VAL A 1175 11.19 -17.37 -53.44
CA VAL A 1175 11.41 -16.66 -54.71
C VAL A 1175 12.92 -16.59 -55.01
N LYS A 1176 13.39 -17.30 -56.04
CA LYS A 1176 14.80 -17.35 -56.47
C LYS A 1176 15.79 -17.68 -55.34
N GLY A 1177 15.38 -18.58 -54.43
CA GLY A 1177 16.16 -18.95 -53.24
C GLY A 1177 16.09 -17.95 -52.08
N LEU A 1178 15.40 -16.81 -52.25
CA LEU A 1178 15.10 -15.86 -51.18
C LEU A 1178 13.75 -16.18 -50.54
N GLN A 1179 13.66 -16.02 -49.21
CA GLN A 1179 12.44 -16.22 -48.45
C GLN A 1179 11.63 -14.92 -48.41
N VAL A 1180 10.36 -14.99 -48.82
CA VAL A 1180 9.42 -13.88 -48.84
C VAL A 1180 8.27 -14.20 -47.89
N PRO A 1181 8.17 -13.49 -46.76
CA PRO A 1181 7.05 -13.60 -45.82
C PRO A 1181 5.71 -13.19 -46.45
N PRO A 1182 4.67 -14.06 -46.52
CA PRO A 1182 3.33 -13.62 -46.90
C PRO A 1182 2.78 -12.51 -46.02
N ALA A 1183 3.02 -12.57 -44.70
CA ALA A 1183 2.47 -11.61 -43.74
C ALA A 1183 2.92 -10.17 -44.05
N GLU A 1184 4.19 -9.97 -44.42
CA GLU A 1184 4.73 -8.67 -44.82
C GLU A 1184 4.00 -8.10 -46.06
N LEU A 1185 3.64 -8.95 -47.01
CA LEU A 1185 2.89 -8.53 -48.20
C LEU A 1185 1.42 -8.25 -47.89
N GLU A 1186 0.81 -9.06 -47.03
CA GLU A 1186 -0.56 -8.90 -46.56
C GLU A 1186 -0.73 -7.58 -45.79
N ASP A 1187 0.19 -7.24 -44.90
CA ASP A 1187 0.20 -5.99 -44.13
C ASP A 1187 0.22 -4.76 -45.05
N VAL A 1188 1.13 -4.74 -46.03
CA VAL A 1188 1.21 -3.64 -46.99
C VAL A 1188 -0.05 -3.56 -47.84
N LEU A 1189 -0.63 -4.70 -48.25
CA LEU A 1189 -1.90 -4.69 -48.98
C LEU A 1189 -3.06 -4.14 -48.13
N LEU A 1190 -3.11 -4.50 -46.85
CA LEU A 1190 -4.18 -4.09 -45.95
C LEU A 1190 -4.14 -2.61 -45.59
N SER A 1191 -3.00 -1.94 -45.73
CA SER A 1191 -2.91 -0.47 -45.57
C SER A 1191 -3.39 0.32 -46.78
N HIS A 1192 -3.71 -0.34 -47.90
CA HIS A 1192 -4.33 0.31 -49.05
C HIS A 1192 -5.80 0.68 -48.75
N PRO A 1193 -6.23 1.96 -48.92
CA PRO A 1193 -7.59 2.40 -48.57
C PRO A 1193 -8.71 1.64 -49.30
N LEU A 1194 -8.49 1.28 -50.57
CA LEU A 1194 -9.45 0.55 -51.40
C LEU A 1194 -9.43 -0.99 -51.21
N ILE A 1195 -8.62 -1.52 -50.29
CA ILE A 1195 -8.54 -2.97 -49.99
C ILE A 1195 -9.21 -3.24 -48.64
N LYS A 1196 -10.23 -4.10 -48.66
CA LYS A 1196 -10.97 -4.50 -47.45
C LYS A 1196 -10.27 -5.62 -46.68
N ASP A 1197 -9.78 -6.63 -47.40
CA ASP A 1197 -9.11 -7.81 -46.84
C ASP A 1197 -8.13 -8.37 -47.88
N ALA A 1198 -7.05 -9.03 -47.45
CA ALA A 1198 -6.03 -9.55 -48.36
C ALA A 1198 -5.37 -10.82 -47.81
N ALA A 1199 -4.92 -11.69 -48.71
CA ALA A 1199 -4.12 -12.87 -48.40
C ALA A 1199 -3.10 -13.12 -49.51
N VAL A 1200 -1.90 -13.59 -49.18
CA VAL A 1200 -0.83 -13.85 -50.15
C VAL A 1200 -0.35 -15.29 -50.04
N ILE A 1201 -0.12 -15.92 -51.19
CA ILE A 1201 0.46 -17.27 -51.27
C ILE A 1201 1.58 -17.33 -52.32
N GLY A 1202 2.49 -18.28 -52.14
CA GLY A 1202 3.45 -18.67 -53.16
C GLY A 1202 2.81 -19.59 -54.20
N VAL A 1203 2.93 -19.23 -55.48
CA VAL A 1203 2.52 -20.11 -56.60
C VAL A 1203 3.75 -20.65 -57.33
N PRO A 1204 3.81 -21.95 -57.66
CA PRO A 1204 5.01 -22.54 -58.29
C PRO A 1204 5.40 -21.86 -59.62
N HIS A 1205 6.68 -21.56 -59.85
CA HIS A 1205 7.17 -20.95 -61.08
C HIS A 1205 8.45 -21.64 -61.58
N LYS A 1206 8.52 -21.95 -62.88
CA LYS A 1206 9.60 -22.78 -63.46
C LYS A 1206 11.01 -22.20 -63.27
N LYS A 1207 11.16 -20.87 -63.23
CA LYS A 1207 12.46 -20.20 -63.07
C LYS A 1207 12.73 -19.69 -61.65
N ASP A 1208 11.68 -19.29 -60.94
CA ASP A 1208 11.81 -18.58 -59.66
C ASP A 1208 11.56 -19.49 -58.46
N GLY A 1209 11.21 -20.77 -58.66
CA GLY A 1209 10.73 -21.67 -57.60
C GLY A 1209 9.27 -21.37 -57.28
N GLU A 1210 9.01 -20.24 -56.63
CA GLU A 1210 7.68 -19.70 -56.38
C GLU A 1210 7.61 -18.21 -56.74
N GLN A 1211 6.40 -17.72 -56.99
CA GLN A 1211 6.09 -16.29 -57.18
C GLN A 1211 4.96 -15.88 -56.23
N PRO A 1212 5.02 -14.70 -55.59
CA PRO A 1212 3.95 -14.23 -54.72
C PRO A 1212 2.70 -13.86 -55.53
N MET A 1213 1.55 -14.40 -55.15
CA MET A 1213 0.23 -14.08 -55.71
C MET A 1213 -0.69 -13.58 -54.59
N ALA A 1214 -1.38 -12.47 -54.83
CA ALA A 1214 -2.30 -11.88 -53.85
C ALA A 1214 -3.76 -12.20 -54.19
N PHE A 1215 -4.55 -12.45 -53.17
CA PHE A 1215 -6.01 -12.49 -53.18
C PHE A 1215 -6.53 -11.29 -52.42
N VAL A 1216 -7.40 -10.50 -53.06
CA VAL A 1216 -7.83 -9.19 -52.55
C VAL A 1216 -9.35 -9.10 -52.54
N VAL A 1217 -9.90 -8.66 -51.41
CA VAL A 1217 -11.31 -8.25 -51.31
C VAL A 1217 -11.36 -6.75 -51.49
N ARG A 1218 -12.06 -6.29 -52.54
CA ARG A 1218 -12.18 -4.88 -52.86
C ARG A 1218 -13.10 -4.17 -51.87
N ALA A 1219 -12.70 -2.98 -51.43
CA ALA A 1219 -13.61 -2.03 -50.79
C ALA A 1219 -14.40 -1.22 -51.84
N ASP A 1220 -13.81 -1.03 -53.02
CA ASP A 1220 -14.40 -0.35 -54.17
C ASP A 1220 -14.13 -1.16 -55.45
N GLU A 1221 -15.15 -1.36 -56.29
CA GLU A 1221 -15.04 -2.13 -57.53
C GLU A 1221 -14.07 -1.52 -58.55
N CYS A 1222 -13.70 -0.23 -58.42
CA CYS A 1222 -12.78 0.45 -59.34
C CYS A 1222 -11.31 0.01 -59.21
N LEU A 1223 -10.93 -0.68 -58.13
CA LEU A 1223 -9.53 -1.07 -57.88
C LEU A 1223 -9.03 -2.09 -58.91
N SER A 1224 -8.02 -1.73 -59.71
CA SER A 1224 -7.44 -2.60 -60.74
C SER A 1224 -6.26 -3.45 -60.25
N GLU A 1225 -5.96 -4.57 -60.94
CA GLU A 1225 -4.79 -5.42 -60.62
C GLU A 1225 -3.46 -4.64 -60.72
N GLU A 1226 -3.33 -3.76 -61.71
CA GLU A 1226 -2.10 -2.98 -61.93
C GLU A 1226 -1.85 -1.95 -60.81
N GLU A 1227 -2.92 -1.35 -60.25
CA GLU A 1227 -2.80 -0.47 -59.09
C GLU A 1227 -2.32 -1.21 -57.85
N VAL A 1228 -2.84 -2.42 -57.60
CA VAL A 1228 -2.40 -3.26 -56.47
C VAL A 1228 -0.93 -3.67 -56.62
N LYS A 1229 -0.53 -4.10 -57.82
CA LYS A 1229 0.88 -4.44 -58.11
C LYS A 1229 1.80 -3.23 -57.96
N LYS A 1230 1.39 -2.06 -58.45
CA LYS A 1230 2.15 -0.81 -58.32
C LYS A 1230 2.31 -0.41 -56.86
N TYR A 1231 1.25 -0.49 -56.06
CA TYR A 1231 1.28 -0.14 -54.65
C TYR A 1231 2.31 -0.95 -53.84
N ILE A 1232 2.43 -2.25 -54.14
CA ILE A 1232 3.46 -3.13 -53.57
C ILE A 1232 4.85 -2.83 -54.16
N ALA A 1233 4.93 -2.60 -55.47
CA ALA A 1233 6.20 -2.35 -56.15
C ALA A 1233 6.91 -1.06 -55.70
N ASP A 1234 6.14 -0.08 -55.24
CA ASP A 1234 6.62 1.21 -54.72
C ASP A 1234 7.15 1.12 -53.27
N ARG A 1235 6.74 0.08 -52.51
CA ARG A 1235 7.10 -0.09 -51.08
C ARG A 1235 8.08 -1.22 -50.81
N LEU A 1236 8.07 -2.27 -51.64
CA LEU A 1236 8.81 -3.51 -51.38
C LEU A 1236 9.82 -3.85 -52.50
N ALA A 1237 10.88 -4.55 -52.10
CA ALA A 1237 11.97 -4.97 -52.98
C ALA A 1237 11.49 -5.84 -54.15
N ARG A 1238 12.23 -5.81 -55.28
CA ARG A 1238 11.84 -6.48 -56.54
C ARG A 1238 11.42 -7.95 -56.41
N TYR A 1239 12.09 -8.72 -55.54
CA TYR A 1239 11.81 -10.14 -55.37
C TYR A 1239 10.57 -10.44 -54.51
N LYS A 1240 10.03 -9.44 -53.79
CA LYS A 1240 8.78 -9.53 -53.01
C LYS A 1240 7.54 -9.11 -53.79
N ARG A 1241 7.70 -8.60 -55.01
CA ARG A 1241 6.58 -8.09 -55.84
C ARG A 1241 5.61 -9.22 -56.23
N LEU A 1242 4.35 -8.86 -56.43
CA LEU A 1242 3.25 -9.77 -56.80
C LEU A 1242 3.34 -10.24 -58.26
N THR A 1243 4.42 -10.95 -58.61
CA THR A 1243 4.67 -11.48 -59.95
C THR A 1243 3.79 -12.68 -60.30
N GLY A 1244 3.18 -13.32 -59.30
CA GLY A 1244 2.18 -14.39 -59.46
C GLY A 1244 0.78 -13.90 -59.82
N GLY A 1245 0.53 -12.58 -59.80
CA GLY A 1245 -0.76 -11.96 -60.14
C GLY A 1245 -1.58 -11.50 -58.93
N VAL A 1246 -2.70 -10.83 -59.21
CA VAL A 1246 -3.70 -10.43 -58.20
C VAL A 1246 -5.07 -10.97 -58.60
N GLN A 1247 -5.71 -11.71 -57.70
CA GLN A 1247 -7.07 -12.23 -57.89
C GLN A 1247 -8.03 -11.52 -56.93
N PHE A 1248 -9.21 -11.16 -57.42
CA PHE A 1248 -10.25 -10.56 -56.60
C PHE A 1248 -11.26 -11.61 -56.15
N LEU A 1249 -11.55 -11.63 -54.84
CA LEU A 1249 -12.50 -12.54 -54.22
C LEU A 1249 -13.58 -11.75 -53.47
N PRO A 1250 -14.80 -12.30 -53.32
CA PRO A 1250 -15.82 -11.70 -52.47
C PRO A 1250 -15.43 -11.74 -50.97
N GLN A 1251 -14.67 -12.75 -50.55
CA GLN A 1251 -14.18 -12.90 -49.17
C GLN A 1251 -12.92 -13.78 -49.13
N ILE A 1252 -12.00 -13.49 -48.19
CA ILE A 1252 -10.87 -14.37 -47.89
C ILE A 1252 -11.34 -15.55 -47.02
N PRO A 1253 -11.06 -16.82 -47.39
CA PRO A 1253 -11.43 -17.98 -46.59
C PRO A 1253 -10.65 -17.99 -45.27
N LYS A 1254 -11.38 -17.96 -44.15
CA LYS A 1254 -10.82 -17.93 -42.79
C LYS A 1254 -11.44 -19.03 -41.91
N SER A 1255 -10.70 -19.52 -40.93
CA SER A 1255 -11.21 -20.44 -39.90
C SER A 1255 -12.22 -19.73 -38.98
N PRO A 1256 -13.00 -20.47 -38.17
CA PRO A 1256 -13.83 -19.87 -37.11
C PRO A 1256 -13.04 -19.00 -36.12
N SER A 1257 -11.74 -19.27 -35.96
CA SER A 1257 -10.79 -18.47 -35.17
C SER A 1257 -10.16 -17.29 -35.94
N GLY A 1258 -10.58 -17.02 -37.17
CA GLY A 1258 -10.15 -15.89 -37.98
C GLY A 1258 -8.84 -16.09 -38.78
N LYS A 1259 -8.22 -17.28 -38.72
CA LYS A 1259 -6.96 -17.57 -39.45
C LYS A 1259 -7.20 -17.82 -40.92
N ILE A 1260 -6.36 -17.25 -41.80
CA ILE A 1260 -6.45 -17.44 -43.27
C ILE A 1260 -6.20 -18.91 -43.62
N LEU A 1261 -7.14 -19.52 -44.36
CA LEU A 1261 -7.05 -20.91 -44.79
C LEU A 1261 -6.32 -21.01 -46.15
N ARG A 1262 -4.99 -20.84 -46.13
CA ARG A 1262 -4.14 -20.78 -47.34
C ARG A 1262 -4.24 -21.99 -48.27
N ARG A 1263 -4.68 -23.16 -47.76
CA ARG A 1263 -4.94 -24.35 -48.58
C ARG A 1263 -6.01 -24.11 -49.64
N PHE A 1264 -7.14 -23.50 -49.28
CA PHE A 1264 -8.22 -23.21 -50.23
C PHE A 1264 -7.76 -22.23 -51.31
N LEU A 1265 -6.97 -21.22 -50.92
CA LEU A 1265 -6.37 -20.26 -51.86
C LEU A 1265 -5.39 -20.93 -52.83
N ARG A 1266 -4.62 -21.93 -52.38
CA ARG A 1266 -3.75 -22.73 -53.27
C ARG A 1266 -4.55 -23.58 -54.24
N ASP A 1267 -5.63 -24.20 -53.78
CA ASP A 1267 -6.54 -24.98 -54.65
C ASP A 1267 -7.17 -24.08 -55.71
N GLU A 1268 -7.60 -22.88 -55.32
CA GLU A 1268 -8.18 -21.86 -56.22
C GLU A 1268 -7.14 -21.32 -57.23
N ALA A 1269 -5.91 -21.00 -56.78
CA ALA A 1269 -4.81 -20.63 -57.67
C ALA A 1269 -4.47 -21.74 -58.69
N ASN A 1270 -4.54 -23.00 -58.27
CA ASN A 1270 -4.31 -24.16 -59.15
C ASN A 1270 -5.41 -24.29 -60.22
N VAL A 1271 -6.67 -23.99 -59.88
CA VAL A 1271 -7.78 -23.96 -60.83
C VAL A 1271 -7.59 -22.81 -61.83
N ILE A 1272 -7.32 -21.59 -61.36
CA ILE A 1272 -7.12 -20.40 -62.20
C ILE A 1272 -5.97 -20.63 -63.20
N ARG A 1273 -4.88 -21.27 -62.76
CA ARG A 1273 -3.72 -21.61 -63.61
C ARG A 1273 -3.96 -22.73 -64.61
N LYS A 1274 -4.93 -23.61 -64.37
CA LYS A 1274 -5.38 -24.62 -65.36
C LYS A 1274 -6.27 -23.97 -66.42
N VAL A 1275 -7.13 -23.04 -66.03
CA VAL A 1275 -8.03 -22.31 -66.95
C VAL A 1275 -7.26 -21.32 -67.83
N SER A 1276 -6.22 -20.65 -67.32
CA SER A 1276 -5.37 -19.72 -68.10
C SER A 1276 -4.33 -20.41 -69.00
N LYS A 1277 -4.22 -21.74 -68.95
CA LYS A 1277 -3.38 -22.56 -69.85
C LYS A 1277 -4.18 -23.27 -70.96
N LEU A 1278 -5.51 -23.27 -70.87
CA LEU A 1278 -6.44 -23.63 -71.93
C LEU A 1278 -6.76 -22.37 -72.74
#